data_AF-A0A3B4E5A8-F1
#
_entry.id   AF-A0A3B4E5A8-F1
#
_cell.length_a   1.000
_cell.length_b   1.000
_cell.length_c   1.000
_cell.angle_alpha   90.00
_cell.angle_beta   90.00
_cell.angle_gamma   90.00
#
_symmetry.space_group_name_H-M   'P 1'
#
loop_
_entity.id
_entity.type
_entity.pdbx_description
1 polymer ?
#
loop_
_entity_poly.entity_id
_entity_poly.type
_entity_poly.pdbx_seq_one_letter_code
_entity_poly.pdbx_strand_id
1 'polypeptide(L)'
;MCAVFRRSLYGLYPYKSSMIGLEALADPSDDWDIVETIGKGTYGKVYRVINKKDGSQAAVKILDPINDVDEEIEAEYNILRTLSNHPNVVKFFGMFYKADELSGGQLWLVLELCNGGSVTDLIKGLLMRGKRLEEPVISYVLCGALLGLQHLHNNRIIHRDVKGNNILLTTDGGVKLVDFGVSAQLTSARLRRNTSVGTPFWMAPEVIACEQQFDYSYDARCDVWSLGITAIELADGDPPLSEMHPVKALFKIPRNPSPTLRHPDQWCRSFSHFIAQCLIKDFEARPSVTHLLEHPFIKQAHGKDTALKKQLAVLIRDQQDVGCRTRTKHERINTRKTMLIESSPDDDLVNLEVLDEETIITHLQKRYEELQIYTYVGDILIALNPFQGLSIYSPQFSKLYHGAKRSDNPPHIFATADAAYQGMVTFCKDQCIIISGESGAGKTESAHLIVQHLTFLGKANNRTLREKILQVNPLVEAFGNACTAINDNSSRFGKYLEMKFTPTGAVMGAKISEYLLEKSRVIKQATGEKNFHIFYYIYAGLYHQESLKKYRLPEKTAPRYIDSANGKVMQDIVSSKLYEEQFDAIQDCFRIIGFSEEEVNSVYRILAAILNTGNIEFTSITSQHQTDKSEVPNSEALENAAALLCIGPEELQEALTSHCVVTRGETIIRTNTVDKATDVRDAMSKALYGRLFSWIVNRINALLQSDTNICASESGMNVGILDIFGFENFKKNSFEQLCINIANEQIQFYFNQHIFALEQIEYQSEGVDASLVEYEDNRPILDMFLQKPMGLLSLLDEESRFPQATDQTLVDKFEDNLRYKYFWRPKRVELSFGIQHYAGKVLYDVNGFLEKNRDTLPADIVVVLRTSENKLLQQLFSSPLTKTGNLATSRARVTAASRSLPPQLSTGRSKVDTMEMMRHPEETTNMRRQTVASYFRYSLMDLLSKMVVGTPHFVRCIKPNDDRQALRFSKDRVLVQLRYTGILETVNIRRQGYSHRITFSEFVNRYYYLAFRAHQMPESSMENTVAILQRAKLNNWVLGKTKVFLKYYHVEQLNLLLREVMARVVVLQAYTKGWLGARRYRREKGKRNHGAIIIQSAWRGYVARQNLKQIKQEREKAAVRIQSAYRGHRVRQDYRHARQPSSSSPSSGERSGRRVTLGSVSLISVRVCVSPSGPAVKVLQRAPRRRGQQPKLLNSPEDSLYYNQLNRTLDYQGSKRKPRKLGQIKLLDGEDEYYKLLSAVESIPEEDFSSSPPPPPPLVSHPWYCSLVQDQETNLYC
;
A
#
# COMPACT_ATOMS: atom_id res chain seq x y z
N MET A 1 22.42 37.43 -74.03
CA MET A 1 23.49 37.06 -73.08
C MET A 1 22.87 36.12 -72.04
N CYS A 2 23.59 35.07 -71.63
CA CYS A 2 23.45 34.18 -70.45
C CYS A 2 22.05 34.02 -69.78
N ALA A 3 21.40 32.84 -69.63
CA ALA A 3 21.86 31.44 -69.47
C ALA A 3 22.62 31.19 -68.13
N VAL A 4 22.52 30.07 -67.38
CA VAL A 4 21.75 28.80 -67.50
C VAL A 4 21.93 27.92 -66.21
N PHE A 5 21.12 26.85 -66.03
CA PHE A 5 21.22 25.75 -65.01
C PHE A 5 20.85 26.06 -63.53
N ARG A 6 20.29 25.14 -62.72
CA ARG A 6 20.17 23.65 -62.79
C ARG A 6 18.74 23.08 -62.58
N ARG A 7 18.55 21.83 -63.03
CA ARG A 7 17.34 20.99 -62.88
C ARG A 7 17.46 19.94 -61.74
N SER A 8 16.32 19.36 -61.40
CA SER A 8 16.05 18.20 -60.54
C SER A 8 16.92 16.95 -60.74
N LEU A 9 17.27 16.33 -59.60
CA LEU A 9 17.46 14.90 -59.26
C LEU A 9 17.20 14.86 -57.73
N TYR A 10 16.31 14.08 -57.12
CA TYR A 10 15.98 12.68 -57.34
C TYR A 10 14.46 12.41 -57.28
N GLY A 11 13.96 11.62 -58.22
CA GLY A 11 12.83 10.73 -57.96
C GLY A 11 13.32 9.30 -58.12
N LEU A 12 13.14 8.45 -57.10
CA LEU A 12 13.15 6.98 -57.18
C LEU A 12 12.91 6.32 -55.81
N TYR A 13 11.75 6.60 -55.20
CA TYR A 13 10.94 5.60 -54.51
C TYR A 13 9.50 6.14 -54.49
N PRO A 14 8.49 5.39 -55.00
CA PRO A 14 7.12 5.89 -55.04
C PRO A 14 6.56 5.94 -53.62
N TYR A 15 6.21 7.15 -53.17
CA TYR A 15 5.30 7.32 -52.05
C TYR A 15 3.99 6.64 -52.46
N LYS A 16 3.62 5.53 -51.79
CA LYS A 16 2.28 4.97 -52.01
C LYS A 16 1.29 6.00 -51.50
N SER A 17 0.48 6.53 -52.40
CA SER A 17 -0.73 7.28 -52.06
C SER A 17 -1.47 6.56 -50.94
N SER A 18 -1.93 7.32 -49.94
CA SER A 18 -2.89 6.83 -48.96
C SER A 18 -4.07 6.20 -49.73
N MET A 19 -4.46 4.96 -49.38
CA MET A 19 -5.43 4.20 -50.17
C MET A 19 -6.83 4.82 -50.18
N ILE A 20 -7.11 5.70 -49.23
CA ILE A 20 -8.39 6.43 -49.11
C ILE A 20 -8.45 7.64 -50.05
N GLY A 21 -7.32 8.18 -50.52
CA GLY A 21 -7.29 9.38 -51.37
C GLY A 21 -7.92 10.60 -50.68
N LEU A 22 -7.45 10.91 -49.46
CA LEU A 22 -8.06 11.89 -48.54
C LEU A 22 -8.31 13.27 -49.19
N GLU A 23 -7.42 13.71 -50.08
CA GLU A 23 -7.52 14.97 -50.85
C GLU A 23 -8.69 15.02 -51.85
N ALA A 24 -9.36 13.88 -52.11
CA ALA A 24 -10.52 13.78 -52.99
C ALA A 24 -11.87 13.72 -52.23
N LEU A 25 -11.85 13.77 -50.90
CA LEU A 25 -13.05 13.85 -50.07
C LEU A 25 -13.52 15.31 -49.95
N ALA A 26 -14.84 15.53 -49.94
CA ALA A 26 -15.41 16.87 -49.81
C ALA A 26 -15.23 17.44 -48.40
N ASP A 27 -15.14 18.78 -48.29
CA ASP A 27 -15.10 19.47 -47.00
C ASP A 27 -16.48 19.37 -46.31
N PRO A 28 -16.58 18.85 -45.08
CA PRO A 28 -17.85 18.74 -44.38
C PRO A 28 -18.50 20.09 -44.04
N SER A 29 -17.72 21.18 -44.04
CA SER A 29 -18.17 22.53 -43.68
C SER A 29 -19.20 23.11 -44.66
N ASP A 30 -19.23 22.62 -45.90
CA ASP A 30 -20.21 23.07 -46.92
C ASP A 30 -21.60 22.47 -46.71
N ASP A 31 -21.68 21.27 -46.12
CA ASP A 31 -22.91 20.49 -46.00
C ASP A 31 -23.47 20.39 -44.57
N TRP A 32 -22.65 20.56 -43.54
CA TRP A 32 -23.01 20.27 -42.14
C TRP A 32 -22.60 21.39 -41.18
N ASP A 33 -23.48 21.72 -40.23
CA ASP A 33 -23.18 22.57 -39.06
C ASP A 33 -23.15 21.74 -37.78
N ILE A 34 -22.11 21.92 -36.96
CA ILE A 34 -22.00 21.32 -35.62
C ILE A 34 -22.93 22.05 -34.65
N VAL A 35 -23.78 21.31 -33.94
CA VAL A 35 -24.72 21.84 -32.94
C VAL A 35 -24.19 21.64 -31.52
N GLU A 36 -23.91 20.41 -31.12
CA GLU A 36 -23.46 20.05 -29.77
C GLU A 36 -22.66 18.74 -29.78
N THR A 37 -21.85 18.50 -28.75
CA THR A 37 -21.17 17.20 -28.57
C THR A 37 -22.12 16.22 -27.88
N ILE A 38 -22.39 15.08 -28.52
CA ILE A 38 -23.30 14.03 -28.02
C ILE A 38 -22.59 12.77 -27.53
N GLY A 39 -21.28 12.63 -27.81
CA GLY A 39 -20.47 11.51 -27.31
C GLY A 39 -18.97 11.77 -27.40
N LYS A 40 -18.18 10.98 -26.66
CA LYS A 40 -16.72 10.93 -26.77
C LYS A 40 -16.28 9.46 -26.73
N GLY A 41 -15.53 9.01 -27.73
CA GLY A 41 -14.98 7.67 -27.82
C GLY A 41 -13.45 7.66 -27.75
N THR A 42 -12.85 6.47 -27.81
CA THR A 42 -11.39 6.26 -27.72
C THR A 42 -10.60 6.92 -28.85
N TYR A 43 -11.23 7.10 -30.02
CA TYR A 43 -10.62 7.55 -31.26
C TYR A 43 -11.09 8.94 -31.72
N GLY A 44 -12.00 9.60 -30.99
CA GLY A 44 -12.58 10.87 -31.45
C GLY A 44 -13.82 11.32 -30.71
N LYS A 45 -14.38 12.46 -31.14
CA LYS A 45 -15.58 13.10 -30.54
C LYS A 45 -16.77 12.94 -31.47
N VAL A 46 -17.95 12.68 -30.90
CA VAL A 46 -19.21 12.55 -31.65
C VAL A 46 -20.08 13.78 -31.41
N TYR A 47 -20.51 14.42 -32.49
CA TYR A 47 -21.31 15.65 -32.48
C TYR A 47 -22.68 15.41 -33.12
N ARG A 48 -23.72 16.09 -32.62
CA ARG A 48 -24.96 16.29 -33.40
C ARG A 48 -24.69 17.37 -34.42
N VAL A 49 -25.00 17.09 -35.68
CA VAL A 49 -24.93 18.04 -36.79
C VAL A 49 -26.31 18.25 -37.42
N ILE A 50 -26.47 19.39 -38.10
CA ILE A 50 -27.62 19.67 -38.97
C ILE A 50 -27.11 19.81 -40.41
N ASN A 51 -27.82 19.22 -41.36
CA ASN A 51 -27.56 19.37 -42.78
C ASN A 51 -28.03 20.74 -43.27
N LYS A 52 -27.18 21.46 -44.00
CA LYS A 52 -27.47 22.82 -44.50
C LYS A 52 -28.53 22.88 -45.60
N LYS A 53 -28.74 21.78 -46.33
CA LYS A 53 -29.62 21.73 -47.52
C LYS A 53 -31.06 21.37 -47.17
N ASP A 54 -31.26 20.44 -46.24
CA ASP A 54 -32.60 19.92 -45.88
C ASP A 54 -32.97 20.02 -44.39
N GLY A 55 -32.06 20.51 -43.53
CA GLY A 55 -32.29 20.64 -42.09
C GLY A 55 -32.32 19.32 -41.31
N SER A 56 -32.01 18.19 -41.96
CA SER A 56 -31.96 16.88 -41.32
C SER A 56 -30.84 16.78 -40.29
N GLN A 57 -31.03 15.94 -39.26
CA GLN A 57 -30.06 15.77 -38.17
C GLN A 57 -29.27 14.47 -38.32
N ALA A 58 -27.96 14.54 -38.09
CA ALA A 58 -27.06 13.39 -38.09
C ALA A 58 -26.11 13.42 -36.89
N ALA A 59 -25.40 12.31 -36.67
CA ALA A 59 -24.29 12.21 -35.73
C ALA A 59 -22.98 12.15 -36.52
N VAL A 60 -21.95 12.92 -36.13
CA VAL A 60 -20.63 12.89 -36.77
C VAL A 60 -19.56 12.50 -35.77
N LYS A 61 -18.86 11.41 -36.04
CA LYS A 61 -17.64 10.99 -35.35
C LYS A 61 -16.46 11.66 -36.06
N ILE A 62 -15.88 12.69 -35.43
CA ILE A 62 -14.67 13.38 -35.92
C ILE A 62 -13.45 12.70 -35.31
N LEU A 63 -12.51 12.32 -36.18
CA LEU A 63 -11.24 11.68 -35.85
C LEU A 63 -10.09 12.68 -36.10
N ASP A 64 -9.19 12.81 -35.13
CA ASP A 64 -7.98 13.64 -35.24
C ASP A 64 -6.88 12.86 -35.98
N PRO A 65 -6.08 13.49 -36.86
CA PRO A 65 -5.07 12.78 -37.66
C PRO A 65 -3.87 12.34 -36.82
N ILE A 66 -3.68 11.02 -36.68
CA ILE A 66 -2.51 10.41 -36.07
C ILE A 66 -1.85 9.51 -37.13
N ASN A 67 -0.56 9.74 -37.41
CA ASN A 67 0.20 9.16 -38.53
C ASN A 67 0.46 7.62 -38.47
N ASP A 68 -0.31 6.85 -37.70
CA ASP A 68 -0.13 5.40 -37.50
C ASP A 68 -1.48 4.62 -37.44
N VAL A 69 -2.64 5.21 -37.80
CA VAL A 69 -3.98 4.61 -37.56
C VAL A 69 -4.78 4.31 -38.85
N ASP A 70 -4.15 4.37 -40.03
CA ASP A 70 -4.82 4.20 -41.32
C ASP A 70 -5.59 2.86 -41.44
N GLU A 71 -5.02 1.75 -40.97
CA GLU A 71 -5.64 0.41 -41.11
C GLU A 71 -6.92 0.22 -40.27
N GLU A 72 -7.01 0.78 -39.05
CA GLU A 72 -8.21 0.64 -38.20
C GLU A 72 -9.35 1.54 -38.70
N ILE A 73 -9.02 2.74 -39.17
CA ILE A 73 -9.99 3.68 -39.76
C ILE A 73 -10.51 3.16 -41.10
N GLU A 74 -9.63 2.60 -41.95
CA GLU A 74 -10.02 1.94 -43.19
C GLU A 74 -10.92 0.73 -42.93
N ALA A 75 -10.63 -0.07 -41.88
CA ALA A 75 -11.49 -1.19 -41.49
C ALA A 75 -12.88 -0.73 -41.00
N GLU A 76 -12.97 0.29 -40.13
CA GLU A 76 -14.25 0.85 -39.66
C GLU A 76 -15.07 1.43 -40.83
N TYR A 77 -14.44 2.21 -41.73
CA TYR A 77 -15.07 2.75 -42.93
C TYR A 77 -15.60 1.65 -43.86
N ASN A 78 -14.81 0.62 -44.15
CA ASN A 78 -15.22 -0.47 -45.04
C ASN A 78 -16.37 -1.31 -44.45
N ILE A 79 -16.38 -1.53 -43.13
CA ILE A 79 -17.49 -2.20 -42.44
C ILE A 79 -18.76 -1.35 -42.50
N LEU A 80 -18.69 -0.06 -42.14
CA LEU A 80 -19.82 0.87 -42.18
C LEU A 80 -20.41 1.04 -43.58
N ARG A 81 -19.55 1.18 -44.60
CA ARG A 81 -19.96 1.28 -46.01
C ARG A 81 -20.68 0.02 -46.50
N THR A 82 -20.25 -1.16 -46.05
CA THR A 82 -20.77 -2.44 -46.55
C THR A 82 -22.03 -2.92 -45.80
N LEU A 83 -22.12 -2.66 -44.49
CA LEU A 83 -23.13 -3.28 -43.60
C LEU A 83 -24.18 -2.32 -43.00
N SER A 84 -24.15 -1.03 -43.35
CA SER A 84 -25.12 -0.04 -42.84
C SER A 84 -26.57 -0.23 -43.31
N ASN A 85 -26.80 -1.11 -44.30
CA ASN A 85 -28.15 -1.42 -44.82
C ASN A 85 -28.87 -2.53 -44.03
N HIS A 86 -28.91 -2.41 -42.70
CA HIS A 86 -29.65 -3.34 -41.82
C HIS A 86 -30.38 -2.57 -40.70
N PRO A 87 -31.65 -2.87 -40.37
CA PRO A 87 -32.44 -2.09 -39.41
C PRO A 87 -31.81 -2.01 -38.01
N ASN A 88 -31.08 -3.05 -37.59
CA ASN A 88 -30.39 -3.11 -36.29
C ASN A 88 -28.90 -2.74 -36.33
N VAL A 89 -28.43 -2.15 -37.44
CA VAL A 89 -27.11 -1.51 -37.55
C VAL A 89 -27.35 0.00 -37.76
N VAL A 90 -26.43 0.84 -37.30
CA VAL A 90 -26.50 2.29 -37.57
C VAL A 90 -26.27 2.57 -39.06
N LYS A 91 -27.11 3.43 -39.64
CA LYS A 91 -26.94 3.84 -41.03
C LYS A 91 -25.76 4.80 -41.16
N PHE A 92 -24.95 4.61 -42.20
CA PHE A 92 -23.81 5.43 -42.55
C PHE A 92 -24.17 6.35 -43.73
N PHE A 93 -23.87 7.63 -43.61
CA PHE A 93 -24.21 8.65 -44.61
C PHE A 93 -23.02 9.09 -45.46
N GLY A 94 -21.79 9.03 -44.95
CA GLY A 94 -20.59 9.35 -45.72
C GLY A 94 -19.36 9.65 -44.87
N MET A 95 -18.24 9.80 -45.57
CA MET A 95 -16.94 10.22 -45.02
C MET A 95 -16.49 11.50 -45.70
N PHE A 96 -16.02 12.46 -44.92
CA PHE A 96 -15.61 13.80 -45.37
C PHE A 96 -14.26 14.15 -44.75
N TYR A 97 -13.49 15.01 -45.40
CA TYR A 97 -12.17 15.43 -44.91
C TYR A 97 -12.09 16.95 -44.88
N LYS A 98 -11.67 17.50 -43.75
CA LYS A 98 -11.46 18.94 -43.58
C LYS A 98 -9.97 19.22 -43.48
N ALA A 99 -9.39 19.85 -44.49
CA ALA A 99 -8.00 20.28 -44.42
C ALA A 99 -7.80 21.40 -43.39
N ASP A 100 -6.74 21.32 -42.59
CA ASP A 100 -6.28 22.39 -41.71
C ASP A 100 -4.75 22.48 -41.81
N GLU A 101 -4.25 23.64 -42.22
CA GLU A 101 -2.83 23.92 -42.43
C GLU A 101 -2.03 24.05 -41.12
N LEU A 102 -2.72 24.16 -39.96
CA LEU A 102 -2.11 24.38 -38.64
C LEU A 102 -2.23 23.18 -37.68
N SER A 103 -3.31 22.39 -37.78
CA SER A 103 -3.57 21.26 -36.87
C SER A 103 -3.52 19.86 -37.51
N GLY A 104 -3.37 19.80 -38.84
CA GLY A 104 -3.54 18.57 -39.60
C GLY A 104 -5.02 18.29 -39.87
N GLY A 105 -5.36 17.90 -41.10
CA GLY A 105 -6.77 17.79 -41.50
C GLY A 105 -7.55 16.67 -40.80
N GLN A 106 -8.81 16.94 -40.49
CA GLN A 106 -9.72 16.10 -39.71
C GLN A 106 -10.58 15.18 -40.58
N LEU A 107 -10.81 13.94 -40.14
CA LEU A 107 -11.71 13.00 -40.83
C LEU A 107 -13.06 12.92 -40.13
N TRP A 108 -14.15 13.06 -40.89
CA TRP A 108 -15.53 13.11 -40.39
C TRP A 108 -16.33 11.91 -40.91
N LEU A 109 -16.79 11.03 -40.00
CA LEU A 109 -17.69 9.92 -40.31
C LEU A 109 -19.13 10.29 -39.93
N VAL A 110 -20.01 10.44 -40.92
CA VAL A 110 -21.41 10.87 -40.73
C VAL A 110 -22.34 9.66 -40.63
N LEU A 111 -23.10 9.59 -39.54
CA LEU A 111 -23.91 8.46 -39.09
C LEU A 111 -25.33 8.91 -38.72
N GLU A 112 -26.25 7.96 -38.66
CA GLU A 112 -27.62 8.15 -38.17
C GLU A 112 -27.66 8.57 -36.70
N LEU A 113 -28.48 9.58 -36.39
CA LEU A 113 -28.65 10.12 -35.04
C LEU A 113 -29.69 9.32 -34.23
N CYS A 114 -29.21 8.43 -33.37
CA CYS A 114 -30.04 7.67 -32.44
C CYS A 114 -30.48 8.53 -31.23
N ASN A 115 -31.49 9.38 -31.43
CA ASN A 115 -32.00 10.33 -30.44
C ASN A 115 -32.59 9.71 -29.14
N GLY A 116 -32.67 8.38 -29.01
CA GLY A 116 -33.10 7.70 -27.79
C GLY A 116 -31.98 7.43 -26.78
N GLY A 117 -30.72 7.77 -27.10
CA GLY A 117 -29.56 7.52 -26.22
C GLY A 117 -29.10 6.05 -26.24
N SER A 118 -28.17 5.70 -25.34
CA SER A 118 -27.77 4.30 -25.17
C SER A 118 -28.74 3.53 -24.27
N VAL A 119 -28.79 2.21 -24.42
CA VAL A 119 -29.60 1.36 -23.53
C VAL A 119 -29.11 1.45 -22.08
N THR A 120 -27.79 1.58 -21.85
CA THR A 120 -27.22 1.78 -20.51
C THR A 120 -27.73 3.07 -19.85
N ASP A 121 -27.89 4.16 -20.60
CA ASP A 121 -28.43 5.43 -20.09
C ASP A 121 -29.91 5.30 -19.70
N LEU A 122 -30.69 4.54 -20.47
CA LEU A 122 -32.09 4.26 -20.17
C LEU A 122 -32.24 3.50 -18.84
N ILE A 123 -31.43 2.46 -18.63
CA ILE A 123 -31.47 1.65 -17.41
C ILE A 123 -31.08 2.47 -16.18
N LYS A 124 -30.00 3.25 -16.28
CA LYS A 124 -29.58 4.16 -15.19
C LYS A 124 -30.68 5.18 -14.87
N GLY A 125 -31.32 5.75 -15.89
CA GLY A 125 -32.48 6.63 -15.73
C GLY A 125 -33.66 5.99 -15.00
N LEU A 126 -33.96 4.72 -15.29
CA LEU A 126 -35.03 3.97 -14.61
C LEU A 126 -34.67 3.58 -13.17
N LEU A 127 -33.43 3.13 -12.93
CA LEU A 127 -32.96 2.73 -11.59
C LEU A 127 -32.91 3.90 -10.62
N MET A 128 -32.52 5.11 -11.07
CA MET A 128 -32.61 6.34 -10.26
C MET A 128 -34.05 6.67 -9.83
N ARG A 129 -35.05 6.19 -10.57
CA ARG A 129 -36.48 6.33 -10.26
C ARG A 129 -37.07 5.11 -9.52
N GLY A 130 -36.23 4.19 -9.07
CA GLY A 130 -36.65 2.95 -8.40
C GLY A 130 -37.37 1.94 -9.30
N LYS A 131 -37.28 2.09 -10.63
CA LYS A 131 -37.89 1.20 -11.63
C LYS A 131 -36.82 0.31 -12.28
N ARG A 132 -37.24 -0.79 -12.90
CA ARG A 132 -36.39 -1.67 -13.73
C ARG A 132 -37.04 -1.89 -15.10
N LEU A 133 -36.27 -2.34 -16.08
CA LEU A 133 -36.83 -2.82 -17.35
C LEU A 133 -37.57 -4.14 -17.13
N GLU A 134 -38.72 -4.30 -17.79
CA GLU A 134 -39.49 -5.54 -17.79
C GLU A 134 -38.84 -6.56 -18.75
N GLU A 135 -38.91 -7.85 -18.41
CA GLU A 135 -38.33 -8.93 -19.23
C GLU A 135 -38.73 -8.93 -20.72
N PRO A 136 -39.98 -8.61 -21.12
CA PRO A 136 -40.33 -8.51 -22.55
C PRO A 136 -39.59 -7.39 -23.27
N VAL A 137 -39.28 -6.28 -22.58
CA VAL A 137 -38.52 -5.16 -23.14
C VAL A 137 -37.03 -5.51 -23.23
N ILE A 138 -36.48 -6.17 -22.20
CA ILE A 138 -35.11 -6.72 -22.23
C ILE A 138 -34.96 -7.74 -23.39
N SER A 139 -35.94 -8.64 -23.55
CA SER A 139 -36.01 -9.60 -24.65
C SER A 139 -36.02 -8.92 -26.02
N TYR A 140 -36.84 -7.89 -26.21
CA TYR A 140 -36.89 -7.11 -27.46
C TYR A 140 -35.55 -6.41 -27.78
N VAL A 141 -34.90 -5.80 -26.79
CA VAL A 141 -33.58 -5.17 -26.98
C VAL A 141 -32.49 -6.20 -27.33
N LEU A 142 -32.44 -7.33 -26.63
CA LEU A 142 -31.50 -8.41 -26.92
C LEU A 142 -31.79 -9.07 -28.27
N CYS A 143 -33.05 -9.16 -28.70
CA CYS A 143 -33.43 -9.62 -30.03
C CYS A 143 -32.88 -8.68 -31.12
N GLY A 144 -33.04 -7.37 -30.97
CA GLY A 144 -32.47 -6.37 -31.89
C GLY A 144 -30.94 -6.47 -31.98
N ALA A 145 -30.25 -6.63 -30.84
CA ALA A 145 -28.80 -6.84 -30.82
C ALA A 145 -28.39 -8.17 -31.48
N LEU A 146 -29.11 -9.28 -31.25
CA LEU A 146 -28.86 -10.57 -31.90
C LEU A 146 -29.05 -10.49 -33.43
N LEU A 147 -30.06 -9.78 -33.93
CA LEU A 147 -30.27 -9.59 -35.37
C LEU A 147 -29.13 -8.77 -36.00
N GLY A 148 -28.65 -7.73 -35.31
CA GLY A 148 -27.46 -6.98 -35.74
C GLY A 148 -26.19 -7.85 -35.76
N LEU A 149 -25.95 -8.66 -34.73
CA LEU A 149 -24.82 -9.59 -34.67
C LEU A 149 -24.93 -10.70 -35.73
N GLN A 150 -26.13 -11.20 -36.02
CA GLN A 150 -26.35 -12.18 -37.08
C GLN A 150 -25.96 -11.61 -38.44
N HIS A 151 -26.33 -10.35 -38.71
CA HIS A 151 -25.94 -9.66 -39.93
C HIS A 151 -24.42 -9.51 -40.07
N LEU A 152 -23.73 -9.13 -38.99
CA LEU A 152 -22.26 -9.05 -38.95
C LEU A 152 -21.60 -10.42 -39.18
N HIS A 153 -22.04 -11.45 -38.43
CA HIS A 153 -21.46 -12.79 -38.46
C HIS A 153 -21.67 -13.49 -39.80
N ASN A 154 -22.83 -13.31 -40.44
CA ASN A 154 -23.10 -13.80 -41.81
C ASN A 154 -22.14 -13.20 -42.85
N ASN A 155 -21.71 -11.95 -42.65
CA ASN A 155 -20.71 -11.26 -43.47
C ASN A 155 -19.25 -11.51 -42.98
N ARG A 156 -19.06 -12.51 -42.10
CA ARG A 156 -17.77 -12.91 -41.51
C ARG A 156 -17.07 -11.79 -40.74
N ILE A 157 -17.84 -10.87 -40.15
CA ILE A 157 -17.33 -9.78 -39.31
C ILE A 157 -17.71 -10.04 -37.85
N ILE A 158 -16.77 -9.79 -36.94
CA ILE A 158 -16.93 -9.90 -35.50
C ILE A 158 -16.86 -8.52 -34.86
N HIS A 159 -17.71 -8.25 -33.88
CA HIS A 159 -17.90 -6.90 -33.31
C HIS A 159 -16.86 -6.58 -32.23
N ARG A 160 -16.55 -7.54 -31.36
CA ARG A 160 -15.57 -7.48 -30.25
C ARG A 160 -15.81 -6.44 -29.15
N ASP A 161 -16.88 -5.64 -29.21
CA ASP A 161 -17.21 -4.64 -28.17
C ASP A 161 -18.72 -4.47 -27.93
N VAL A 162 -19.44 -5.60 -27.78
CA VAL A 162 -20.88 -5.60 -27.47
C VAL A 162 -21.09 -5.26 -25.99
N LYS A 163 -21.71 -4.11 -25.72
CA LYS A 163 -22.05 -3.59 -24.38
C LYS A 163 -23.26 -2.65 -24.48
N GLY A 164 -23.98 -2.38 -23.38
CA GLY A 164 -25.19 -1.55 -23.44
C GLY A 164 -24.97 -0.12 -23.98
N ASN A 165 -23.76 0.44 -23.81
CA ASN A 165 -23.39 1.75 -24.37
C ASN A 165 -23.31 1.75 -25.92
N ASN A 166 -23.00 0.59 -26.52
CA ASN A 166 -22.89 0.41 -27.98
C ASN A 166 -24.19 -0.14 -28.61
N ILE A 167 -25.26 -0.21 -27.82
CA ILE A 167 -26.63 -0.45 -28.29
C ILE A 167 -27.38 0.87 -28.12
N LEU A 168 -27.63 1.57 -29.22
CA LEU A 168 -28.38 2.83 -29.20
C LEU A 168 -29.85 2.63 -29.56
N LEU A 169 -30.66 3.53 -29.02
CA LEU A 169 -32.11 3.57 -29.21
C LEU A 169 -32.51 4.75 -30.09
N THR A 170 -33.55 4.55 -30.88
CA THR A 170 -34.24 5.61 -31.64
C THR A 170 -35.49 6.05 -30.89
N THR A 171 -35.98 7.28 -31.13
CA THR A 171 -37.14 7.85 -30.40
C THR A 171 -38.45 7.11 -30.64
N ASP A 172 -38.54 6.32 -31.71
CA ASP A 172 -39.65 5.40 -32.00
C ASP A 172 -39.44 3.98 -31.44
N GLY A 173 -38.35 3.73 -30.68
CA GLY A 173 -38.08 2.45 -30.01
C GLY A 173 -37.38 1.39 -30.87
N GLY A 174 -36.71 1.78 -31.96
CA GLY A 174 -35.79 0.90 -32.68
C GLY A 174 -34.44 0.74 -31.96
N VAL A 175 -33.76 -0.39 -32.18
CA VAL A 175 -32.53 -0.82 -31.48
C VAL A 175 -31.41 -1.02 -32.50
N LYS A 176 -30.26 -0.34 -32.33
CA LYS A 176 -29.16 -0.32 -33.30
C LYS A 176 -27.80 -0.56 -32.64
N LEU A 177 -26.97 -1.42 -33.25
CA LEU A 177 -25.55 -1.58 -32.91
C LEU A 177 -24.71 -0.45 -33.51
N VAL A 178 -23.73 0.03 -32.74
CA VAL A 178 -22.79 1.11 -33.11
C VAL A 178 -21.35 0.79 -32.70
N ASP A 179 -20.43 1.63 -33.19
CA ASP A 179 -18.98 1.63 -32.92
C ASP A 179 -18.22 0.39 -33.41
N PHE A 180 -17.72 0.48 -34.65
CA PHE A 180 -17.02 -0.61 -35.33
C PHE A 180 -15.49 -0.45 -35.33
N GLY A 181 -14.95 0.55 -34.62
CA GLY A 181 -13.51 0.85 -34.56
C GLY A 181 -12.62 -0.31 -34.11
N VAL A 182 -13.16 -1.26 -33.34
CA VAL A 182 -12.47 -2.52 -32.96
C VAL A 182 -13.09 -3.77 -33.58
N SER A 183 -13.94 -3.65 -34.60
CA SER A 183 -14.46 -4.82 -35.34
C SER A 183 -13.41 -5.42 -36.28
N ALA A 184 -13.62 -6.66 -36.75
CA ALA A 184 -12.70 -7.27 -37.72
C ALA A 184 -13.38 -8.30 -38.63
N GLN A 185 -12.92 -8.38 -39.88
CA GLN A 185 -13.28 -9.45 -40.82
C GLN A 185 -12.44 -10.71 -40.57
N LEU A 186 -13.03 -11.90 -40.70
CA LEU A 186 -12.37 -13.20 -40.56
C LEU A 186 -11.74 -13.63 -41.90
N THR A 187 -10.45 -13.34 -42.09
CA THR A 187 -9.74 -13.47 -43.39
C THR A 187 -8.88 -14.72 -43.57
N SER A 188 -8.62 -15.50 -42.51
CA SER A 188 -7.75 -16.69 -42.57
C SER A 188 -8.53 -17.99 -42.83
N ALA A 189 -7.87 -19.00 -43.42
CA ALA A 189 -8.44 -20.27 -43.89
C ALA A 189 -9.14 -21.14 -42.82
N ARG A 190 -9.10 -20.74 -41.53
CA ARG A 190 -9.79 -21.39 -40.40
C ARG A 190 -10.83 -20.51 -39.69
N LEU A 191 -11.10 -19.29 -40.17
CA LEU A 191 -12.09 -18.35 -39.60
C LEU A 191 -11.89 -18.02 -38.10
N ARG A 192 -10.63 -17.85 -37.64
CA ARG A 192 -10.29 -17.50 -36.23
C ARG A 192 -9.36 -16.28 -36.15
N ARG A 193 -9.33 -15.61 -34.98
CA ARG A 193 -8.49 -14.43 -34.63
C ARG A 193 -7.76 -14.64 -33.30
N ASN A 194 -6.66 -13.91 -33.05
CA ASN A 194 -5.74 -14.10 -31.91
C ASN A 194 -5.37 -12.78 -31.18
N THR A 195 -6.18 -11.72 -31.29
CA THR A 195 -5.89 -10.39 -30.70
C THR A 195 -6.75 -10.11 -29.47
N SER A 196 -6.18 -9.62 -28.38
CA SER A 196 -6.92 -9.22 -27.16
C SER A 196 -7.40 -7.77 -27.25
N VAL A 197 -8.65 -7.55 -27.66
CA VAL A 197 -9.26 -6.21 -27.85
C VAL A 197 -10.73 -6.25 -27.42
N GLY A 198 -11.24 -5.18 -26.78
CA GLY A 198 -12.63 -5.04 -26.32
C GLY A 198 -12.74 -4.37 -24.93
N THR A 199 -13.94 -4.03 -24.48
CA THR A 199 -14.14 -3.43 -23.14
C THR A 199 -14.01 -4.46 -22.00
N PRO A 200 -13.09 -4.32 -21.03
CA PRO A 200 -12.64 -5.39 -20.13
C PRO A 200 -13.69 -6.20 -19.35
N PHE A 201 -14.83 -5.61 -18.98
CA PHE A 201 -15.88 -6.32 -18.22
C PHE A 201 -16.77 -7.23 -19.09
N TRP A 202 -16.88 -6.92 -20.39
CA TRP A 202 -17.67 -7.68 -21.38
C TRP A 202 -16.79 -8.64 -22.22
N MET A 203 -15.46 -8.58 -22.10
CA MET A 203 -14.54 -9.46 -22.82
C MET A 203 -14.72 -10.94 -22.45
N ALA A 204 -14.70 -11.80 -23.48
CA ALA A 204 -14.81 -13.24 -23.31
C ALA A 204 -13.50 -13.89 -22.83
N PRO A 205 -13.54 -14.99 -22.04
CA PRO A 205 -12.34 -15.65 -21.50
C PRO A 205 -11.30 -16.01 -22.57
N GLU A 206 -11.74 -16.46 -23.75
CA GLU A 206 -10.90 -16.84 -24.87
C GLU A 206 -10.22 -15.64 -25.57
N VAL A 207 -10.84 -14.46 -25.56
CA VAL A 207 -10.23 -13.21 -26.06
C VAL A 207 -9.12 -12.76 -25.13
N ILE A 208 -9.36 -12.82 -23.81
CA ILE A 208 -8.38 -12.49 -22.76
C ILE A 208 -7.20 -13.49 -22.77
N ALA A 209 -7.45 -14.76 -23.08
CA ALA A 209 -6.40 -15.78 -23.14
C ALA A 209 -5.35 -15.53 -24.24
N CYS A 210 -5.74 -14.87 -25.34
CA CYS A 210 -4.84 -14.55 -26.46
C CYS A 210 -3.70 -13.59 -26.07
N GLU A 211 -3.87 -12.77 -25.03
CA GLU A 211 -2.80 -11.92 -24.49
C GLU A 211 -1.70 -12.73 -23.76
N GLN A 212 -2.01 -13.97 -23.35
CA GLN A 212 -1.17 -14.80 -22.49
C GLN A 212 -0.55 -16.00 -23.24
N GLN A 213 -1.09 -16.38 -24.40
CA GLN A 213 -0.66 -17.55 -25.19
C GLN A 213 -0.79 -17.28 -26.71
N PHE A 214 0.33 -17.32 -27.43
CA PHE A 214 0.41 -16.97 -28.86
C PHE A 214 -0.36 -17.91 -29.81
N ASP A 215 -0.57 -19.17 -29.41
CA ASP A 215 -1.26 -20.19 -30.23
C ASP A 215 -2.80 -20.20 -30.02
N TYR A 216 -3.33 -19.37 -29.13
CA TYR A 216 -4.75 -19.32 -28.83
C TYR A 216 -5.52 -18.50 -29.88
N SER A 217 -6.72 -18.96 -30.25
CA SER A 217 -7.55 -18.23 -31.22
C SER A 217 -9.05 -18.49 -31.02
N TYR A 218 -9.86 -17.46 -31.28
CA TYR A 218 -11.31 -17.43 -31.07
C TYR A 218 -12.08 -17.12 -32.37
N ASP A 219 -13.40 -17.38 -32.36
CA ASP A 219 -14.33 -17.11 -33.45
C ASP A 219 -15.40 -16.07 -33.04
N ALA A 220 -16.44 -15.91 -33.86
CA ALA A 220 -17.53 -14.95 -33.66
C ALA A 220 -18.35 -15.15 -32.36
N ARG A 221 -18.19 -16.28 -31.66
CA ARG A 221 -18.91 -16.56 -30.40
C ARG A 221 -18.38 -15.71 -29.23
N CYS A 222 -17.27 -14.98 -29.38
CA CYS A 222 -16.86 -13.97 -28.41
C CYS A 222 -17.97 -12.93 -28.17
N ASP A 223 -18.66 -12.49 -29.23
CA ASP A 223 -19.73 -11.49 -29.15
C ASP A 223 -20.95 -12.02 -28.38
N VAL A 224 -21.17 -13.34 -28.37
CA VAL A 224 -22.23 -14.01 -27.61
C VAL A 224 -21.98 -13.92 -26.09
N TRP A 225 -20.72 -14.04 -25.66
CA TRP A 225 -20.37 -13.84 -24.25
C TRP A 225 -20.61 -12.38 -23.84
N SER A 226 -20.14 -11.44 -24.66
CA SER A 226 -20.33 -10.00 -24.42
C SER A 226 -21.81 -9.61 -24.38
N LEU A 227 -22.65 -10.22 -25.22
CA LEU A 227 -24.11 -10.10 -25.13
C LEU A 227 -24.67 -10.72 -23.84
N GLY A 228 -24.15 -11.85 -23.37
CA GLY A 228 -24.54 -12.45 -22.09
C GLY A 228 -24.21 -11.57 -20.87
N ILE A 229 -23.07 -10.88 -20.91
CA ILE A 229 -22.72 -9.86 -19.91
C ILE A 229 -23.64 -8.64 -20.03
N THR A 230 -23.93 -8.20 -21.26
CA THR A 230 -24.90 -7.12 -21.52
C THR A 230 -26.28 -7.48 -20.97
N ALA A 231 -26.76 -8.71 -21.10
CA ALA A 231 -28.03 -9.15 -20.54
C ALA A 231 -28.08 -9.03 -19.00
N ILE A 232 -26.97 -9.24 -18.29
CA ILE A 232 -26.88 -8.96 -16.84
C ILE A 232 -26.90 -7.45 -16.57
N GLU A 233 -26.18 -6.64 -17.35
CA GLU A 233 -26.23 -5.17 -17.30
C GLU A 233 -27.67 -4.64 -17.49
N LEU A 234 -28.45 -5.22 -18.42
CA LEU A 234 -29.87 -4.86 -18.65
C LEU A 234 -30.79 -5.13 -17.45
N ALA A 235 -30.43 -6.10 -16.61
CA ALA A 235 -31.25 -6.61 -15.52
C ALA A 235 -30.88 -6.01 -14.15
N ASP A 236 -29.58 -5.97 -13.86
CA ASP A 236 -29.02 -5.54 -12.57
C ASP A 236 -28.48 -4.10 -12.57
N GLY A 237 -28.36 -3.45 -13.74
CA GLY A 237 -27.96 -2.06 -13.89
C GLY A 237 -26.49 -1.82 -14.21
N ASP A 238 -25.64 -2.78 -13.84
CA ASP A 238 -24.19 -2.76 -14.06
C ASP A 238 -23.72 -4.17 -14.48
N PRO A 239 -22.66 -4.30 -15.29
CA PRO A 239 -22.09 -5.59 -15.61
C PRO A 239 -21.45 -6.24 -14.36
N PRO A 240 -21.30 -7.58 -14.33
CA PRO A 240 -20.56 -8.26 -13.27
C PRO A 240 -19.14 -7.68 -13.12
N LEU A 241 -18.67 -7.61 -11.88
CA LEU A 241 -17.32 -7.14 -11.54
C LEU A 241 -17.05 -5.64 -11.77
N SER A 242 -18.06 -4.83 -12.14
CA SER A 242 -17.97 -3.37 -12.32
C SER A 242 -17.36 -2.61 -11.11
N GLU A 243 -17.61 -3.09 -9.90
CA GLU A 243 -17.10 -2.55 -8.63
C GLU A 243 -15.58 -2.75 -8.44
N MET A 244 -14.87 -3.35 -9.43
CA MET A 244 -13.42 -3.54 -9.42
C MET A 244 -12.74 -2.87 -10.62
N HIS A 245 -11.46 -2.52 -10.46
CA HIS A 245 -10.63 -2.00 -11.55
C HIS A 245 -10.60 -2.96 -12.78
N PRO A 246 -10.73 -2.46 -14.03
CA PRO A 246 -10.84 -3.28 -15.24
C PRO A 246 -9.79 -4.39 -15.37
N VAL A 247 -8.51 -4.07 -15.14
CA VAL A 247 -7.39 -5.04 -15.18
C VAL A 247 -7.57 -6.20 -14.17
N LYS A 248 -8.20 -5.94 -13.02
CA LYS A 248 -8.49 -6.96 -12.00
C LYS A 248 -9.66 -7.87 -12.41
N ALA A 249 -10.58 -7.37 -13.23
CA ALA A 249 -11.65 -8.17 -13.84
C ALA A 249 -11.07 -9.15 -14.89
N LEU A 250 -10.15 -8.69 -15.76
CA LEU A 250 -9.47 -9.55 -16.76
C LEU A 250 -8.80 -10.78 -16.13
N PHE A 251 -8.18 -10.64 -14.96
CA PHE A 251 -7.60 -11.78 -14.24
C PHE A 251 -8.60 -12.72 -13.55
N LYS A 252 -9.85 -12.27 -13.34
CA LYS A 252 -10.91 -13.03 -12.67
C LYS A 252 -11.87 -13.70 -13.65
N ILE A 253 -12.18 -13.09 -14.80
CA ILE A 253 -13.11 -13.63 -15.80
C ILE A 253 -12.72 -15.08 -16.24
N PRO A 254 -11.45 -15.40 -16.57
CA PRO A 254 -11.06 -16.77 -16.87
C PRO A 254 -11.10 -17.74 -15.66
N ARG A 255 -10.97 -17.24 -14.42
CA ARG A 255 -10.73 -18.07 -13.23
C ARG A 255 -11.96 -18.31 -12.33
N ASN A 256 -12.82 -17.30 -12.18
CA ASN A 256 -14.07 -17.40 -11.40
C ASN A 256 -15.11 -18.25 -12.16
N PRO A 257 -16.12 -18.85 -11.50
CA PRO A 257 -17.28 -19.41 -12.20
C PRO A 257 -17.97 -18.35 -13.09
N SER A 258 -18.70 -18.79 -14.11
CA SER A 258 -19.45 -17.89 -15.00
C SER A 258 -20.40 -16.99 -14.19
N PRO A 259 -20.48 -15.68 -14.49
CA PRO A 259 -21.37 -14.78 -13.76
C PRO A 259 -22.86 -15.18 -13.85
N THR A 260 -23.61 -14.79 -12.82
CA THR A 260 -25.08 -14.92 -12.74
C THR A 260 -25.68 -13.60 -12.28
N LEU A 261 -27.00 -13.44 -12.45
CA LEU A 261 -27.77 -12.32 -11.89
C LEU A 261 -27.59 -12.23 -10.36
N ARG A 262 -27.65 -11.01 -9.80
CA ARG A 262 -27.52 -10.75 -8.35
C ARG A 262 -28.64 -11.43 -7.53
N HIS A 263 -29.86 -11.51 -8.10
CA HIS A 263 -31.02 -12.14 -7.49
C HIS A 263 -31.79 -13.02 -8.49
N PRO A 264 -31.31 -14.25 -8.81
CA PRO A 264 -31.90 -15.09 -9.86
C PRO A 264 -33.39 -15.42 -9.65
N ASP A 265 -33.85 -15.52 -8.39
CA ASP A 265 -35.24 -15.83 -8.06
C ASP A 265 -36.24 -14.71 -8.41
N GLN A 266 -35.76 -13.50 -8.73
CA GLN A 266 -36.58 -12.37 -9.17
C GLN A 266 -36.87 -12.38 -10.68
N TRP A 267 -36.24 -13.30 -11.42
CA TRP A 267 -36.29 -13.37 -12.88
C TRP A 267 -36.79 -14.74 -13.35
N CYS A 268 -37.38 -14.80 -14.53
CA CYS A 268 -37.89 -16.06 -15.05
C CYS A 268 -36.76 -17.05 -15.35
N ARG A 269 -37.06 -18.35 -15.21
CA ARG A 269 -36.10 -19.42 -15.52
C ARG A 269 -35.60 -19.38 -16.96
N SER A 270 -36.40 -18.86 -17.90
CA SER A 270 -36.01 -18.70 -19.30
C SER A 270 -34.90 -17.65 -19.46
N PHE A 271 -34.99 -16.52 -18.76
CA PHE A 271 -33.97 -15.46 -18.82
C PHE A 271 -32.64 -15.90 -18.16
N SER A 272 -32.73 -16.50 -16.97
CA SER A 272 -31.55 -17.09 -16.31
C SER A 272 -30.89 -18.18 -17.17
N HIS A 273 -31.69 -18.99 -17.88
CA HIS A 273 -31.17 -19.98 -18.83
C HIS A 273 -30.51 -19.32 -20.07
N PHE A 274 -31.09 -18.24 -20.61
CA PHE A 274 -30.49 -17.50 -21.73
C PHE A 274 -29.08 -16.97 -21.36
N ILE A 275 -28.93 -16.37 -20.18
CA ILE A 275 -27.64 -15.88 -19.67
C ILE A 275 -26.66 -17.04 -19.49
N ALA A 276 -27.09 -18.16 -18.90
CA ALA A 276 -26.25 -19.35 -18.72
C ALA A 276 -25.73 -19.93 -20.04
N GLN A 277 -26.55 -19.93 -21.10
CA GLN A 277 -26.15 -20.34 -22.45
C GLN A 277 -25.14 -19.38 -23.08
N CYS A 278 -25.29 -18.07 -22.87
CA CYS A 278 -24.33 -17.08 -23.38
C CYS A 278 -22.97 -17.14 -22.66
N LEU A 279 -22.96 -17.45 -21.36
CA LEU A 279 -21.77 -17.43 -20.50
C LEU A 279 -21.10 -18.81 -20.33
N ILE A 280 -21.22 -19.68 -21.33
CA ILE A 280 -20.41 -20.91 -21.43
C ILE A 280 -18.96 -20.51 -21.73
N LYS A 281 -18.03 -20.94 -20.87
CA LYS A 281 -16.60 -20.56 -20.98
C LYS A 281 -15.90 -21.20 -22.17
N ASP A 282 -16.20 -22.46 -22.44
CA ASP A 282 -15.74 -23.13 -23.65
C ASP A 282 -16.51 -22.54 -24.85
N PHE A 283 -15.82 -21.76 -25.68
CA PHE A 283 -16.45 -21.11 -26.82
C PHE A 283 -16.87 -22.12 -27.89
N GLU A 284 -16.22 -23.30 -28.00
CA GLU A 284 -16.63 -24.34 -28.95
C GLU A 284 -17.95 -25.01 -28.54
N ALA A 285 -18.26 -25.01 -27.24
CA ALA A 285 -19.56 -25.44 -26.69
C ALA A 285 -20.61 -24.31 -26.60
N ARG A 286 -20.22 -23.03 -26.75
CA ARG A 286 -21.14 -21.88 -26.69
C ARG A 286 -22.02 -21.81 -27.95
N PRO A 287 -23.34 -21.59 -27.86
CA PRO A 287 -24.22 -21.50 -29.03
C PRO A 287 -23.87 -20.29 -29.91
N SER A 288 -24.15 -20.39 -31.21
CA SER A 288 -24.07 -19.25 -32.13
C SER A 288 -25.28 -18.32 -31.98
N VAL A 289 -25.14 -17.09 -32.46
CA VAL A 289 -26.23 -16.09 -32.52
C VAL A 289 -27.51 -16.65 -33.17
N THR A 290 -27.37 -17.45 -34.22
CA THR A 290 -28.50 -18.13 -34.89
C THR A 290 -29.27 -19.08 -33.98
N HIS A 291 -28.59 -19.81 -33.09
CA HIS A 291 -29.24 -20.69 -32.11
C HIS A 291 -29.87 -19.90 -30.95
N LEU A 292 -29.33 -18.74 -30.61
CA LEU A 292 -29.88 -17.88 -29.54
C LEU A 292 -31.12 -17.10 -29.96
N LEU A 293 -31.27 -16.76 -31.24
CA LEU A 293 -32.52 -16.20 -31.78
C LEU A 293 -33.71 -17.18 -31.61
N GLU A 294 -33.43 -18.49 -31.68
CA GLU A 294 -34.43 -19.54 -31.48
C GLU A 294 -34.77 -19.79 -29.99
N HIS A 295 -34.09 -19.15 -29.04
CA HIS A 295 -34.25 -19.40 -27.61
C HIS A 295 -35.62 -18.92 -27.08
N PRO A 296 -36.29 -19.67 -26.19
CA PRO A 296 -37.62 -19.29 -25.67
C PRO A 296 -37.71 -17.88 -25.07
N PHE A 297 -36.65 -17.38 -24.43
CA PHE A 297 -36.59 -16.02 -23.89
C PHE A 297 -36.56 -14.92 -24.98
N ILE A 298 -36.10 -15.23 -26.18
CA ILE A 298 -36.09 -14.30 -27.34
C ILE A 298 -37.38 -14.46 -28.16
N LYS A 299 -37.89 -15.69 -28.30
CA LYS A 299 -39.17 -15.97 -28.97
C LYS A 299 -40.39 -15.32 -28.31
N GLN A 300 -40.35 -14.99 -27.02
CA GLN A 300 -41.48 -14.32 -26.35
C GLN A 300 -41.76 -12.88 -26.85
N ALA A 301 -40.78 -12.24 -27.51
CA ALA A 301 -40.95 -10.93 -28.13
C ALA A 301 -41.57 -11.01 -29.53
N HIS A 302 -41.35 -12.11 -30.26
CA HIS A 302 -41.83 -12.30 -31.63
C HIS A 302 -43.36 -12.19 -31.70
N GLY A 303 -43.86 -11.35 -32.63
CA GLY A 303 -45.29 -11.10 -32.80
C GLY A 303 -45.86 -10.06 -31.83
N LYS A 304 -45.06 -9.57 -30.87
CA LYS A 304 -45.39 -8.42 -30.00
C LYS A 304 -44.54 -7.19 -30.30
N ASP A 305 -43.69 -7.26 -31.32
CA ASP A 305 -42.66 -6.27 -31.66
C ASP A 305 -43.22 -4.84 -31.77
N THR A 306 -44.39 -4.66 -32.39
CA THR A 306 -45.04 -3.34 -32.53
C THR A 306 -45.52 -2.77 -31.19
N ALA A 307 -45.89 -3.63 -30.22
CA ALA A 307 -46.31 -3.21 -28.89
C ALA A 307 -45.09 -2.90 -28.00
N LEU A 308 -44.08 -3.78 -28.02
CA LEU A 308 -42.85 -3.62 -27.25
C LEU A 308 -42.02 -2.41 -27.73
N LYS A 309 -41.96 -2.18 -29.05
CA LYS A 309 -41.39 -0.97 -29.66
C LYS A 309 -42.08 0.31 -29.15
N LYS A 310 -43.43 0.33 -29.11
CA LYS A 310 -44.20 1.45 -28.56
C LYS A 310 -43.96 1.65 -27.06
N GLN A 311 -43.88 0.56 -26.28
CA GLN A 311 -43.59 0.60 -24.85
C GLN A 311 -42.18 1.20 -24.59
N LEU A 312 -41.17 0.75 -25.34
CA LEU A 312 -39.82 1.31 -25.26
C LEU A 312 -39.78 2.79 -25.66
N ALA A 313 -40.50 3.19 -26.71
CA ALA A 313 -40.61 4.59 -27.11
C ALA A 313 -41.28 5.49 -26.06
N VAL A 314 -42.20 4.96 -25.23
CA VAL A 314 -42.75 5.69 -24.07
C VAL A 314 -41.67 5.88 -23.01
N LEU A 315 -40.96 4.82 -22.63
CA LEU A 315 -39.89 4.88 -21.62
C LEU A 315 -38.78 5.88 -21.98
N ILE A 316 -38.44 5.99 -23.27
CA ILE A 316 -37.46 6.98 -23.78
C ILE A 316 -37.98 8.42 -23.60
N ARG A 317 -39.25 8.70 -23.93
CA ARG A 317 -39.81 10.06 -23.79
C ARG A 317 -39.91 10.49 -22.32
N ASP A 318 -40.34 9.59 -21.44
CA ASP A 318 -40.40 9.83 -19.99
C ASP A 318 -39.02 10.21 -19.39
N GLN A 319 -37.92 9.90 -20.06
CA GLN A 319 -36.56 10.25 -19.65
C GLN A 319 -36.14 11.67 -20.06
N GLN A 320 -36.67 12.20 -21.17
CA GLN A 320 -36.17 13.43 -21.81
C GLN A 320 -36.77 14.74 -21.25
N ASP A 321 -38.01 14.72 -20.74
CA ASP A 321 -38.75 15.93 -20.33
C ASP A 321 -38.22 16.68 -19.09
N VAL A 322 -37.15 16.22 -18.42
CA VAL A 322 -36.73 16.73 -17.10
C VAL A 322 -35.59 17.76 -17.16
N GLY A 323 -34.89 17.92 -18.30
CA GLY A 323 -33.61 18.63 -18.36
C GLY A 323 -33.57 19.95 -19.13
N CYS A 324 -34.03 21.08 -18.56
CA CYS A 324 -33.65 22.41 -19.06
C CYS A 324 -33.89 23.58 -18.07
N ARG A 325 -32.82 24.27 -17.64
CA ARG A 325 -32.71 25.75 -17.47
C ARG A 325 -31.40 26.18 -16.78
N THR A 326 -30.55 26.91 -17.48
CA THR A 326 -29.43 27.70 -16.91
C THR A 326 -29.37 29.08 -17.58
N ARG A 327 -29.05 30.13 -16.81
CA ARG A 327 -28.70 31.48 -17.31
C ARG A 327 -27.64 32.12 -16.41
N THR A 328 -26.90 33.06 -16.97
CA THR A 328 -25.54 33.43 -16.57
C THR A 328 -25.40 34.87 -16.01
N LYS A 329 -24.34 35.05 -15.20
CA LYS A 329 -23.32 36.12 -15.28
C LYS A 329 -23.34 37.35 -14.32
N HIS A 330 -22.12 37.65 -13.87
CA HIS A 330 -21.52 38.92 -13.36
C HIS A 330 -21.34 39.16 -11.85
N GLU A 331 -20.17 39.73 -11.56
CA GLU A 331 -19.52 39.88 -10.25
C GLU A 331 -19.64 41.31 -9.69
N ARG A 332 -19.26 41.51 -8.42
CA ARG A 332 -18.59 42.75 -7.98
C ARG A 332 -17.68 42.52 -6.77
N ILE A 333 -16.47 43.07 -6.86
CA ILE A 333 -15.38 42.95 -5.88
C ILE A 333 -15.57 43.96 -4.75
N ASN A 334 -15.22 43.60 -3.51
CA ASN A 334 -14.63 44.59 -2.60
C ASN A 334 -13.68 44.01 -1.55
N THR A 335 -12.61 44.74 -1.27
CA THR A 335 -11.43 44.33 -0.47
C THR A 335 -11.57 44.61 1.03
N ARG A 336 -10.85 43.84 1.87
CA ARG A 336 -10.15 44.35 3.07
C ARG A 336 -9.09 43.34 3.59
N LYS A 337 -8.02 43.85 4.22
CA LYS A 337 -6.71 43.21 4.40
C LYS A 337 -6.20 43.38 5.84
N THR A 338 -5.82 42.29 6.51
CA THR A 338 -5.13 42.25 7.83
C THR A 338 -4.66 40.80 8.06
N MET A 339 -3.46 40.47 8.59
CA MET A 339 -2.16 41.15 8.74
C MET A 339 -1.08 40.03 8.76
N LEU A 340 0.18 40.36 8.43
CA LEU A 340 1.27 39.39 8.26
C LEU A 340 2.05 39.11 9.56
N ILE A 341 2.60 37.90 9.65
CA ILE A 341 3.86 37.59 10.34
C ILE A 341 4.78 37.08 9.23
N GLU A 342 6.03 37.54 9.20
CA GLU A 342 6.96 37.30 8.07
C GLU A 342 7.42 35.83 8.01
N SER A 343 6.77 35.05 7.15
CA SER A 343 7.46 34.00 6.41
C SER A 343 8.23 34.64 5.24
N SER A 344 9.39 34.09 4.88
CA SER A 344 10.03 34.43 3.62
C SER A 344 9.10 34.05 2.46
N PRO A 345 8.76 34.96 1.54
CA PRO A 345 7.73 34.72 0.52
C PRO A 345 8.08 33.59 -0.49
N ASP A 346 9.33 33.13 -0.48
CA ASP A 346 9.95 32.35 -1.54
C ASP A 346 10.20 30.86 -1.17
N ASP A 347 9.50 30.31 -0.17
CA ASP A 347 9.67 28.90 0.25
C ASP A 347 9.17 27.86 -0.78
N ASP A 348 8.39 28.29 -1.79
CA ASP A 348 7.84 27.48 -2.87
C ASP A 348 8.13 28.13 -4.23
N LEU A 349 8.79 27.39 -5.13
CA LEU A 349 9.17 27.89 -6.46
C LEU A 349 7.96 28.29 -7.33
N VAL A 350 6.76 27.79 -7.01
CA VAL A 350 5.52 28.15 -7.70
C VAL A 350 5.13 29.61 -7.50
N ASN A 351 5.60 30.26 -6.42
CA ASN A 351 5.31 31.66 -6.11
C ASN A 351 6.25 32.66 -6.80
N LEU A 352 7.32 32.20 -7.47
CA LEU A 352 8.26 33.08 -8.15
C LEU A 352 7.58 33.87 -9.28
N GLU A 353 7.80 35.19 -9.32
CA GLU A 353 7.23 36.07 -10.34
C GLU A 353 7.73 35.66 -11.74
N VAL A 354 9.05 35.66 -11.90
CA VAL A 354 9.79 35.21 -13.10
C VAL A 354 10.14 33.74 -12.95
N LEU A 355 9.91 32.94 -13.99
CA LEU A 355 10.19 31.51 -14.02
C LEU A 355 11.18 31.18 -15.14
N ASP A 356 12.46 31.14 -14.80
CA ASP A 356 13.55 30.67 -15.66
C ASP A 356 14.58 29.86 -14.85
N GLU A 357 15.49 29.17 -15.55
CA GLU A 357 16.48 28.29 -14.93
C GLU A 357 17.45 29.05 -14.00
N GLU A 358 17.85 30.27 -14.39
CA GLU A 358 18.84 31.06 -13.65
C GLU A 358 18.27 31.59 -12.32
N THR A 359 17.00 31.99 -12.33
CA THR A 359 16.23 32.40 -11.15
C THR A 359 16.08 31.24 -10.18
N ILE A 360 15.66 30.05 -10.65
CA ILE A 360 15.55 28.85 -9.81
C ILE A 360 16.91 28.50 -9.17
N ILE A 361 17.99 28.50 -9.95
CA ILE A 361 19.33 28.15 -9.45
C ILE A 361 19.83 29.17 -8.43
N THR A 362 19.70 30.45 -8.73
CA THR A 362 20.15 31.53 -7.84
C THR A 362 19.37 31.49 -6.52
N HIS A 363 18.08 31.16 -6.58
CA HIS A 363 17.26 30.97 -5.39
C HIS A 363 17.65 29.74 -4.56
N LEU A 364 17.82 28.57 -5.20
CA LEU A 364 18.28 27.36 -4.52
C LEU A 364 19.69 27.52 -3.93
N GLN A 365 20.57 28.28 -4.60
CA GLN A 365 21.89 28.62 -4.07
C GLN A 365 21.79 29.46 -2.81
N LYS A 366 21.04 30.58 -2.84
CA LYS A 366 20.85 31.46 -1.68
C LYS A 366 20.30 30.68 -0.48
N ARG A 367 19.27 29.85 -0.70
CA ARG A 367 18.71 28.99 0.35
C ARG A 367 19.74 27.99 0.89
N TYR A 368 20.58 27.41 0.03
CA TYR A 368 21.64 26.49 0.44
C TYR A 368 22.73 27.18 1.30
N GLU A 369 23.09 28.41 0.95
CA GLU A 369 24.00 29.26 1.74
C GLU A 369 23.40 29.61 3.12
N GLU A 370 22.08 29.81 3.20
CA GLU A 370 21.30 30.00 4.43
C GLU A 370 20.97 28.67 5.19
N LEU A 371 21.56 27.55 4.79
CA LEU A 371 21.32 26.19 5.31
C LEU A 371 19.86 25.67 5.15
N GLN A 372 19.03 26.35 4.37
CA GLN A 372 17.67 25.94 4.00
C GLN A 372 17.68 24.96 2.83
N ILE A 373 18.11 23.73 3.11
CA ILE A 373 18.29 22.67 2.09
C ILE A 373 16.99 22.15 1.45
N TYR A 374 15.83 22.52 1.99
CA TYR A 374 14.52 22.07 1.53
C TYR A 374 13.78 23.24 0.86
N THR A 375 13.15 22.96 -0.30
CA THR A 375 12.36 23.95 -1.05
C THR A 375 11.16 23.25 -1.69
N TYR A 376 9.99 23.90 -1.70
CA TYR A 376 8.79 23.32 -2.30
C TYR A 376 8.66 23.61 -3.80
N VAL A 377 7.95 22.72 -4.49
CA VAL A 377 7.42 22.91 -5.84
C VAL A 377 5.96 22.46 -5.84
N GLY A 378 5.05 23.35 -5.42
CA GLY A 378 3.65 23.02 -5.24
C GLY A 378 3.44 21.96 -4.16
N ASP A 379 3.16 20.72 -4.54
CA ASP A 379 3.07 19.57 -3.62
C ASP A 379 4.38 18.76 -3.49
N ILE A 380 5.36 18.97 -4.37
CA ILE A 380 6.64 18.25 -4.43
C ILE A 380 7.68 18.92 -3.51
N LEU A 381 8.66 18.15 -3.03
CA LEU A 381 9.79 18.63 -2.22
C LEU A 381 11.13 18.44 -2.94
N ILE A 382 11.90 19.51 -3.08
CA ILE A 382 13.33 19.47 -3.42
C ILE A 382 14.15 19.38 -2.13
N ALA A 383 15.17 18.52 -2.12
CA ALA A 383 16.10 18.34 -1.01
C ALA A 383 17.55 18.38 -1.52
N LEU A 384 18.32 19.40 -1.14
CA LEU A 384 19.74 19.51 -1.48
C LEU A 384 20.60 18.81 -0.42
N ASN A 385 21.60 18.03 -0.82
CA ASN A 385 22.48 17.36 0.15
C ASN A 385 23.39 18.38 0.88
N PRO A 386 23.29 18.57 2.21
CA PRO A 386 24.16 19.49 2.95
C PRO A 386 25.62 19.01 3.04
N PHE A 387 25.89 17.71 2.86
CA PHE A 387 27.14 17.02 3.21
C PHE A 387 27.60 17.23 4.67
N GLN A 388 26.71 17.68 5.56
CA GLN A 388 26.95 17.86 6.99
C GLN A 388 25.67 17.61 7.80
N GLY A 389 25.82 17.28 9.09
CA GLY A 389 24.69 17.10 9.99
C GLY A 389 24.01 18.43 10.33
N LEU A 390 22.67 18.47 10.24
CA LEU A 390 21.85 19.63 10.62
C LEU A 390 20.95 19.28 11.81
N SER A 391 20.73 20.22 12.72
CA SER A 391 19.95 20.04 13.96
C SER A 391 18.42 20.00 13.75
N ILE A 392 17.95 20.10 12.51
CA ILE A 392 16.54 20.18 12.09
C ILE A 392 15.76 18.86 12.20
N TYR A 393 16.43 17.74 12.52
CA TYR A 393 15.82 16.41 12.59
C TYR A 393 15.46 15.95 14.02
N SER A 394 15.51 16.85 15.00
CA SER A 394 15.26 16.49 16.40
C SER A 394 13.79 16.07 16.65
N PRO A 395 13.51 15.34 17.75
CA PRO A 395 12.14 15.02 18.16
C PRO A 395 11.26 16.25 18.44
N GLN A 396 11.85 17.45 18.60
CA GLN A 396 11.11 18.71 18.72
C GLN A 396 10.56 19.15 17.36
N PHE A 397 11.37 19.09 16.30
CA PHE A 397 10.89 19.33 14.92
C PHE A 397 9.83 18.30 14.50
N SER A 398 9.94 17.03 14.92
CA SER A 398 8.86 16.05 14.70
C SER A 398 7.54 16.42 15.38
N LYS A 399 7.53 17.22 16.45
CA LYS A 399 6.29 17.80 17.00
C LYS A 399 5.84 19.04 16.23
N LEU A 400 6.78 19.86 15.78
CA LEU A 400 6.53 21.10 15.03
C LEU A 400 5.75 20.85 13.74
N TYR A 401 6.09 19.79 13.00
CA TYR A 401 5.41 19.40 11.75
C TYR A 401 4.16 18.51 11.95
N HIS A 402 3.86 18.06 13.17
CA HIS A 402 2.76 17.11 13.39
C HIS A 402 1.39 17.77 13.18
N GLY A 403 0.74 17.47 12.05
CA GLY A 403 -0.54 18.07 11.68
C GLY A 403 -0.48 19.59 11.51
N ALA A 404 0.71 20.18 11.34
CA ALA A 404 0.85 21.62 11.12
C ALA A 404 0.43 22.02 9.69
N LYS A 405 0.29 23.32 9.44
CA LYS A 405 0.15 23.83 8.08
C LYS A 405 1.49 23.86 7.37
N ARG A 406 1.46 23.74 6.06
CA ARG A 406 2.60 23.99 5.16
C ARG A 406 3.03 25.46 5.19
N SER A 407 2.12 26.38 5.52
CA SER A 407 2.42 27.81 5.70
C SER A 407 2.92 28.18 7.11
N ASP A 408 2.73 27.31 8.11
CA ASP A 408 3.11 27.61 9.50
C ASP A 408 4.59 27.31 9.78
N ASN A 409 5.26 26.54 8.91
CA ASN A 409 6.64 26.08 9.05
C ASN A 409 7.37 26.07 7.70
N PRO A 410 8.71 26.25 7.67
CA PRO A 410 9.48 26.19 6.42
C PRO A 410 9.44 24.78 5.77
N PRO A 411 9.86 24.65 4.50
CA PRO A 411 9.90 23.38 3.81
C PRO A 411 10.73 22.32 4.55
N HIS A 412 10.21 21.11 4.68
CA HIS A 412 10.91 20.03 5.38
C HIS A 412 10.42 18.64 4.99
N ILE A 413 11.31 17.64 5.09
CA ILE A 413 10.98 16.23 4.82
C ILE A 413 9.88 15.69 5.75
N PHE A 414 9.84 16.14 7.01
CA PHE A 414 8.77 15.77 7.96
C PHE A 414 7.39 16.28 7.53
N ALA A 415 7.29 17.43 6.85
CA ALA A 415 6.02 17.90 6.31
C ALA A 415 5.49 16.98 5.21
N THR A 416 6.36 16.40 4.38
CA THR A 416 5.98 15.40 3.37
C THR A 416 5.51 14.09 4.03
N ALA A 417 6.20 13.66 5.09
CA ALA A 417 5.81 12.48 5.86
C ALA A 417 4.48 12.67 6.63
N ASP A 418 4.22 13.85 7.23
CA ASP A 418 2.90 14.15 7.82
C ASP A 418 1.83 14.26 6.73
N ALA A 419 2.09 14.93 5.60
CA ALA A 419 1.13 15.00 4.49
C ALA A 419 0.69 13.61 3.98
N ALA A 420 1.63 12.66 3.82
CA ALA A 420 1.30 11.28 3.50
C ALA A 420 0.52 10.59 4.64
N TYR A 421 0.93 10.74 5.90
CA TYR A 421 0.22 10.15 7.05
C TYR A 421 -1.22 10.67 7.20
N GLN A 422 -1.41 11.99 7.12
CA GLN A 422 -2.74 12.62 7.13
C GLN A 422 -3.55 12.21 5.89
N GLY A 423 -2.91 12.04 4.73
CA GLY A 423 -3.51 11.47 3.52
C GLY A 423 -4.08 10.07 3.78
N MET A 424 -3.27 9.18 4.33
CA MET A 424 -3.69 7.82 4.70
C MET A 424 -4.85 7.82 5.71
N VAL A 425 -4.70 8.53 6.84
CA VAL A 425 -5.67 8.52 7.94
C VAL A 425 -6.98 9.22 7.57
N THR A 426 -6.94 10.29 6.77
CA THR A 426 -8.14 11.08 6.46
C THR A 426 -8.90 10.58 5.23
N PHE A 427 -8.21 9.95 4.26
CA PHE A 427 -8.83 9.46 3.03
C PHE A 427 -9.01 7.95 2.98
N CYS A 428 -8.45 7.18 3.94
CA CYS A 428 -8.47 5.72 3.94
C CYS A 428 -7.95 5.10 2.61
N LYS A 429 -6.92 5.72 2.03
CA LYS A 429 -6.25 5.30 0.79
C LYS A 429 -4.77 5.10 1.06
N ASP A 430 -4.19 4.04 0.50
CA ASP A 430 -2.75 3.79 0.57
C ASP A 430 -1.96 4.96 -0.05
N GLN A 431 -0.72 5.13 0.40
CA GLN A 431 0.16 6.24 0.01
C GLN A 431 1.51 5.68 -0.44
N CYS A 432 2.21 6.38 -1.33
CA CYS A 432 3.54 6.00 -1.81
C CYS A 432 4.45 7.23 -1.83
N ILE A 433 5.53 7.24 -1.06
CA ILE A 433 6.54 8.31 -1.10
C ILE A 433 7.70 7.83 -1.97
N ILE A 434 7.96 8.57 -3.06
CA ILE A 434 8.93 8.22 -4.10
C ILE A 434 10.09 9.20 -4.02
N ILE A 435 11.27 8.68 -3.70
CA ILE A 435 12.48 9.46 -3.51
C ILE A 435 13.42 9.21 -4.68
N SER A 436 13.84 10.28 -5.38
CA SER A 436 14.57 10.18 -6.65
C SER A 436 15.70 11.22 -6.74
N GLY A 437 16.71 10.97 -7.58
CA GLY A 437 17.90 11.81 -7.70
C GLY A 437 19.18 11.01 -8.00
N GLU A 438 20.26 11.70 -8.37
CA GLU A 438 21.58 11.13 -8.68
C GLU A 438 22.17 10.30 -7.51
N SER A 439 23.17 9.46 -7.78
CA SER A 439 23.86 8.71 -6.72
C SER A 439 24.62 9.69 -5.78
N GLY A 440 24.48 9.51 -4.46
CA GLY A 440 25.00 10.45 -3.45
C GLY A 440 24.14 11.69 -3.17
N ALA A 441 22.96 11.84 -3.78
CA ALA A 441 22.09 13.02 -3.55
C ALA A 441 21.33 13.04 -2.20
N GLY A 442 21.41 11.99 -1.36
CA GLY A 442 20.73 11.93 -0.05
C GLY A 442 19.39 11.20 0.00
N LYS A 443 19.12 10.29 -0.95
CA LYS A 443 17.86 9.51 -1.03
C LYS A 443 17.62 8.64 0.21
N THR A 444 18.62 7.84 0.59
CA THR A 444 18.56 6.91 1.72
C THR A 444 18.35 7.62 3.06
N GLU A 445 19.04 8.76 3.27
CA GLU A 445 18.82 9.62 4.44
C GLU A 445 17.39 10.20 4.47
N SER A 446 16.89 10.67 3.33
CA SER A 446 15.51 11.14 3.20
C SER A 446 14.51 10.03 3.55
N ALA A 447 14.75 8.79 3.09
CA ALA A 447 13.95 7.62 3.42
C ALA A 447 13.99 7.31 4.92
N HIS A 448 15.17 7.35 5.54
CA HIS A 448 15.34 7.15 6.99
C HIS A 448 14.53 8.17 7.80
N LEU A 449 14.64 9.45 7.46
CA LEU A 449 13.94 10.55 8.13
C LEU A 449 12.41 10.44 7.98
N ILE A 450 11.92 10.01 6.82
CA ILE A 450 10.49 9.69 6.61
C ILE A 450 10.04 8.56 7.53
N VAL A 451 10.78 7.44 7.61
CA VAL A 451 10.46 6.30 8.48
C VAL A 451 10.45 6.71 9.96
N GLN A 452 11.44 7.50 10.39
CA GLN A 452 11.54 8.04 11.73
C GLN A 452 10.29 8.87 12.08
N HIS A 453 9.86 9.75 11.17
CA HIS A 453 8.71 10.61 11.38
C HIS A 453 7.39 9.84 11.35
N LEU A 454 7.16 8.97 10.36
CA LEU A 454 5.97 8.12 10.30
C LEU A 454 5.82 7.20 11.52
N THR A 455 6.93 6.69 12.07
CA THR A 455 6.94 5.89 13.29
C THR A 455 6.61 6.72 14.54
N PHE A 456 6.96 8.01 14.54
CA PHE A 456 6.55 8.97 15.58
C PHE A 456 5.06 9.32 15.47
N LEU A 457 4.59 9.69 14.27
CA LEU A 457 3.20 10.05 13.99
C LEU A 457 2.23 8.90 14.31
N GLY A 458 2.56 7.68 13.87
CA GLY A 458 1.74 6.50 14.04
C GLY A 458 1.75 5.90 15.45
N LYS A 459 2.20 6.64 16.48
CA LYS A 459 2.07 6.32 17.91
C LYS A 459 2.20 4.83 18.22
N ALA A 460 3.33 4.22 17.86
CA ALA A 460 3.58 2.80 18.07
C ALA A 460 3.44 2.45 19.57
N ASN A 461 2.29 1.88 19.95
CA ASN A 461 1.95 1.55 21.34
C ASN A 461 2.94 0.55 21.97
N ASN A 462 3.65 -0.21 21.13
CA ASN A 462 4.74 -1.08 21.53
C ASN A 462 6.09 -0.42 21.22
N ARG A 463 6.79 0.03 22.25
CA ARG A 463 8.13 0.63 22.16
C ARG A 463 9.13 -0.26 21.41
N THR A 464 9.05 -1.59 21.60
CA THR A 464 9.96 -2.53 20.95
C THR A 464 9.74 -2.59 19.44
N LEU A 465 8.50 -2.45 18.94
CA LEU A 465 8.24 -2.45 17.49
C LEU A 465 8.82 -1.21 16.81
N ARG A 466 8.75 -0.04 17.45
CA ARG A 466 9.40 1.19 16.97
C ARG A 466 10.91 1.03 16.89
N GLU A 467 11.53 0.51 17.95
CA GLU A 467 12.98 0.28 18.00
C GLU A 467 13.41 -0.72 16.91
N LYS A 468 12.65 -1.82 16.73
CA LYS A 468 12.88 -2.78 15.64
C LYS A 468 12.82 -2.15 14.24
N ILE A 469 11.80 -1.37 13.92
CA ILE A 469 11.63 -0.77 12.58
C ILE A 469 12.82 0.14 12.24
N LEU A 470 13.35 0.89 13.21
CA LEU A 470 14.47 1.80 12.98
C LEU A 470 15.81 1.07 12.78
N GLN A 471 16.05 -0.02 13.53
CA GLN A 471 17.29 -0.82 13.41
C GLN A 471 17.38 -1.67 12.14
N VAL A 472 16.29 -1.80 11.38
CA VAL A 472 16.27 -2.56 10.13
C VAL A 472 17.05 -1.86 9.01
N ASN A 473 17.08 -0.52 8.97
CA ASN A 473 17.82 0.21 7.94
C ASN A 473 19.34 -0.07 8.03
N PRO A 474 20.04 0.16 9.16
CA PRO A 474 21.47 -0.16 9.28
C PRO A 474 21.82 -1.61 8.92
N LEU A 475 20.99 -2.57 9.36
CA LEU A 475 21.21 -3.99 9.05
C LEU A 475 21.11 -4.28 7.55
N VAL A 476 20.08 -3.79 6.87
CA VAL A 476 19.93 -4.04 5.42
C VAL A 476 20.98 -3.25 4.62
N GLU A 477 21.37 -2.06 5.06
CA GLU A 477 22.43 -1.27 4.44
C GLU A 477 23.80 -1.95 4.54
N ALA A 478 24.16 -2.59 5.67
CA ALA A 478 25.41 -3.35 5.76
C ALA A 478 25.52 -4.48 4.72
N PHE A 479 24.40 -5.14 4.38
CA PHE A 479 24.34 -6.22 3.38
C PHE A 479 23.95 -5.76 1.96
N GLY A 480 23.53 -4.49 1.79
CA GLY A 480 22.96 -3.99 0.53
C GLY A 480 23.69 -2.78 -0.06
N ASN A 481 24.50 -2.09 0.75
CA ASN A 481 25.27 -0.91 0.34
C ASN A 481 26.76 -1.23 0.22
N ALA A 482 27.46 -0.43 -0.57
CA ALA A 482 28.91 -0.49 -0.75
C ALA A 482 29.50 0.89 -1.08
N CYS A 483 30.81 1.04 -0.86
CA CYS A 483 31.56 2.21 -1.33
C CYS A 483 31.85 2.10 -2.84
N THR A 484 31.50 3.17 -3.55
CA THR A 484 31.69 3.39 -4.99
C THR A 484 32.56 4.63 -5.21
N ALA A 485 33.03 4.85 -6.43
CA ALA A 485 33.79 6.06 -6.75
C ALA A 485 33.05 7.37 -6.43
N ILE A 486 31.71 7.38 -6.44
CA ILE A 486 30.88 8.60 -6.28
C ILE A 486 30.26 8.73 -4.87
N ASN A 487 30.02 7.63 -4.17
CA ASN A 487 29.38 7.60 -2.85
C ASN A 487 29.92 6.44 -2.00
N ASP A 488 30.28 6.71 -0.74
CA ASP A 488 30.85 5.72 0.19
C ASP A 488 29.82 4.77 0.80
N ASN A 489 28.56 5.19 0.91
CA ASN A 489 27.43 4.35 1.33
C ASN A 489 26.38 4.31 0.20
N SER A 490 26.71 3.69 -0.92
CA SER A 490 25.81 3.57 -2.07
C SER A 490 24.96 2.32 -1.97
N SER A 491 23.64 2.47 -1.92
CA SER A 491 22.72 1.34 -2.10
C SER A 491 22.93 0.66 -3.44
N ARG A 492 23.19 -0.65 -3.41
CA ARG A 492 23.39 -1.52 -4.59
C ARG A 492 22.20 -2.47 -4.80
N PHE A 493 21.04 -2.10 -4.28
CA PHE A 493 19.74 -2.75 -4.44
C PHE A 493 18.64 -1.69 -4.31
N GLY A 494 17.44 -1.98 -4.81
CA GLY A 494 16.25 -1.17 -4.58
C GLY A 494 15.46 -1.66 -3.34
N LYS A 495 15.10 -0.73 -2.45
CA LYS A 495 14.34 -0.99 -1.22
C LYS A 495 12.95 -0.36 -1.34
N TYR A 496 11.90 -1.17 -1.25
CA TYR A 496 10.54 -0.69 -1.05
C TYR A 496 10.05 -1.09 0.35
N LEU A 497 9.85 -0.11 1.21
CA LEU A 497 9.42 -0.30 2.59
C LEU A 497 7.93 0.06 2.72
N GLU A 498 7.11 -0.95 2.99
CA GLU A 498 5.68 -0.84 3.27
C GLU A 498 5.48 -0.71 4.79
N MET A 499 5.23 0.50 5.30
CA MET A 499 4.79 0.72 6.68
C MET A 499 3.28 0.46 6.79
N LYS A 500 2.88 -0.38 7.74
CA LYS A 500 1.49 -0.84 7.90
C LYS A 500 0.83 -0.19 9.12
N PHE A 501 -0.37 0.33 8.92
CA PHE A 501 -1.13 1.05 9.94
C PHE A 501 -2.54 0.50 10.10
N THR A 502 -3.08 0.61 11.31
CA THR A 502 -4.52 0.45 11.54
C THR A 502 -5.29 1.57 10.83
N PRO A 503 -6.60 1.41 10.58
CA PRO A 503 -7.46 2.51 10.12
C PRO A 503 -7.46 3.72 11.07
N THR A 504 -7.11 3.53 12.35
CA THR A 504 -6.93 4.59 13.36
C THR A 504 -5.54 5.25 13.33
N GLY A 505 -4.68 4.88 12.37
CA GLY A 505 -3.36 5.47 12.15
C GLY A 505 -2.25 4.94 13.06
N ALA A 506 -2.44 3.82 13.77
CA ALA A 506 -1.40 3.24 14.64
C ALA A 506 -0.51 2.24 13.88
N VAL A 507 0.80 2.26 14.08
CA VAL A 507 1.73 1.33 13.42
C VAL A 507 1.46 -0.12 13.88
N MET A 508 1.15 -1.00 12.93
CA MET A 508 1.00 -2.45 13.15
C MET A 508 2.29 -3.24 12.88
N GLY A 509 3.13 -2.73 11.98
CA GLY A 509 4.37 -3.38 11.56
C GLY A 509 4.90 -2.78 10.26
N ALA A 510 5.90 -3.42 9.67
CA ALA A 510 6.44 -3.03 8.37
C ALA A 510 6.86 -4.25 7.55
N LYS A 511 7.05 -4.06 6.25
CA LYS A 511 7.51 -5.08 5.30
C LYS A 511 8.45 -4.45 4.27
N ILE A 512 9.58 -5.09 4.01
CA ILE A 512 10.54 -4.71 2.97
C ILE A 512 10.39 -5.64 1.77
N SER A 513 10.36 -5.05 0.58
CA SER A 513 10.60 -5.74 -0.68
C SER A 513 11.97 -5.31 -1.23
N GLU A 514 12.84 -6.28 -1.49
CA GLU A 514 14.14 -6.10 -2.13
C GLU A 514 14.03 -6.25 -3.64
N TYR A 515 14.82 -5.49 -4.40
CA TYR A 515 14.91 -5.62 -5.84
C TYR A 515 16.35 -5.39 -6.32
N LEU A 516 16.73 -6.04 -7.42
CA LEU A 516 17.89 -5.63 -8.23
C LEU A 516 19.23 -5.53 -7.46
N LEU A 517 19.53 -6.50 -6.59
CA LEU A 517 20.82 -6.58 -5.89
C LEU A 517 21.99 -6.81 -6.88
N GLU A 518 23.03 -5.98 -6.79
CA GLU A 518 24.25 -6.05 -7.60
C GLU A 518 25.18 -7.21 -7.17
N LYS A 519 24.75 -8.46 -7.38
CA LYS A 519 25.47 -9.66 -6.93
C LYS A 519 26.91 -9.76 -7.45
N SER A 520 27.22 -9.22 -8.63
CA SER A 520 28.56 -9.26 -9.23
C SER A 520 29.61 -8.55 -8.37
N ARG A 521 29.22 -7.57 -7.54
CA ARG A 521 30.11 -6.90 -6.58
C ARG A 521 30.73 -7.84 -5.55
N VAL A 522 30.10 -8.99 -5.27
CA VAL A 522 30.60 -10.00 -4.32
C VAL A 522 31.97 -10.54 -4.76
N ILE A 523 32.17 -10.73 -6.07
CA ILE A 523 33.33 -11.42 -6.64
C ILE A 523 34.38 -10.46 -7.23
N LYS A 524 33.96 -9.27 -7.67
CA LYS A 524 34.82 -8.32 -8.39
C LYS A 524 34.34 -6.88 -8.18
N GLN A 525 35.27 -5.97 -7.93
CA GLN A 525 35.00 -4.55 -7.73
C GLN A 525 35.79 -3.71 -8.75
N ALA A 526 35.28 -2.53 -9.10
CA ALA A 526 36.02 -1.59 -9.95
C ALA A 526 37.12 -0.87 -9.15
N THR A 527 38.11 -0.30 -9.85
CA THR A 527 39.24 0.39 -9.21
C THR A 527 38.77 1.56 -8.34
N GLY A 528 39.05 1.49 -7.03
CA GLY A 528 38.62 2.47 -6.05
C GLY A 528 37.27 2.18 -5.39
N GLU A 529 36.58 1.10 -5.77
CA GLU A 529 35.36 0.64 -5.11
C GLU A 529 35.62 -0.48 -4.10
N LYS A 530 34.64 -0.72 -3.22
CA LYS A 530 34.66 -1.80 -2.23
C LYS A 530 33.54 -2.81 -2.48
N ASN A 531 33.67 -3.97 -1.84
CA ASN A 531 32.60 -4.96 -1.73
C ASN A 531 31.49 -4.44 -0.77
N PHE A 532 30.44 -5.23 -0.53
CA PHE A 532 29.41 -4.90 0.46
C PHE A 532 30.00 -4.70 1.86
N HIS A 533 29.51 -3.71 2.61
CA HIS A 533 30.10 -3.28 3.89
C HIS A 533 30.25 -4.42 4.90
N ILE A 534 29.28 -5.34 4.95
CA ILE A 534 29.27 -6.49 5.87
C ILE A 534 30.53 -7.35 5.77
N PHE A 535 31.17 -7.47 4.60
CA PHE A 535 32.41 -8.24 4.45
C PHE A 535 33.60 -7.59 5.18
N TYR A 536 33.65 -6.25 5.23
CA TYR A 536 34.65 -5.51 5.98
C TYR A 536 34.34 -5.54 7.47
N TYR A 537 33.07 -5.32 7.85
CA TYR A 537 32.63 -5.33 9.25
C TYR A 537 32.85 -6.69 9.90
N ILE A 538 32.45 -7.80 9.24
CA ILE A 538 32.64 -9.14 9.80
C ILE A 538 34.12 -9.50 9.92
N TYR A 539 34.94 -9.19 8.93
CA TYR A 539 36.36 -9.54 8.97
C TYR A 539 37.11 -8.73 10.05
N ALA A 540 36.84 -7.42 10.16
CA ALA A 540 37.39 -6.57 11.22
C ALA A 540 36.92 -6.99 12.62
N GLY A 541 35.60 -7.17 12.81
CA GLY A 541 35.04 -7.60 14.09
C GLY A 541 35.58 -8.96 14.56
N LEU A 542 35.68 -9.94 13.66
CA LEU A 542 36.27 -11.23 13.99
C LEU A 542 37.79 -11.16 14.26
N TYR A 543 38.50 -10.20 13.67
CA TYR A 543 39.92 -9.92 13.96
C TYR A 543 40.08 -9.40 15.40
N HIS A 544 39.36 -8.33 15.77
CA HIS A 544 39.43 -7.74 17.11
C HIS A 544 38.90 -8.66 18.20
N GLN A 545 37.92 -9.53 17.89
CA GLN A 545 37.40 -10.56 18.80
C GLN A 545 38.26 -11.85 18.84
N GLU A 546 39.48 -11.84 18.29
CA GLU A 546 40.43 -12.98 18.19
C GLU A 546 39.82 -14.28 17.63
N SER A 547 38.77 -14.16 16.81
CA SER A 547 37.90 -15.28 16.42
C SER A 547 37.99 -15.67 14.94
N LEU A 548 38.87 -15.04 14.15
CA LEU A 548 39.14 -15.43 12.76
C LEU A 548 39.45 -16.93 12.60
N LYS A 549 40.23 -17.52 13.52
CA LYS A 549 40.56 -18.97 13.50
C LYS A 549 39.31 -19.85 13.58
N LYS A 550 38.30 -19.46 14.37
CA LYS A 550 37.02 -20.17 14.49
C LYS A 550 36.25 -20.18 13.17
N TYR A 551 36.37 -19.12 12.38
CA TYR A 551 35.77 -18.98 11.06
C TYR A 551 36.74 -19.31 9.91
N ARG A 552 37.91 -19.91 10.21
CA ARG A 552 38.93 -20.31 9.24
C ARG A 552 39.28 -19.19 8.23
N LEU A 553 39.43 -17.97 8.72
CA LEU A 553 39.82 -16.81 7.90
C LEU A 553 41.30 -16.49 8.11
N PRO A 554 42.04 -16.08 7.05
CA PRO A 554 43.45 -15.72 7.16
C PRO A 554 43.66 -14.46 8.01
N GLU A 555 44.68 -14.44 8.87
CA GLU A 555 44.99 -13.31 9.76
C GLU A 555 45.98 -12.29 9.16
N LYS A 556 46.80 -12.72 8.20
CA LYS A 556 47.93 -11.93 7.66
C LYS A 556 47.68 -11.38 6.26
N THR A 557 46.69 -11.92 5.55
CA THR A 557 46.35 -11.58 4.17
C THR A 557 44.84 -11.42 4.06
N ALA A 558 44.38 -10.39 3.35
CA ALA A 558 42.96 -10.22 3.08
C ALA A 558 42.47 -11.35 2.13
N PRO A 559 41.22 -11.85 2.30
CA PRO A 559 40.59 -12.71 1.31
C PRO A 559 40.45 -12.02 -0.05
N ARG A 560 40.58 -12.78 -1.15
CA ARG A 560 40.60 -12.27 -2.54
C ARG A 560 39.43 -11.35 -2.89
N TYR A 561 38.23 -11.64 -2.39
CA TYR A 561 37.01 -10.85 -2.63
C TYR A 561 36.93 -9.54 -1.83
N ILE A 562 37.87 -9.27 -0.92
CA ILE A 562 37.96 -8.04 -0.11
C ILE A 562 39.06 -7.10 -0.63
N ASP A 563 40.24 -7.65 -0.95
CA ASP A 563 41.37 -6.96 -1.59
C ASP A 563 42.14 -7.97 -2.44
N SER A 564 42.31 -7.66 -3.73
CA SER A 564 42.99 -8.52 -4.70
C SER A 564 44.22 -7.87 -5.34
N ALA A 565 44.59 -6.65 -4.94
CA ALA A 565 45.60 -5.88 -5.68
C ALA A 565 46.48 -4.91 -4.87
N ASN A 566 46.01 -4.37 -3.73
CA ASN A 566 46.66 -3.19 -3.13
C ASN A 566 47.18 -3.37 -1.70
N GLY A 567 46.75 -4.40 -0.96
CA GLY A 567 47.22 -4.72 0.39
C GLY A 567 46.84 -3.71 1.50
N LYS A 568 46.41 -2.50 1.12
CA LYS A 568 46.01 -1.42 2.03
C LYS A 568 44.82 -1.79 2.92
N VAL A 569 43.92 -2.65 2.46
CA VAL A 569 42.69 -2.97 3.20
C VAL A 569 42.99 -3.66 4.53
N MET A 570 44.04 -4.49 4.62
CA MET A 570 44.47 -5.05 5.91
C MET A 570 44.94 -3.95 6.88
N GLN A 571 45.67 -2.96 6.37
CA GLN A 571 46.17 -1.86 7.20
C GLN A 571 45.03 -0.96 7.70
N ASP A 572 44.05 -0.66 6.84
CA ASP A 572 42.81 0.02 7.22
C ASP A 572 42.02 -0.79 8.27
N ILE A 573 41.89 -2.11 8.10
CA ILE A 573 41.13 -2.98 9.01
C ILE A 573 41.78 -3.07 10.40
N VAL A 574 43.11 -3.21 10.46
CA VAL A 574 43.84 -3.34 11.74
C VAL A 574 43.95 -2.00 12.48
N SER A 575 43.91 -0.87 11.78
CA SER A 575 44.04 0.48 12.39
C SER A 575 42.73 1.22 12.61
N SER A 576 41.66 0.90 11.87
CA SER A 576 40.40 1.63 11.90
C SER A 576 39.39 1.00 12.86
N LYS A 577 39.36 1.57 14.07
CA LYS A 577 38.32 1.29 15.08
C LYS A 577 36.88 1.48 14.57
N LEU A 578 36.70 2.25 13.49
CA LEU A 578 35.41 2.46 12.84
C LEU A 578 34.74 1.14 12.40
N TYR A 579 35.50 0.17 11.85
CA TYR A 579 34.89 -1.08 11.40
C TYR A 579 34.49 -2.00 12.57
N GLU A 580 35.20 -1.94 13.69
CA GLU A 580 34.84 -2.60 14.96
C GLU A 580 33.53 -2.02 15.50
N GLU A 581 33.44 -0.69 15.64
CA GLU A 581 32.24 0.01 16.13
C GLU A 581 31.02 -0.23 15.22
N GLN A 582 31.20 -0.33 13.89
CA GLN A 582 30.14 -0.71 12.97
C GLN A 582 29.74 -2.19 13.09
N PHE A 583 30.68 -3.11 13.35
CA PHE A 583 30.35 -4.52 13.57
C PHE A 583 29.51 -4.70 14.84
N ASP A 584 29.90 -4.06 15.95
CA ASP A 584 29.14 -4.05 17.19
C ASP A 584 27.72 -3.50 16.98
N ALA A 585 27.57 -2.40 16.23
CA ALA A 585 26.28 -1.85 15.87
C ALA A 585 25.40 -2.85 15.07
N ILE A 586 26.00 -3.67 14.20
CA ILE A 586 25.29 -4.72 13.45
C ILE A 586 24.93 -5.92 14.34
N GLN A 587 25.78 -6.30 15.30
CA GLN A 587 25.44 -7.30 16.33
C GLN A 587 24.24 -6.82 17.17
N ASP A 588 24.21 -5.54 17.53
CA ASP A 588 23.11 -4.88 18.22
C ASP A 588 21.83 -4.87 17.38
N CYS A 589 21.91 -4.59 16.08
CA CYS A 589 20.76 -4.65 15.17
C CYS A 589 20.13 -6.05 15.12
N PHE A 590 20.94 -7.11 14.95
CA PHE A 590 20.45 -8.50 14.97
C PHE A 590 19.72 -8.83 16.29
N ARG A 591 20.29 -8.42 17.43
CA ARG A 591 19.72 -8.64 18.77
C ARG A 591 18.40 -7.88 18.97
N ILE A 592 18.33 -6.62 18.58
CA ILE A 592 17.12 -5.78 18.75
C ILE A 592 15.98 -6.26 17.85
N ILE A 593 16.27 -6.60 16.59
CA ILE A 593 15.27 -7.13 15.63
C ILE A 593 14.75 -8.49 16.11
N GLY A 594 15.60 -9.31 16.72
CA GLY A 594 15.24 -10.58 17.36
C GLY A 594 15.63 -11.82 16.55
N PHE A 595 16.77 -11.77 15.87
CA PHE A 595 17.41 -12.97 15.32
C PHE A 595 17.98 -13.83 16.46
N SER A 596 18.02 -15.15 16.31
CA SER A 596 18.69 -16.02 17.29
C SER A 596 20.21 -16.05 17.07
N GLU A 597 20.97 -16.35 18.13
CA GLU A 597 22.44 -16.51 18.02
C GLU A 597 22.83 -17.65 17.04
N GLU A 598 22.03 -18.71 16.95
CA GLU A 598 22.20 -19.79 15.97
C GLU A 598 22.04 -19.28 14.53
N GLU A 599 21.05 -18.41 14.29
CA GLU A 599 20.81 -17.78 12.99
C GLU A 599 21.97 -16.84 12.62
N VAL A 600 22.40 -15.96 13.53
CA VAL A 600 23.51 -15.02 13.31
C VAL A 600 24.83 -15.76 13.05
N ASN A 601 25.13 -16.80 13.84
CA ASN A 601 26.31 -17.64 13.62
C ASN A 601 26.25 -18.34 12.25
N SER A 602 25.07 -18.81 11.83
CA SER A 602 24.89 -19.41 10.50
C SER A 602 25.11 -18.40 9.36
N VAL A 603 24.64 -17.16 9.51
CA VAL A 603 24.94 -16.05 8.58
C VAL A 603 26.44 -15.80 8.49
N TYR A 604 27.12 -15.71 9.65
CA TYR A 604 28.57 -15.46 9.72
C TYR A 604 29.40 -16.58 9.08
N ARG A 605 29.02 -17.85 9.30
CA ARG A 605 29.65 -19.00 8.63
C ARG A 605 29.49 -18.95 7.12
N ILE A 606 28.33 -18.57 6.59
CA ILE A 606 28.11 -18.46 5.14
C ILE A 606 28.93 -17.29 4.55
N LEU A 607 29.01 -16.14 5.24
CA LEU A 607 29.85 -15.03 4.80
C LEU A 607 31.35 -15.41 4.78
N ALA A 608 31.85 -16.04 5.85
CA ALA A 608 33.22 -16.54 5.92
C ALA A 608 33.50 -17.64 4.86
N ALA A 609 32.50 -18.47 4.54
CA ALA A 609 32.60 -19.45 3.46
C ALA A 609 32.71 -18.81 2.09
N ILE A 610 31.97 -17.72 1.81
CA ILE A 610 32.08 -16.97 0.54
C ILE A 610 33.50 -16.39 0.40
N LEU A 611 34.06 -15.83 1.48
CA LEU A 611 35.43 -15.30 1.49
C LEU A 611 36.49 -16.40 1.25
N ASN A 612 36.35 -17.56 1.89
CA ASN A 612 37.23 -18.71 1.64
C ASN A 612 37.05 -19.30 0.23
N THR A 613 35.82 -19.35 -0.28
CA THR A 613 35.52 -19.81 -1.64
C THR A 613 36.28 -18.97 -2.68
N GLY A 614 36.37 -17.66 -2.50
CA GLY A 614 37.14 -16.78 -3.38
C GLY A 614 38.65 -17.04 -3.37
N ASN A 615 39.19 -17.65 -2.31
CA ASN A 615 40.59 -18.02 -2.24
C ASN A 615 40.91 -19.35 -2.97
N ILE A 616 39.91 -20.11 -3.44
CA ILE A 616 40.13 -21.34 -4.22
C ILE A 616 40.72 -20.95 -5.58
N GLU A 617 41.87 -21.55 -5.91
CA GLU A 617 42.57 -21.39 -7.18
C GLU A 617 42.40 -22.62 -8.06
N PHE A 618 42.67 -22.47 -9.36
CA PHE A 618 42.57 -23.55 -10.34
C PHE A 618 43.77 -23.53 -11.28
N THR A 619 44.34 -24.71 -11.55
CA THR A 619 45.46 -24.93 -12.48
C THR A 619 45.10 -25.97 -13.53
N SER A 620 45.70 -25.86 -14.71
CA SER A 620 45.50 -26.80 -15.82
C SER A 620 46.47 -27.98 -15.74
N ILE A 621 45.97 -29.21 -15.82
CA ILE A 621 46.80 -30.41 -15.99
C ILE A 621 46.86 -30.80 -17.47
N THR A 622 48.07 -30.95 -18.01
CA THR A 622 48.28 -31.57 -19.33
C THR A 622 48.34 -33.09 -19.19
N SER A 623 47.29 -33.81 -19.58
CA SER A 623 47.29 -35.28 -19.66
C SER A 623 47.60 -35.76 -21.09
N GLN A 624 48.04 -37.02 -21.24
CA GLN A 624 48.43 -37.61 -22.54
C GLN A 624 47.25 -37.81 -23.52
N HIS A 625 46.02 -37.53 -23.10
CA HIS A 625 44.81 -37.55 -23.93
C HIS A 625 44.11 -36.19 -23.76
N GLN A 626 43.99 -35.44 -24.86
CA GLN A 626 43.57 -34.03 -24.86
C GLN A 626 42.20 -33.77 -24.19
N THR A 627 42.23 -33.47 -22.89
CA THR A 627 41.10 -32.92 -22.14
C THR A 627 41.63 -31.86 -21.18
N ASP A 628 41.24 -30.60 -21.38
CA ASP A 628 41.60 -29.49 -20.51
C ASP A 628 40.93 -29.65 -19.14
N LYS A 629 41.66 -30.23 -18.18
CA LYS A 629 41.19 -30.50 -16.82
C LYS A 629 41.73 -29.46 -15.84
N SER A 630 40.84 -28.82 -15.10
CA SER A 630 41.18 -28.03 -13.91
C SER A 630 41.44 -28.92 -12.68
N GLU A 631 42.44 -28.57 -11.88
CA GLU A 631 42.68 -29.07 -10.53
C GLU A 631 42.79 -27.90 -9.54
N VAL A 632 42.55 -28.16 -8.24
CA VAL A 632 42.71 -27.19 -7.16
C VAL A 632 44.08 -27.40 -6.50
N PRO A 633 45.07 -26.52 -6.70
CA PRO A 633 46.41 -26.69 -6.12
C PRO A 633 46.47 -26.34 -4.62
N ASN A 634 45.48 -25.60 -4.11
CA ASN A 634 45.46 -25.05 -2.75
C ASN A 634 44.34 -25.65 -1.90
N SER A 635 44.41 -26.96 -1.62
CA SER A 635 43.40 -27.74 -0.89
C SER A 635 42.96 -27.12 0.44
N GLU A 636 43.82 -26.39 1.15
CA GLU A 636 43.46 -25.70 2.40
C GLU A 636 42.27 -24.72 2.22
N ALA A 637 42.25 -23.95 1.13
CA ALA A 637 41.17 -22.99 0.86
C ALA A 637 39.83 -23.70 0.59
N LEU A 638 39.88 -24.81 -0.15
CA LEU A 638 38.76 -25.69 -0.44
C LEU A 638 38.23 -26.36 0.85
N GLU A 639 39.11 -26.95 1.66
CA GLU A 639 38.76 -27.57 2.95
C GLU A 639 38.14 -26.55 3.92
N ASN A 640 38.67 -25.33 3.96
CA ASN A 640 38.13 -24.26 4.78
C ASN A 640 36.73 -23.82 4.31
N ALA A 641 36.51 -23.67 3.00
CA ALA A 641 35.19 -23.39 2.44
C ALA A 641 34.20 -24.54 2.73
N ALA A 642 34.58 -25.79 2.47
CA ALA A 642 33.75 -26.98 2.69
C ALA A 642 33.34 -27.14 4.18
N ALA A 643 34.28 -26.98 5.11
CA ALA A 643 34.02 -27.06 6.54
C ALA A 643 33.09 -25.93 7.06
N LEU A 644 33.19 -24.72 6.50
CA LEU A 644 32.27 -23.62 6.86
C LEU A 644 30.87 -23.84 6.30
N LEU A 645 30.75 -24.41 5.10
CA LEU A 645 29.50 -24.81 4.45
C LEU A 645 28.91 -26.13 5.00
N CYS A 646 29.62 -26.87 5.85
CA CYS A 646 29.24 -28.23 6.32
C CYS A 646 28.98 -29.22 5.17
N ILE A 647 29.89 -29.29 4.18
CA ILE A 647 29.84 -30.24 3.05
C ILE A 647 31.17 -30.99 2.93
N GLY A 648 31.19 -32.10 2.18
CA GLY A 648 32.44 -32.83 1.90
C GLY A 648 33.39 -32.01 1.02
N PRO A 649 34.71 -31.97 1.32
CA PRO A 649 35.67 -31.25 0.48
C PRO A 649 35.82 -31.90 -0.91
N GLU A 650 35.77 -33.24 -0.99
CA GLU A 650 35.81 -33.99 -2.26
C GLU A 650 34.56 -33.70 -3.11
N GLU A 651 33.36 -33.71 -2.51
CA GLU A 651 32.09 -33.36 -3.19
C GLU A 651 32.12 -31.93 -3.76
N LEU A 652 32.68 -30.98 -2.98
CA LEU A 652 32.84 -29.59 -3.43
C LEU A 652 33.86 -29.49 -4.57
N GLN A 653 34.98 -30.21 -4.49
CA GLN A 653 36.00 -30.22 -5.56
C GLN A 653 35.45 -30.79 -6.86
N GLU A 654 34.72 -31.91 -6.81
CA GLU A 654 34.11 -32.53 -7.99
C GLU A 654 33.10 -31.57 -8.64
N ALA A 655 32.22 -30.93 -7.86
CA ALA A 655 31.22 -30.01 -8.37
C ALA A 655 31.79 -28.68 -8.92
N LEU A 656 33.00 -28.28 -8.50
CA LEU A 656 33.72 -27.13 -9.06
C LEU A 656 34.52 -27.51 -10.33
N THR A 657 35.21 -28.65 -10.31
CA THR A 657 36.16 -29.07 -11.36
C THR A 657 35.54 -29.93 -12.47
N SER A 658 34.30 -30.38 -12.30
CA SER A 658 33.54 -31.15 -13.27
C SER A 658 32.11 -30.63 -13.41
N HIS A 659 31.41 -31.05 -14.46
CA HIS A 659 29.98 -30.83 -14.62
C HIS A 659 29.31 -32.07 -15.20
N CYS A 660 28.13 -32.38 -14.69
CA CYS A 660 27.32 -33.50 -15.13
C CYS A 660 26.31 -33.02 -16.19
N VAL A 661 26.28 -33.69 -17.34
CA VAL A 661 25.30 -33.43 -18.40
C VAL A 661 24.52 -34.71 -18.68
N VAL A 662 23.24 -34.71 -18.33
CA VAL A 662 22.32 -35.80 -18.69
C VAL A 662 21.75 -35.53 -20.08
N THR A 663 22.04 -36.39 -21.04
CA THR A 663 21.49 -36.34 -22.40
C THR A 663 20.85 -37.68 -22.77
N ARG A 664 19.56 -37.66 -23.09
CA ARG A 664 18.79 -38.85 -23.53
C ARG A 664 18.83 -40.03 -22.53
N GLY A 665 18.96 -39.73 -21.22
CA GLY A 665 19.06 -40.72 -20.15
C GLY A 665 20.48 -41.18 -19.83
N GLU A 666 21.49 -40.79 -20.62
CA GLU A 666 22.90 -41.05 -20.33
C GLU A 666 23.52 -39.89 -19.55
N THR A 667 24.25 -40.22 -18.47
CA THR A 667 24.91 -39.27 -17.57
C THR A 667 26.36 -39.09 -18.00
N ILE A 668 26.68 -37.98 -18.69
CA ILE A 668 28.03 -37.68 -19.16
C ILE A 668 28.70 -36.70 -18.20
N ILE A 669 29.71 -37.17 -17.45
CA ILE A 669 30.57 -36.31 -16.63
C ILE A 669 31.67 -35.73 -17.53
N ARG A 670 31.85 -34.41 -17.47
CA ARG A 670 32.91 -33.69 -18.20
C ARG A 670 33.69 -32.79 -17.26
N THR A 671 35.01 -32.80 -17.36
CA THR A 671 35.87 -31.87 -16.62
C THR A 671 35.63 -30.42 -17.07
N ASN A 672 35.81 -29.48 -16.16
CA ASN A 672 35.82 -28.05 -16.44
C ASN A 672 37.24 -27.60 -16.79
N THR A 673 37.33 -26.56 -17.63
CA THR A 673 38.57 -25.79 -17.82
C THR A 673 38.82 -24.88 -16.61
N VAL A 674 40.02 -24.31 -16.50
CA VAL A 674 40.38 -23.36 -15.43
C VAL A 674 39.41 -22.17 -15.39
N ASP A 675 39.11 -21.57 -16.55
CA ASP A 675 38.17 -20.44 -16.66
C ASP A 675 36.77 -20.87 -16.21
N LYS A 676 36.28 -22.00 -16.72
CA LYS A 676 34.94 -22.49 -16.38
C LYS A 676 34.82 -22.86 -14.89
N ALA A 677 35.84 -23.46 -14.28
CA ALA A 677 35.85 -23.75 -12.85
C ALA A 677 35.84 -22.45 -12.02
N THR A 678 36.54 -21.41 -12.50
CA THR A 678 36.49 -20.05 -11.94
C THR A 678 35.08 -19.46 -12.02
N ASP A 679 34.42 -19.55 -13.17
CA ASP A 679 33.03 -19.09 -13.37
C ASP A 679 32.06 -19.80 -12.42
N VAL A 680 32.24 -21.11 -12.20
CA VAL A 680 31.40 -21.91 -11.29
C VAL A 680 31.61 -21.50 -9.83
N ARG A 681 32.85 -21.30 -9.38
CA ARG A 681 33.21 -20.78 -8.05
C ARG A 681 32.57 -19.40 -7.80
N ASP A 682 32.61 -18.54 -8.81
CA ASP A 682 32.10 -17.17 -8.75
C ASP A 682 30.57 -17.14 -8.80
N ALA A 683 29.94 -17.98 -9.63
CA ALA A 683 28.49 -18.20 -9.65
C ALA A 683 27.97 -18.76 -8.31
N MET A 684 28.69 -19.71 -7.69
CA MET A 684 28.39 -20.22 -6.35
C MET A 684 28.42 -19.10 -5.31
N SER A 685 29.47 -18.27 -5.35
CA SER A 685 29.67 -17.14 -4.42
C SER A 685 28.54 -16.09 -4.55
N LYS A 686 28.20 -15.69 -5.78
CA LYS A 686 27.05 -14.81 -6.08
C LYS A 686 25.71 -15.39 -5.61
N ALA A 687 25.49 -16.68 -5.82
CA ALA A 687 24.24 -17.36 -5.46
C ALA A 687 24.07 -17.53 -3.95
N LEU A 688 25.14 -17.87 -3.22
CA LEU A 688 25.17 -17.92 -1.76
C LEU A 688 24.77 -16.55 -1.18
N TYR A 689 25.45 -15.48 -1.60
CA TYR A 689 25.17 -14.13 -1.10
C TYR A 689 23.76 -13.65 -1.40
N GLY A 690 23.32 -13.77 -2.68
CA GLY A 690 21.99 -13.31 -3.09
C GLY A 690 20.84 -14.05 -2.38
N ARG A 691 20.99 -15.37 -2.13
CA ARG A 691 19.99 -16.13 -1.37
C ARG A 691 20.05 -15.80 0.13
N LEU A 692 21.23 -15.56 0.68
CA LEU A 692 21.42 -15.15 2.09
C LEU A 692 20.76 -13.80 2.36
N PHE A 693 21.01 -12.79 1.52
CA PHE A 693 20.37 -11.47 1.60
C PHE A 693 18.84 -11.60 1.57
N SER A 694 18.32 -12.35 0.60
CA SER A 694 16.89 -12.61 0.46
C SER A 694 16.29 -13.34 1.66
N TRP A 695 17.03 -14.24 2.30
CA TRP A 695 16.62 -14.87 3.55
C TRP A 695 16.62 -13.88 4.72
N ILE A 696 17.63 -13.00 4.85
CA ILE A 696 17.68 -11.95 5.88
C ILE A 696 16.47 -11.02 5.76
N VAL A 697 16.15 -10.53 4.55
CA VAL A 697 14.98 -9.68 4.31
C VAL A 697 13.67 -10.44 4.62
N ASN A 698 13.55 -11.70 4.22
CA ASN A 698 12.41 -12.54 4.59
C ASN A 698 12.29 -12.79 6.11
N ARG A 699 13.41 -12.91 6.82
CA ARG A 699 13.46 -13.12 8.28
C ARG A 699 13.10 -11.84 9.03
N ILE A 700 13.62 -10.69 8.61
CA ILE A 700 13.19 -9.35 9.06
C ILE A 700 11.67 -9.21 8.88
N ASN A 701 11.16 -9.50 7.68
CA ASN A 701 9.72 -9.43 7.38
C ASN A 701 8.86 -10.33 8.28
N ALA A 702 9.37 -11.48 8.72
CA ALA A 702 8.68 -12.34 9.68
C ALA A 702 8.72 -11.77 11.11
N LEU A 703 9.82 -11.13 11.51
CA LEU A 703 10.02 -10.53 12.84
C LEU A 703 9.33 -9.15 13.02
N LEU A 704 8.96 -8.49 11.92
CA LEU A 704 8.22 -7.22 11.89
C LEU A 704 6.69 -7.38 11.75
N GLN A 705 6.19 -8.60 11.54
CA GLN A 705 4.75 -8.89 11.50
C GLN A 705 4.18 -9.06 12.91
N SER A 706 3.07 -8.37 13.19
CA SER A 706 2.29 -8.56 14.42
C SER A 706 1.64 -9.95 14.48
N ASP A 707 1.49 -10.52 15.67
CA ASP A 707 0.83 -11.81 15.89
C ASP A 707 -0.53 -11.90 15.18
N THR A 708 -0.67 -12.86 14.28
CA THR A 708 -1.82 -13.01 13.36
C THR A 708 -3.17 -13.29 14.02
N ASN A 709 -3.22 -13.45 15.35
CA ASN A 709 -4.41 -13.86 16.08
C ASN A 709 -5.43 -12.73 16.32
N ILE A 710 -5.11 -11.48 15.97
CA ILE A 710 -6.00 -10.31 16.16
C ILE A 710 -6.50 -9.73 14.82
N CYS A 711 -5.79 -9.95 13.71
CA CYS A 711 -5.88 -9.06 12.54
C CYS A 711 -6.25 -9.76 11.21
N ALA A 712 -7.06 -10.83 11.26
CA ALA A 712 -7.62 -11.45 10.05
C ALA A 712 -8.87 -10.72 9.49
N SER A 713 -9.35 -9.66 10.15
CA SER A 713 -10.66 -9.04 9.90
C SER A 713 -10.63 -7.55 9.50
N GLU A 714 -9.47 -6.88 9.57
CA GLU A 714 -9.37 -5.45 9.25
C GLU A 714 -8.43 -5.21 8.07
N SER A 715 -8.87 -4.39 7.11
CA SER A 715 -8.04 -3.93 6.01
C SER A 715 -7.05 -2.89 6.53
N GLY A 716 -5.80 -3.30 6.77
CA GLY A 716 -4.72 -2.39 7.13
C GLY A 716 -4.40 -1.41 5.98
N MET A 717 -4.02 -0.18 6.36
CA MET A 717 -3.56 0.87 5.44
C MET A 717 -2.04 0.82 5.31
N ASN A 718 -1.51 1.22 4.15
CA ASN A 718 -0.08 1.18 3.87
C ASN A 718 0.47 2.55 3.43
N VAL A 719 1.64 2.91 3.96
CA VAL A 719 2.51 3.94 3.37
C VAL A 719 3.75 3.23 2.83
N GLY A 720 3.84 3.15 1.50
CA GLY A 720 5.03 2.68 0.80
C GLY A 720 6.09 3.78 0.72
N ILE A 721 7.35 3.42 0.87
CA ILE A 721 8.50 4.33 0.73
C ILE A 721 9.47 3.66 -0.24
N LEU A 722 9.75 4.33 -1.36
CA LEU A 722 10.68 3.85 -2.37
C LEU A 722 12.03 4.55 -2.25
N ASP A 723 13.06 3.75 -1.96
CA ASP A 723 14.47 4.14 -1.89
C ASP A 723 15.23 3.25 -2.88
N ILE A 724 15.56 3.80 -4.04
CA ILE A 724 16.31 3.11 -5.10
C ILE A 724 17.70 3.72 -5.25
N PHE A 725 18.62 2.96 -5.87
CA PHE A 725 19.87 3.48 -6.41
C PHE A 725 19.62 4.71 -7.31
N GLY A 726 20.60 5.63 -7.37
CA GLY A 726 20.49 6.78 -8.27
C GLY A 726 20.78 6.41 -9.72
N PHE A 727 20.59 7.37 -10.62
CA PHE A 727 21.21 7.33 -11.94
C PHE A 727 22.74 7.31 -11.80
N GLU A 728 23.43 6.50 -12.62
CA GLU A 728 24.88 6.28 -12.53
C GLU A 728 25.56 6.40 -13.90
N ASN A 729 26.62 7.21 -13.95
CA ASN A 729 27.48 7.36 -15.13
C ASN A 729 28.94 7.47 -14.69
N PHE A 730 29.66 6.36 -14.76
CA PHE A 730 31.09 6.25 -14.43
C PHE A 730 31.96 6.34 -15.69
N LYS A 731 33.29 6.38 -15.51
CA LYS A 731 34.26 6.34 -16.63
C LYS A 731 34.17 5.05 -17.46
N LYS A 732 33.67 3.97 -16.87
CA LYS A 732 33.30 2.70 -17.52
C LYS A 732 31.99 2.23 -16.90
N ASN A 733 30.94 2.12 -17.71
CA ASN A 733 29.64 1.58 -17.28
C ASN A 733 29.48 0.16 -17.82
N SER A 734 28.95 -0.76 -17.02
CA SER A 734 28.70 -2.14 -17.43
C SER A 734 27.21 -2.49 -17.33
N PHE A 735 26.87 -3.77 -17.42
CA PHE A 735 25.50 -4.29 -17.45
C PHE A 735 24.69 -3.89 -16.21
N GLU A 736 25.35 -3.77 -15.06
CA GLU A 736 24.77 -3.32 -13.79
C GLU A 736 24.29 -1.86 -13.88
N GLN A 737 25.12 -0.96 -14.41
CA GLN A 737 24.74 0.44 -14.64
C GLN A 737 23.62 0.56 -15.68
N LEU A 738 23.61 -0.30 -16.71
CA LEU A 738 22.52 -0.33 -17.68
C LEU A 738 21.19 -0.69 -17.01
N CYS A 739 21.17 -1.72 -16.16
CA CYS A 739 19.99 -2.08 -15.37
C CYS A 739 19.56 -0.93 -14.44
N ILE A 740 20.51 -0.31 -13.73
CA ILE A 740 20.27 0.83 -12.84
C ILE A 740 19.65 2.02 -13.58
N ASN A 741 20.16 2.35 -14.76
CA ASN A 741 19.68 3.49 -15.54
C ASN A 741 18.34 3.21 -16.21
N ILE A 742 18.06 1.99 -16.68
CA ILE A 742 16.73 1.58 -17.17
C ILE A 742 15.68 1.68 -16.06
N ALA A 743 16.01 1.30 -14.83
CA ALA A 743 15.10 1.41 -13.69
C ALA A 743 14.82 2.88 -13.31
N ASN A 744 15.81 3.76 -13.40
CA ASN A 744 15.63 5.21 -13.21
C ASN A 744 14.77 5.82 -14.35
N GLU A 745 15.01 5.44 -15.60
CA GLU A 745 14.21 5.82 -16.78
C GLU A 745 12.73 5.47 -16.57
N GLN A 746 12.46 4.26 -16.07
CA GLN A 746 11.12 3.75 -15.81
C GLN A 746 10.39 4.49 -14.69
N ILE A 747 11.12 4.99 -13.69
CA ILE A 747 10.57 5.79 -12.57
C ILE A 747 10.39 7.26 -12.98
N GLN A 748 11.26 7.80 -13.84
CA GLN A 748 11.03 9.11 -14.45
C GLN A 748 9.81 9.09 -15.37
N PHE A 749 9.58 8.00 -16.12
CA PHE A 749 8.34 7.82 -16.89
C PHE A 749 7.10 7.78 -15.98
N TYR A 750 7.16 7.07 -14.86
CA TYR A 750 6.08 7.07 -13.86
C TYR A 750 5.79 8.50 -13.35
N PHE A 751 6.84 9.28 -13.04
CA PHE A 751 6.68 10.69 -12.69
C PHE A 751 6.04 11.51 -13.81
N ASN A 752 6.55 11.41 -15.04
CA ASN A 752 6.04 12.18 -16.18
C ASN A 752 4.57 11.84 -16.47
N GLN A 753 4.18 10.57 -16.35
CA GLN A 753 2.79 10.13 -16.48
C GLN A 753 1.91 10.68 -15.37
N HIS A 754 2.34 10.65 -14.10
CA HIS A 754 1.52 11.12 -12.98
C HIS A 754 1.44 12.65 -12.85
N ILE A 755 2.48 13.38 -13.23
CA ILE A 755 2.54 14.85 -13.13
C ILE A 755 1.98 15.53 -14.39
N PHE A 756 2.29 15.04 -15.59
CA PHE A 756 1.87 15.71 -16.84
C PHE A 756 0.75 14.95 -17.55
N ALA A 757 0.97 13.70 -17.98
CA ALA A 757 0.01 13.01 -18.86
C ALA A 757 -1.37 12.81 -18.22
N LEU A 758 -1.43 12.22 -17.03
CA LEU A 758 -2.66 12.00 -16.26
C LEU A 758 -3.24 13.30 -15.67
N GLU A 759 -2.50 14.41 -15.71
CA GLU A 759 -3.03 15.74 -15.38
C GLU A 759 -3.78 16.32 -16.58
N GLN A 760 -3.15 16.36 -17.75
CA GLN A 760 -3.73 16.90 -18.97
C GLN A 760 -4.95 16.08 -19.45
N ILE A 761 -4.86 14.74 -19.45
CA ILE A 761 -5.98 13.84 -19.83
C ILE A 761 -7.21 14.07 -18.93
N GLU A 762 -6.99 14.27 -17.64
CA GLU A 762 -8.08 14.51 -16.67
C GLU A 762 -8.71 15.89 -16.84
N TYR A 763 -7.94 16.93 -17.19
CA TYR A 763 -8.50 18.25 -17.47
C TYR A 763 -9.35 18.21 -18.75
N GLN A 764 -8.85 17.55 -19.82
CA GLN A 764 -9.55 17.39 -21.09
C GLN A 764 -10.83 16.52 -20.98
N SER A 765 -10.84 15.52 -20.10
CA SER A 765 -12.01 14.67 -19.86
C SER A 765 -13.10 15.46 -19.10
N GLU A 766 -12.72 16.16 -18.04
CA GLU A 766 -13.61 16.96 -17.18
C GLU A 766 -13.98 18.33 -17.77
N GLY A 767 -13.31 18.79 -18.82
CA GLY A 767 -13.60 20.07 -19.49
C GLY A 767 -13.00 21.29 -18.80
N VAL A 768 -11.93 21.11 -18.04
CA VAL A 768 -11.13 22.17 -17.43
C VAL A 768 -10.19 22.75 -18.49
N ASP A 769 -10.03 24.07 -18.51
CA ASP A 769 -9.08 24.73 -19.40
C ASP A 769 -7.65 24.30 -19.06
N ALA A 770 -6.93 23.81 -20.07
CA ALA A 770 -5.66 23.13 -19.92
C ALA A 770 -4.64 23.74 -20.88
N SER A 771 -3.72 24.54 -20.35
CA SER A 771 -2.52 24.91 -21.07
C SER A 771 -1.70 23.66 -21.38
N LEU A 772 -1.33 23.49 -22.65
CA LEU A 772 -0.40 22.46 -23.08
C LEU A 772 0.99 22.80 -22.53
N VAL A 773 1.36 22.15 -21.43
CA VAL A 773 2.74 22.12 -20.96
C VAL A 773 3.44 21.01 -21.72
N GLU A 774 4.30 21.38 -22.65
CA GLU A 774 5.22 20.45 -23.31
C GLU A 774 6.17 19.85 -22.26
N TYR A 775 6.39 18.53 -22.35
CA TYR A 775 7.33 17.79 -21.52
C TYR A 775 7.97 16.68 -22.35
N GLU A 776 9.18 16.26 -22.01
CA GLU A 776 9.84 15.16 -22.71
C GLU A 776 9.23 13.80 -22.34
N ASP A 777 8.50 13.16 -23.25
CA ASP A 777 8.07 11.78 -23.07
C ASP A 777 9.23 10.80 -23.36
N ASN A 778 9.64 10.07 -22.32
CA ASN A 778 10.68 9.06 -22.38
C ASN A 778 10.12 7.63 -22.63
N ARG A 779 8.84 7.50 -23.01
CA ARG A 779 8.29 6.23 -23.52
C ARG A 779 9.09 5.61 -24.67
N PRO A 780 9.54 6.34 -25.72
CA PRO A 780 10.20 5.73 -26.88
C PRO A 780 11.54 5.03 -26.54
N ILE A 781 12.26 5.53 -25.53
CA ILE A 781 13.48 4.89 -25.03
C ILE A 781 13.16 3.69 -24.13
N LEU A 782 12.08 3.73 -23.35
CA LEU A 782 11.61 2.56 -22.59
C LEU A 782 11.10 1.44 -23.49
N ASP A 783 10.42 1.76 -24.59
CA ASP A 783 10.04 0.76 -25.59
C ASP A 783 11.29 0.13 -26.23
N MET A 784 12.30 0.93 -26.59
CA MET A 784 13.61 0.42 -27.05
C MET A 784 14.26 -0.55 -26.04
N PHE A 785 14.09 -0.34 -24.73
CA PHE A 785 14.63 -1.24 -23.70
C PHE A 785 13.79 -2.50 -23.48
N LEU A 786 12.48 -2.34 -23.34
CA LEU A 786 11.58 -3.31 -22.70
C LEU A 786 10.63 -4.02 -23.68
N GLN A 787 10.44 -3.50 -24.90
CA GLN A 787 9.51 -4.08 -25.88
C GLN A 787 9.91 -5.51 -26.27
N LYS A 788 8.91 -6.28 -26.72
CA LYS A 788 9.10 -7.63 -27.27
C LYS A 788 8.53 -7.68 -28.69
N PRO A 789 9.20 -8.38 -29.64
CA PRO A 789 10.44 -9.14 -29.46
C PRO A 789 11.73 -8.32 -29.53
N MET A 790 11.72 -7.10 -30.09
CA MET A 790 12.93 -6.39 -30.53
C MET A 790 13.61 -5.44 -29.53
N GLY A 791 13.14 -5.36 -28.27
CA GLY A 791 13.79 -4.49 -27.27
C GLY A 791 15.16 -5.00 -26.81
N LEU A 792 16.03 -4.09 -26.38
CA LEU A 792 17.43 -4.36 -26.00
C LEU A 792 17.58 -5.55 -25.02
N LEU A 793 16.76 -5.60 -23.97
CA LEU A 793 16.80 -6.72 -23.00
C LEU A 793 16.32 -8.05 -23.60
N SER A 794 15.49 -8.02 -24.63
CA SER A 794 15.01 -9.21 -25.34
C SER A 794 16.06 -9.77 -26.29
N LEU A 795 16.77 -8.89 -27.01
CA LEU A 795 17.92 -9.24 -27.86
C LEU A 795 19.07 -9.82 -27.02
N LEU A 796 19.37 -9.19 -25.86
CA LEU A 796 20.35 -9.70 -24.89
C LEU A 796 19.97 -11.10 -24.40
N ASP A 797 18.69 -11.34 -24.09
CA ASP A 797 18.16 -12.63 -23.66
C ASP A 797 18.23 -13.73 -24.73
N GLU A 798 18.19 -13.34 -26.01
CA GLU A 798 18.32 -14.25 -27.14
C GLU A 798 19.78 -14.67 -27.34
N GLU A 799 20.70 -13.72 -27.46
CA GLU A 799 22.15 -13.99 -27.57
C GLU A 799 22.67 -14.76 -26.35
N SER A 800 22.17 -14.44 -25.15
CA SER A 800 22.55 -15.16 -23.92
C SER A 800 22.20 -16.65 -23.98
N ARG A 801 21.23 -17.07 -24.80
CA ARG A 801 20.82 -18.47 -24.99
C ARG A 801 21.59 -19.15 -26.13
N PHE A 802 22.22 -18.40 -27.04
CA PHE A 802 22.96 -18.97 -28.16
C PHE A 802 24.38 -19.38 -27.72
N PRO A 803 24.81 -20.66 -27.87
CA PRO A 803 26.08 -21.12 -27.29
C PRO A 803 27.34 -20.49 -27.89
N GLN A 804 27.28 -20.03 -29.14
CA GLN A 804 28.42 -19.43 -29.87
C GLN A 804 28.38 -17.89 -29.90
N ALA A 805 27.40 -17.25 -29.25
CA ALA A 805 27.32 -15.79 -29.20
C ALA A 805 28.44 -15.19 -28.32
N THR A 806 28.98 -14.07 -28.77
CA THR A 806 30.00 -13.28 -28.08
C THR A 806 29.48 -11.87 -27.80
N ASP A 807 30.13 -11.14 -26.88
CA ASP A 807 29.76 -9.75 -26.63
C ASP A 807 29.89 -8.87 -27.89
N GLN A 808 30.73 -9.26 -28.86
CA GLN A 808 30.81 -8.60 -30.17
C GLN A 808 29.53 -8.83 -30.99
N THR A 809 29.07 -10.07 -31.16
CA THR A 809 27.83 -10.36 -31.91
C THR A 809 26.60 -9.72 -31.27
N LEU A 810 26.61 -9.52 -29.95
CA LEU A 810 25.60 -8.74 -29.23
C LEU A 810 25.60 -7.26 -29.63
N VAL A 811 26.76 -6.60 -29.74
CA VAL A 811 26.85 -5.19 -30.19
C VAL A 811 26.37 -5.03 -31.62
N ASP A 812 26.80 -5.92 -32.51
CA ASP A 812 26.42 -5.86 -33.92
C ASP A 812 24.89 -6.04 -34.06
N LYS A 813 24.32 -6.99 -33.31
CA LYS A 813 22.86 -7.20 -33.24
C LYS A 813 22.10 -6.02 -32.62
N PHE A 814 22.68 -5.28 -31.68
CA PHE A 814 22.08 -4.03 -31.19
C PHE A 814 22.10 -2.94 -32.26
N GLU A 815 23.18 -2.82 -33.03
CA GLU A 815 23.30 -1.83 -34.12
C GLU A 815 22.32 -2.11 -35.28
N ASP A 816 22.11 -3.37 -35.62
CA ASP A 816 21.18 -3.79 -36.69
C ASP A 816 19.69 -3.57 -36.33
N ASN A 817 19.33 -3.57 -35.03
CA ASN A 817 17.93 -3.68 -34.60
C ASN A 817 17.40 -2.50 -33.76
N LEU A 818 18.25 -1.63 -33.20
CA LEU A 818 17.85 -0.52 -32.34
C LEU A 818 17.78 0.82 -33.09
N ARG A 819 16.87 1.71 -32.67
CA ARG A 819 16.64 3.01 -33.33
C ARG A 819 17.77 4.01 -33.05
N TYR A 820 18.43 4.52 -34.10
CA TYR A 820 19.52 5.51 -34.05
C TYR A 820 19.23 6.83 -33.29
N LYS A 821 17.97 7.17 -32.94
CA LYS A 821 17.65 8.40 -32.18
C LYS A 821 18.21 8.35 -30.75
N TYR A 822 18.15 7.19 -30.10
CA TYR A 822 18.54 7.03 -28.69
C TYR A 822 19.78 6.15 -28.50
N PHE A 823 20.19 5.39 -29.54
CA PHE A 823 21.32 4.47 -29.54
C PHE A 823 22.41 4.93 -30.53
N TRP A 824 23.69 4.84 -30.16
CA TRP A 824 24.82 5.04 -31.08
C TRP A 824 26.01 4.12 -30.75
N ARG A 825 26.83 3.84 -31.77
CA ARG A 825 28.11 3.12 -31.63
C ARG A 825 29.32 4.06 -31.82
N PRO A 826 30.33 4.07 -30.94
CA PRO A 826 31.53 4.88 -31.13
C PRO A 826 32.47 4.30 -32.20
N LYS A 827 32.79 5.08 -33.24
CA LYS A 827 33.65 4.67 -34.37
C LYS A 827 35.12 4.31 -34.03
N ARG A 828 35.53 4.35 -32.76
CA ARG A 828 36.92 4.13 -32.30
C ARG A 828 37.04 3.18 -31.11
N VAL A 829 35.95 2.57 -30.65
CA VAL A 829 35.92 1.68 -29.49
C VAL A 829 35.05 0.46 -29.83
N GLU A 830 35.70 -0.64 -30.20
CA GLU A 830 35.06 -1.77 -30.91
C GLU A 830 33.92 -2.43 -30.13
N LEU A 831 34.08 -2.56 -28.80
CA LEU A 831 33.17 -3.25 -27.87
C LEU A 831 32.39 -2.28 -26.94
N SER A 832 31.78 -1.24 -27.50
CA SER A 832 30.95 -0.30 -26.72
C SER A 832 29.77 0.26 -27.51
N PHE A 833 28.71 0.62 -26.80
CA PHE A 833 27.57 1.39 -27.32
C PHE A 833 27.16 2.48 -26.33
N GLY A 834 26.50 3.52 -26.81
CA GLY A 834 25.98 4.60 -25.99
C GLY A 834 24.48 4.79 -26.11
N ILE A 835 23.88 5.28 -25.03
CA ILE A 835 22.44 5.56 -24.95
C ILE A 835 22.17 6.97 -24.42
N GLN A 836 21.20 7.66 -25.03
CA GLN A 836 20.70 8.97 -24.65
C GLN A 836 19.58 8.80 -23.61
N HIS A 837 19.94 8.65 -22.34
CA HIS A 837 18.98 8.65 -21.24
C HIS A 837 18.44 10.05 -20.97
N TYR A 838 17.36 10.15 -20.19
CA TYR A 838 16.82 11.42 -19.69
C TYR A 838 17.92 12.28 -19.01
N ALA A 839 18.73 11.67 -18.13
CA ALA A 839 19.83 12.32 -17.43
C ALA A 839 21.12 12.50 -18.26
N GLY A 840 21.09 12.17 -19.56
CA GLY A 840 22.18 12.44 -20.51
C GLY A 840 22.79 11.20 -21.16
N LYS A 841 23.93 11.42 -21.82
CA LYS A 841 24.63 10.38 -22.60
C LYS A 841 25.46 9.46 -21.70
N VAL A 842 25.19 8.16 -21.77
CA VAL A 842 25.97 7.12 -21.07
C VAL A 842 26.60 6.19 -22.09
N LEU A 843 27.88 5.85 -21.89
CA LEU A 843 28.61 4.88 -22.70
C LEU A 843 28.83 3.58 -21.90
N TYR A 844 28.43 2.44 -22.49
CA TYR A 844 28.52 1.12 -21.89
C TYR A 844 29.62 0.27 -22.56
N ASP A 845 30.48 -0.34 -21.73
CA ASP A 845 31.52 -1.31 -22.09
C ASP A 845 30.88 -2.71 -22.03
N VAL A 846 30.81 -3.41 -23.18
CA VAL A 846 29.99 -4.63 -23.34
C VAL A 846 30.72 -5.89 -22.88
N ASN A 847 31.99 -5.78 -22.52
CA ASN A 847 32.81 -6.90 -22.08
C ASN A 847 32.20 -7.64 -20.87
N GLY A 848 31.85 -8.92 -21.07
CA GLY A 848 31.20 -9.78 -20.09
C GLY A 848 29.67 -9.63 -20.00
N PHE A 849 28.99 -8.93 -20.91
CA PHE A 849 27.53 -8.73 -20.85
C PHE A 849 26.75 -10.05 -20.93
N LEU A 850 27.08 -10.93 -21.89
CA LEU A 850 26.39 -12.20 -22.05
C LEU A 850 26.59 -13.13 -20.85
N GLU A 851 27.81 -13.18 -20.30
CA GLU A 851 28.14 -13.96 -19.12
C GLU A 851 27.37 -13.46 -17.89
N LYS A 852 27.39 -12.13 -17.64
CA LYS A 852 26.62 -11.48 -16.57
C LYS A 852 25.12 -11.70 -16.70
N ASN A 853 24.56 -11.71 -17.91
CA ASN A 853 23.13 -11.93 -18.11
C ASN A 853 22.72 -13.41 -17.95
N ARG A 854 23.62 -14.36 -18.24
CA ARG A 854 23.39 -15.80 -18.05
C ARG A 854 23.19 -16.14 -16.56
N ASP A 855 24.09 -15.68 -15.66
CA ASP A 855 24.09 -15.89 -14.19
C ASP A 855 23.69 -17.33 -13.75
N THR A 856 24.09 -18.33 -14.54
CA THR A 856 23.65 -19.72 -14.35
C THR A 856 24.49 -20.44 -13.30
N LEU A 857 23.89 -20.79 -12.18
CA LEU A 857 24.47 -21.72 -11.20
C LEU A 857 24.32 -23.18 -11.69
N PRO A 858 25.40 -23.98 -11.76
CA PRO A 858 25.30 -25.39 -12.15
C PRO A 858 24.44 -26.23 -11.21
N ALA A 859 23.81 -27.27 -11.76
CA ALA A 859 22.96 -28.18 -11.00
C ALA A 859 23.73 -28.94 -9.91
N ASP A 860 24.97 -29.34 -10.21
CA ASP A 860 25.83 -30.11 -9.30
C ASP A 860 26.12 -29.33 -8.01
N ILE A 861 26.47 -28.04 -8.14
CA ILE A 861 26.63 -27.12 -7.00
C ILE A 861 25.32 -26.98 -6.20
N VAL A 862 24.16 -26.93 -6.85
CA VAL A 862 22.85 -26.88 -6.15
C VAL A 862 22.58 -28.18 -5.38
N VAL A 863 23.02 -29.33 -5.88
CA VAL A 863 22.89 -30.62 -5.18
C VAL A 863 23.81 -30.66 -3.95
N VAL A 864 25.11 -30.33 -4.11
CA VAL A 864 26.07 -30.31 -2.99
C VAL A 864 25.64 -29.30 -1.90
N LEU A 865 25.17 -28.11 -2.26
CA LEU A 865 24.69 -27.14 -1.25
C LEU A 865 23.39 -27.57 -0.52
N ARG A 866 22.72 -28.64 -0.97
CA ARG A 866 21.57 -29.25 -0.27
C ARG A 866 21.97 -30.38 0.68
N THR A 867 23.13 -31.03 0.48
CA THR A 867 23.64 -32.07 1.41
C THR A 867 24.16 -31.48 2.71
N SER A 868 24.43 -30.17 2.74
CA SER A 868 24.90 -29.42 3.90
C SER A 868 24.12 -29.70 5.20
N GLU A 869 24.86 -29.97 6.28
CA GLU A 869 24.30 -30.07 7.64
C GLU A 869 23.81 -28.72 8.20
N ASN A 870 24.23 -27.60 7.59
CA ASN A 870 23.80 -26.27 7.99
C ASN A 870 22.35 -26.04 7.53
N LYS A 871 21.41 -26.14 8.47
CA LYS A 871 19.96 -25.95 8.25
C LYS A 871 19.61 -24.68 7.48
N LEU A 872 20.31 -23.57 7.73
CA LEU A 872 20.10 -22.33 6.99
C LEU A 872 20.51 -22.51 5.53
N LEU A 873 21.72 -23.00 5.27
CA LEU A 873 22.23 -23.21 3.91
C LEU A 873 21.34 -24.18 3.12
N GLN A 874 20.95 -25.30 3.73
CA GLN A 874 20.00 -26.24 3.13
C GLN A 874 18.65 -25.57 2.81
N GLN A 875 18.13 -24.68 3.68
CA GLN A 875 16.91 -23.91 3.40
C GLN A 875 17.08 -22.97 2.19
N LEU A 876 18.24 -22.33 2.03
CA LEU A 876 18.54 -21.42 0.90
C LEU A 876 18.46 -22.16 -0.45
N PHE A 877 18.97 -23.40 -0.54
CA PHE A 877 19.04 -24.16 -1.80
C PHE A 877 17.88 -25.14 -2.03
N SER A 878 17.10 -25.45 -0.99
CA SER A 878 15.85 -26.23 -1.08
C SER A 878 14.61 -25.40 -1.39
N SER A 879 14.65 -24.08 -1.17
CA SER A 879 13.52 -23.19 -1.46
C SER A 879 13.59 -22.66 -2.91
N PRO A 880 12.46 -22.66 -3.66
CA PRO A 880 12.46 -22.16 -5.04
C PRO A 880 12.62 -20.65 -5.08
N LEU A 881 13.16 -20.15 -6.20
CA LEU A 881 13.20 -18.72 -6.48
C LEU A 881 11.86 -18.25 -7.06
N THR A 882 11.51 -17.00 -6.77
CA THR A 882 10.37 -16.30 -7.36
C THR A 882 10.69 -15.86 -8.80
N LYS A 883 9.68 -15.38 -9.54
CA LYS A 883 9.90 -14.75 -10.86
C LYS A 883 10.79 -13.49 -10.82
N THR A 884 11.03 -12.91 -9.65
CA THR A 884 11.95 -11.77 -9.44
C THR A 884 13.39 -12.21 -9.12
N GLY A 885 13.64 -13.51 -8.94
CA GLY A 885 14.95 -14.04 -8.56
C GLY A 885 15.19 -14.12 -7.04
N ASN A 886 14.25 -13.62 -6.23
CA ASN A 886 14.30 -13.64 -4.75
C ASN A 886 13.80 -14.98 -4.18
N LEU A 887 14.14 -15.29 -2.92
CA LEU A 887 13.78 -16.55 -2.24
C LEU A 887 12.27 -16.60 -1.88
N ALA A 888 11.58 -17.69 -2.23
CA ALA A 888 10.16 -17.82 -1.95
C ALA A 888 9.84 -18.13 -0.47
N THR A 889 8.87 -17.42 0.11
CA THR A 889 8.41 -17.68 1.49
C THR A 889 7.61 -18.98 1.63
N SER A 890 7.74 -19.65 2.79
CA SER A 890 7.22 -21.00 3.04
C SER A 890 5.72 -21.20 2.75
N ARG A 891 4.87 -20.17 2.92
CA ARG A 891 3.42 -20.24 2.60
C ARG A 891 3.13 -20.49 1.10
N ALA A 892 4.05 -20.15 0.20
CA ALA A 892 3.86 -20.36 -1.25
C ALA A 892 4.00 -21.83 -1.69
N ARG A 893 4.57 -22.71 -0.84
CA ARG A 893 4.77 -24.14 -1.15
C ARG A 893 3.47 -24.87 -1.51
N VAL A 894 2.36 -24.50 -0.87
CA VAL A 894 1.05 -25.17 -1.04
C VAL A 894 0.41 -24.85 -2.39
N THR A 895 0.64 -23.66 -2.97
CA THR A 895 -0.06 -23.24 -4.20
C THR A 895 0.66 -23.65 -5.49
N ALA A 896 1.97 -23.93 -5.40
CA ALA A 896 2.78 -24.35 -6.54
C ALA A 896 2.65 -25.85 -6.83
N ALA A 897 2.74 -26.71 -5.80
CA ALA A 897 2.68 -28.16 -5.96
C ALA A 897 1.28 -28.69 -6.37
N SER A 898 0.20 -27.96 -6.05
CA SER A 898 -1.18 -28.40 -6.32
C SER A 898 -1.69 -28.10 -7.74
N ARG A 899 -0.83 -27.69 -8.69
CA ARG A 899 -1.23 -27.36 -10.07
C ARG A 899 -0.75 -28.32 -11.15
N SER A 900 0.01 -29.36 -10.79
CA SER A 900 0.68 -30.25 -11.74
C SER A 900 0.21 -31.71 -11.74
N LEU A 901 -0.87 -32.07 -11.03
CA LEU A 901 -1.40 -33.44 -10.98
C LEU A 901 -2.89 -33.49 -11.41
N PRO A 902 -3.26 -34.32 -12.40
CA PRO A 902 -4.64 -34.65 -12.70
C PRO A 902 -5.27 -35.46 -11.54
N PRO A 903 -6.53 -35.19 -11.14
CA PRO A 903 -7.14 -35.88 -10.01
C PRO A 903 -7.92 -37.12 -10.45
N GLN A 904 -7.31 -38.31 -10.44
CA GLN A 904 -8.05 -39.58 -10.35
C GLN A 904 -7.32 -40.67 -9.55
N LEU A 905 -8.13 -41.50 -8.88
CA LEU A 905 -7.80 -42.75 -8.17
C LEU A 905 -6.94 -42.62 -6.89
N SER A 906 -7.62 -42.50 -5.74
CA SER A 906 -7.04 -42.80 -4.43
C SER A 906 -8.01 -43.59 -3.54
N THR A 907 -7.96 -44.92 -3.62
CA THR A 907 -8.51 -45.84 -2.61
C THR A 907 -7.44 -46.85 -2.21
N GLY A 908 -6.75 -46.60 -1.10
CA GLY A 908 -5.73 -47.50 -0.57
C GLY A 908 -4.82 -46.84 0.46
N ARG A 909 -4.97 -47.20 1.74
CA ARG A 909 -3.96 -46.90 2.76
C ARG A 909 -2.82 -47.92 2.64
N SER A 910 -1.56 -47.48 2.63
CA SER A 910 -0.49 -48.09 3.44
C SER A 910 0.82 -47.32 3.39
N LYS A 911 1.54 -47.39 4.53
CA LYS A 911 2.99 -47.27 4.75
C LYS A 911 3.82 -46.35 3.82
N VAL A 912 4.39 -45.31 4.42
CA VAL A 912 5.50 -44.55 3.85
C VAL A 912 6.77 -45.39 3.99
N ASP A 913 7.31 -45.90 2.87
CA ASP A 913 8.66 -46.46 2.81
C ASP A 913 9.67 -45.37 2.41
N THR A 914 10.78 -45.33 3.13
CA THR A 914 11.73 -44.20 3.14
C THR A 914 12.74 -44.25 1.98
N MET A 915 12.28 -44.55 0.75
CA MET A 915 13.18 -44.84 -0.39
C MET A 915 12.79 -44.23 -1.75
N GLU A 916 11.74 -43.40 -1.84
CA GLU A 916 11.34 -42.71 -3.09
C GLU A 916 11.88 -41.29 -3.26
N MET A 917 12.83 -40.83 -2.43
CA MET A 917 13.36 -39.46 -2.48
C MET A 917 14.47 -39.23 -3.53
N MET A 918 14.58 -40.15 -4.50
CA MET A 918 15.44 -40.04 -5.69
C MET A 918 14.60 -40.30 -6.96
N ARG A 919 13.91 -39.26 -7.45
CA ARG A 919 13.44 -39.20 -8.85
C ARG A 919 14.03 -37.98 -9.56
N HIS A 920 14.29 -38.17 -10.85
CA HIS A 920 15.26 -37.51 -11.73
C HIS A 920 15.27 -35.96 -11.83
N PRO A 921 16.41 -35.35 -12.25
CA PRO A 921 16.63 -33.89 -12.33
C PRO A 921 15.93 -33.16 -13.51
N GLU A 922 14.94 -33.77 -14.16
CA GLU A 922 14.27 -33.19 -15.34
C GLU A 922 13.23 -32.11 -14.98
N GLU A 923 12.64 -32.17 -13.78
CA GLU A 923 11.62 -31.19 -13.37
C GLU A 923 12.22 -29.84 -12.93
N THR A 924 13.48 -29.80 -12.50
CA THR A 924 14.19 -28.55 -12.18
C THR A 924 14.80 -27.87 -13.40
N THR A 925 14.98 -28.59 -14.51
CA THR A 925 15.63 -28.07 -15.74
C THR A 925 14.63 -27.51 -16.77
N ASN A 926 13.34 -27.82 -16.63
CA ASN A 926 12.28 -27.31 -17.52
C ASN A 926 11.76 -25.89 -17.21
N MET A 927 12.29 -25.21 -16.18
CA MET A 927 12.22 -23.75 -16.15
C MET A 927 13.20 -23.18 -17.19
N ARG A 928 12.68 -22.84 -18.39
CA ARG A 928 13.42 -22.14 -19.47
C ARG A 928 14.41 -21.14 -18.86
N ARG A 929 15.72 -21.39 -19.00
CA ARG A 929 16.83 -20.68 -18.31
C ARG A 929 16.55 -19.19 -18.20
N GLN A 930 16.16 -18.75 -17.00
CA GLN A 930 15.83 -17.36 -16.73
C GLN A 930 17.13 -16.58 -16.51
N THR A 931 17.30 -15.52 -17.28
CA THR A 931 18.43 -14.60 -17.27
C THR A 931 18.25 -13.48 -16.25
N VAL A 932 19.32 -12.74 -15.97
CA VAL A 932 19.26 -11.55 -15.11
C VAL A 932 18.32 -10.49 -15.68
N ALA A 933 18.35 -10.23 -16.99
CA ALA A 933 17.43 -9.29 -17.66
C ALA A 933 15.97 -9.75 -17.56
N SER A 934 15.69 -11.06 -17.63
CA SER A 934 14.35 -11.60 -17.34
C SER A 934 13.91 -11.35 -15.89
N TYR A 935 14.77 -11.62 -14.90
CA TYR A 935 14.49 -11.33 -13.48
C TYR A 935 14.33 -9.83 -13.19
N PHE A 936 15.16 -8.99 -13.82
CA PHE A 936 15.11 -7.54 -13.78
C PHE A 936 13.77 -7.01 -14.27
N ARG A 937 13.31 -7.47 -15.45
CA ARG A 937 12.00 -7.10 -16.00
C ARG A 937 10.85 -7.43 -15.05
N TYR A 938 10.83 -8.63 -14.47
CA TYR A 938 9.79 -8.99 -13.50
C TYR A 938 9.87 -8.18 -12.20
N SER A 939 11.08 -7.84 -11.75
CA SER A 939 11.29 -6.99 -10.56
C SER A 939 10.76 -5.57 -10.76
N LEU A 940 11.01 -4.97 -11.93
CA LEU A 940 10.43 -3.66 -12.28
C LEU A 940 8.90 -3.70 -12.33
N MET A 941 8.31 -4.73 -12.92
CA MET A 941 6.84 -4.84 -12.99
C MET A 941 6.20 -5.05 -11.61
N ASP A 942 6.82 -5.84 -10.72
CA ASP A 942 6.34 -5.99 -9.33
C ASP A 942 6.45 -4.68 -8.54
N LEU A 943 7.58 -3.96 -8.68
CA LEU A 943 7.79 -2.65 -8.06
C LEU A 943 6.73 -1.62 -8.50
N LEU A 944 6.56 -1.41 -9.80
CA LEU A 944 5.56 -0.49 -10.35
C LEU A 944 4.14 -0.86 -9.88
N SER A 945 3.82 -2.16 -9.84
CA SER A 945 2.50 -2.62 -9.39
C SER A 945 2.20 -2.26 -7.93
N LYS A 946 3.22 -2.10 -7.08
CA LYS A 946 3.06 -1.64 -5.69
C LYS A 946 3.00 -0.12 -5.57
N MET A 947 3.68 0.61 -6.46
CA MET A 947 3.63 2.09 -6.48
C MET A 947 2.23 2.59 -6.87
N VAL A 948 1.64 2.02 -7.94
CA VAL A 948 0.34 2.41 -8.50
C VAL A 948 -0.83 2.24 -7.52
N VAL A 949 -0.70 1.40 -6.48
CA VAL A 949 -1.73 1.21 -5.45
C VAL A 949 -1.88 2.44 -4.55
N GLY A 950 -0.79 3.19 -4.32
CA GLY A 950 -0.77 4.32 -3.40
C GLY A 950 -0.86 5.67 -4.10
N THR A 951 -1.37 6.68 -3.39
CA THR A 951 -1.29 8.08 -3.83
C THR A 951 0.18 8.53 -3.80
N PRO A 952 0.79 9.00 -4.90
CA PRO A 952 2.21 9.32 -4.94
C PRO A 952 2.53 10.68 -4.31
N HIS A 953 3.62 10.74 -3.55
CA HIS A 953 4.28 11.95 -3.04
C HIS A 953 5.73 11.91 -3.50
N PHE A 954 6.25 13.00 -4.08
CA PHE A 954 7.59 13.00 -4.69
C PHE A 954 8.60 13.83 -3.91
N VAL A 955 9.78 13.25 -3.69
CA VAL A 955 10.96 13.93 -3.14
C VAL A 955 12.09 13.87 -4.19
N ARG A 956 12.61 15.04 -4.55
CA ARG A 956 13.66 15.25 -5.55
C ARG A 956 14.96 15.63 -4.84
N CYS A 957 15.84 14.66 -4.66
CA CYS A 957 17.15 14.84 -4.04
C CYS A 957 18.16 15.38 -5.08
N ILE A 958 18.84 16.48 -4.76
CA ILE A 958 19.82 17.14 -5.63
C ILE A 958 21.20 17.16 -4.95
N LYS A 959 22.24 16.82 -5.72
CA LYS A 959 23.64 16.82 -5.29
C LYS A 959 24.29 18.18 -5.64
N PRO A 960 24.68 19.03 -4.68
CA PRO A 960 25.14 20.39 -4.99
C PRO A 960 26.58 20.46 -5.54
N ASN A 961 27.42 19.46 -5.28
CA ASN A 961 28.77 19.35 -5.84
C ASN A 961 29.25 17.88 -5.86
N ASP A 962 30.21 17.56 -6.73
CA ASP A 962 30.78 16.20 -6.80
C ASP A 962 31.87 15.91 -5.77
N ASP A 963 32.55 16.95 -5.30
CA ASP A 963 33.70 16.87 -4.38
C ASP A 963 33.30 16.52 -2.92
N ARG A 964 31.99 16.31 -2.67
CA ARG A 964 31.38 15.96 -1.38
C ARG A 964 31.66 16.99 -0.27
N GLN A 965 31.86 18.24 -0.64
CA GLN A 965 32.16 19.33 0.29
C GLN A 965 30.87 19.98 0.79
N ALA A 966 30.75 20.15 2.12
CA ALA A 966 29.68 20.94 2.71
C ALA A 966 29.79 22.42 2.28
N LEU A 967 28.65 23.12 2.26
CA LEU A 967 28.53 24.55 1.91
C LEU A 967 28.97 24.94 0.47
N ARG A 968 29.34 23.97 -0.38
CA ARG A 968 29.74 24.24 -1.76
C ARG A 968 28.63 23.95 -2.76
N PHE A 969 28.27 24.94 -3.56
CA PHE A 969 27.24 24.85 -4.58
C PHE A 969 27.84 25.04 -5.98
N SER A 970 27.67 24.06 -6.87
CA SER A 970 28.07 24.13 -8.28
C SER A 970 26.85 24.40 -9.15
N LYS A 971 26.74 25.64 -9.65
CA LYS A 971 25.62 26.06 -10.53
C LYS A 971 25.44 25.09 -11.70
N ASP A 972 26.51 24.77 -12.42
CA ASP A 972 26.43 23.91 -13.62
C ASP A 972 25.94 22.49 -13.30
N ARG A 973 26.39 21.91 -12.19
CA ARG A 973 25.97 20.55 -11.79
C ARG A 973 24.54 20.52 -11.27
N VAL A 974 24.08 21.56 -10.58
CA VAL A 974 22.68 21.69 -10.16
C VAL A 974 21.78 21.96 -11.37
N LEU A 975 22.19 22.80 -12.32
CA LEU A 975 21.47 23.10 -13.57
C LEU A 975 21.17 21.84 -14.38
N VAL A 976 22.19 20.99 -14.60
CA VAL A 976 22.01 19.72 -15.31
C VAL A 976 20.97 18.83 -14.61
N GLN A 977 21.00 18.76 -13.28
CA GLN A 977 20.02 18.00 -12.50
C GLN A 977 18.61 18.57 -12.61
N LEU A 978 18.43 19.89 -12.53
CA LEU A 978 17.12 20.54 -12.65
C LEU A 978 16.48 20.30 -14.02
N ARG A 979 17.28 20.37 -15.09
CA ARG A 979 16.86 20.06 -16.47
C ARG A 979 16.35 18.64 -16.60
N TYR A 980 17.18 17.63 -16.33
CA TYR A 980 16.76 16.26 -16.57
C TYR A 980 15.66 15.78 -15.61
N THR A 981 15.55 16.36 -14.39
CA THR A 981 14.45 16.02 -13.47
C THR A 981 13.12 16.66 -13.87
N GLY A 982 13.12 17.59 -14.82
CA GLY A 982 11.94 18.30 -15.32
C GLY A 982 11.39 19.32 -14.33
N ILE A 983 12.25 19.95 -13.51
CA ILE A 983 11.78 20.81 -12.41
C ILE A 983 11.15 22.11 -12.94
N LEU A 984 11.67 22.69 -14.03
CA LEU A 984 11.12 23.92 -14.61
C LEU A 984 9.69 23.71 -15.12
N GLU A 985 9.49 22.61 -15.85
CA GLU A 985 8.21 22.14 -16.39
C GLU A 985 7.25 21.79 -15.25
N THR A 986 7.77 21.17 -14.19
CA THR A 986 7.01 20.84 -12.97
C THR A 986 6.53 22.10 -12.24
N VAL A 987 7.37 23.14 -12.09
CA VAL A 987 6.95 24.43 -11.52
C VAL A 987 5.87 25.06 -12.40
N ASN A 988 6.04 25.03 -13.72
CA ASN A 988 5.07 25.59 -14.67
C ASN A 988 3.69 24.93 -14.56
N ILE A 989 3.62 23.58 -14.60
CA ILE A 989 2.34 22.87 -14.47
C ILE A 989 1.72 23.02 -13.07
N ARG A 990 2.52 23.14 -12.00
CA ARG A 990 1.98 23.38 -10.65
C ARG A 990 1.50 24.82 -10.42
N ARG A 991 2.10 25.81 -11.10
CA ARG A 991 1.63 27.21 -11.11
C ARG A 991 0.28 27.33 -11.81
N GLN A 992 0.14 26.73 -12.98
CA GLN A 992 -1.06 26.84 -13.81
C GLN A 992 -2.17 25.85 -13.44
N GLY A 993 -1.83 24.60 -13.14
CA GLY A 993 -2.77 23.50 -12.88
C GLY A 993 -3.31 23.35 -11.45
N TYR A 994 -4.22 22.39 -11.29
CA TYR A 994 -4.97 22.00 -10.11
C TYR A 994 -4.61 20.56 -9.68
N SER A 995 -3.63 20.42 -8.79
CA SER A 995 -3.11 19.11 -8.36
C SER A 995 -4.11 18.26 -7.57
N HIS A 996 -5.15 18.85 -6.98
CA HIS A 996 -6.16 18.13 -6.21
C HIS A 996 -7.50 18.10 -6.95
N ARG A 997 -8.07 16.89 -7.07
CA ARG A 997 -9.25 16.61 -7.88
C ARG A 997 -10.15 15.68 -7.08
N ILE A 998 -11.30 16.17 -6.64
CA ILE A 998 -12.17 15.46 -5.70
C ILE A 998 -13.56 15.38 -6.33
N THR A 999 -14.18 14.20 -6.36
CA THR A 999 -15.55 14.06 -6.89
C THR A 999 -16.53 14.88 -6.06
N PHE A 1000 -17.60 15.41 -6.66
CA PHE A 1000 -18.61 16.17 -5.90
C PHE A 1000 -19.17 15.37 -4.71
N SER A 1001 -19.32 14.06 -4.87
CA SER A 1001 -19.73 13.16 -3.78
C SER A 1001 -18.70 13.10 -2.64
N GLU A 1002 -17.43 12.79 -2.92
CA GLU A 1002 -16.38 12.75 -1.89
C GLU A 1002 -16.20 14.13 -1.22
N PHE A 1003 -16.30 15.22 -2.00
CA PHE A 1003 -16.14 16.59 -1.51
C PHE A 1003 -17.26 17.00 -0.57
N VAL A 1004 -18.52 16.82 -0.98
CA VAL A 1004 -19.69 17.17 -0.18
C VAL A 1004 -19.73 16.31 1.10
N ASN A 1005 -19.60 14.99 0.98
CA ASN A 1005 -19.62 14.09 2.15
C ASN A 1005 -18.56 14.45 3.20
N ARG A 1006 -17.40 14.95 2.77
CA ARG A 1006 -16.30 15.36 3.66
C ARG A 1006 -16.47 16.76 4.25
N TYR A 1007 -16.89 17.72 3.45
CA TYR A 1007 -16.83 19.15 3.80
C TYR A 1007 -18.19 19.81 4.07
N TYR A 1008 -19.31 19.07 4.04
CA TYR A 1008 -20.64 19.66 4.28
C TYR A 1008 -20.75 20.40 5.61
N TYR A 1009 -20.06 19.95 6.66
CA TYR A 1009 -20.00 20.62 7.97
C TYR A 1009 -19.52 22.08 7.94
N LEU A 1010 -18.83 22.51 6.86
CA LEU A 1010 -18.36 23.88 6.70
C LEU A 1010 -19.50 24.84 6.33
N ALA A 1011 -20.52 24.37 5.61
CA ALA A 1011 -21.63 25.18 5.10
C ALA A 1011 -23.01 24.80 5.65
N PHE A 1012 -23.21 23.53 6.01
CA PHE A 1012 -24.49 22.94 6.40
C PHE A 1012 -24.47 22.47 7.87
N ARG A 1013 -25.66 22.24 8.44
CA ARG A 1013 -25.79 21.74 9.83
C ARG A 1013 -25.47 20.26 9.87
N ALA A 1014 -24.79 19.79 10.93
CA ALA A 1014 -24.33 18.40 11.05
C ALA A 1014 -25.42 17.31 10.85
N HIS A 1015 -26.69 17.60 11.17
CA HIS A 1015 -27.83 16.70 11.00
C HIS A 1015 -28.50 16.76 9.61
N GLN A 1016 -28.06 17.68 8.74
CA GLN A 1016 -28.52 17.83 7.37
C GLN A 1016 -27.36 17.41 6.46
N MET A 1017 -27.30 16.14 6.07
CA MET A 1017 -26.41 15.71 5.00
C MET A 1017 -27.01 16.18 3.67
N PRO A 1018 -26.37 17.13 2.96
CA PRO A 1018 -26.88 17.61 1.68
C PRO A 1018 -26.63 16.56 0.59
N GLU A 1019 -27.40 16.62 -0.49
CA GLU A 1019 -27.22 15.76 -1.65
C GLU A 1019 -25.85 16.02 -2.33
N SER A 1020 -25.27 14.98 -2.94
CA SER A 1020 -23.97 15.02 -3.62
C SER A 1020 -24.03 15.76 -4.97
N SER A 1021 -24.33 17.06 -4.93
CA SER A 1021 -24.55 17.90 -6.11
C SER A 1021 -23.43 18.93 -6.35
N MET A 1022 -23.39 19.49 -7.57
CA MET A 1022 -22.46 20.57 -7.93
C MET A 1022 -22.77 21.85 -7.14
N GLU A 1023 -24.05 22.16 -6.93
CA GLU A 1023 -24.52 23.34 -6.20
C GLU A 1023 -24.09 23.29 -4.73
N ASN A 1024 -24.22 22.12 -4.08
CA ASN A 1024 -23.79 21.94 -2.70
C ASN A 1024 -22.25 21.98 -2.57
N THR A 1025 -21.53 21.52 -3.59
CA THR A 1025 -20.07 21.70 -3.70
C THR A 1025 -19.71 23.20 -3.76
N VAL A 1026 -20.36 23.96 -4.64
CA VAL A 1026 -20.16 25.42 -4.76
C VAL A 1026 -20.49 26.15 -3.46
N ALA A 1027 -21.60 25.80 -2.80
CA ALA A 1027 -21.99 26.38 -1.52
C ALA A 1027 -20.89 26.19 -0.45
N ILE A 1028 -20.26 25.01 -0.39
CA ILE A 1028 -19.12 24.76 0.50
C ILE A 1028 -17.90 25.62 0.12
N LEU A 1029 -17.52 25.65 -1.16
CA LEU A 1029 -16.37 26.43 -1.65
C LEU A 1029 -16.51 27.94 -1.37
N GLN A 1030 -17.70 28.49 -1.62
CA GLN A 1030 -18.04 29.88 -1.35
C GLN A 1030 -18.05 30.18 0.15
N ARG A 1031 -18.63 29.29 0.97
CA ARG A 1031 -18.64 29.44 2.43
C ARG A 1031 -17.24 29.39 3.03
N ALA A 1032 -16.38 28.52 2.50
CA ALA A 1032 -14.96 28.39 2.84
C ALA A 1032 -14.08 29.53 2.29
N LYS A 1033 -14.64 30.41 1.44
CA LYS A 1033 -13.95 31.55 0.80
C LYS A 1033 -12.70 31.14 -0.01
N LEU A 1034 -12.82 30.04 -0.76
CA LEU A 1034 -11.78 29.65 -1.71
C LEU A 1034 -11.92 30.41 -3.02
N ASN A 1035 -10.79 30.80 -3.60
CA ASN A 1035 -10.66 31.41 -4.93
C ASN A 1035 -9.97 30.41 -5.88
N ASN A 1036 -9.76 30.74 -7.16
CA ASN A 1036 -8.90 29.97 -8.09
C ASN A 1036 -9.17 28.45 -8.11
N TRP A 1037 -10.43 28.02 -8.00
CA TRP A 1037 -10.87 26.64 -8.20
C TRP A 1037 -11.67 26.54 -9.50
N VAL A 1038 -11.76 25.34 -10.06
CA VAL A 1038 -12.58 25.07 -11.26
C VAL A 1038 -13.50 23.90 -10.98
N LEU A 1039 -14.68 23.88 -11.61
CA LEU A 1039 -15.57 22.74 -11.63
C LEU A 1039 -15.37 22.03 -12.96
N GLY A 1040 -15.06 20.74 -12.90
CA GLY A 1040 -15.25 19.84 -14.01
C GLY A 1040 -16.72 19.40 -14.12
N LYS A 1041 -16.94 18.28 -14.80
CA LYS A 1041 -18.25 17.63 -14.96
C LYS A 1041 -18.65 16.81 -13.74
N THR A 1042 -17.69 16.20 -13.05
CA THR A 1042 -17.91 15.28 -11.93
C THR A 1042 -17.05 15.62 -10.70
N LYS A 1043 -16.02 16.45 -10.88
CA LYS A 1043 -15.01 16.79 -9.87
C LYS A 1043 -14.86 18.28 -9.66
N VAL A 1044 -14.52 18.67 -8.43
CA VAL A 1044 -13.92 19.98 -8.14
C VAL A 1044 -12.40 19.89 -8.27
N PHE A 1045 -11.84 20.87 -8.99
CA PHE A 1045 -10.42 21.04 -9.23
C PHE A 1045 -9.88 22.15 -8.33
N LEU A 1046 -8.89 21.78 -7.53
CA LEU A 1046 -8.36 22.56 -6.43
C LEU A 1046 -6.84 22.70 -6.57
N LYS A 1047 -6.34 23.90 -6.30
CA LYS A 1047 -4.92 24.14 -6.08
C LYS A 1047 -4.45 23.38 -4.83
N TYR A 1048 -3.17 23.02 -4.77
CA TYR A 1048 -2.56 22.26 -3.67
C TYR A 1048 -2.90 22.85 -2.29
N TYR A 1049 -2.87 24.18 -2.15
CA TYR A 1049 -3.17 24.89 -0.90
C TYR A 1049 -4.65 24.86 -0.45
N HIS A 1050 -5.62 24.57 -1.34
CA HIS A 1050 -7.04 24.57 -0.97
C HIS A 1050 -7.45 23.41 -0.06
N VAL A 1051 -6.93 22.21 -0.32
CA VAL A 1051 -7.28 21.01 0.47
C VAL A 1051 -6.80 21.19 1.91
N GLU A 1052 -5.64 21.80 2.09
CA GLU A 1052 -5.12 22.21 3.38
C GLU A 1052 -6.06 23.21 4.07
N GLN A 1053 -6.42 24.31 3.39
CA GLN A 1053 -7.34 25.33 3.92
C GLN A 1053 -8.70 24.75 4.35
N LEU A 1054 -9.27 23.83 3.57
CA LEU A 1054 -10.51 23.13 3.90
C LEU A 1054 -10.37 22.19 5.10
N ASN A 1055 -9.25 21.45 5.19
CA ASN A 1055 -8.99 20.55 6.31
C ASN A 1055 -8.81 21.32 7.63
N LEU A 1056 -8.29 22.55 7.58
CA LEU A 1056 -8.14 23.42 8.75
C LEU A 1056 -9.48 23.95 9.25
N LEU A 1057 -10.32 24.47 8.35
CA LEU A 1057 -11.70 24.87 8.68
C LEU A 1057 -12.48 23.67 9.26
N LEU A 1058 -12.27 22.47 8.71
CA LEU A 1058 -12.91 21.26 9.20
C LEU A 1058 -12.41 20.88 10.62
N ARG A 1059 -11.11 21.01 10.89
CA ARG A 1059 -10.54 20.83 12.24
C ARG A 1059 -11.09 21.82 13.26
N GLU A 1060 -11.31 23.09 12.90
CA GLU A 1060 -11.94 24.08 13.79
C GLU A 1060 -13.38 23.70 14.15
N VAL A 1061 -14.16 23.19 13.17
CA VAL A 1061 -15.51 22.68 13.43
C VAL A 1061 -15.46 21.42 14.30
N MET A 1062 -14.55 20.48 14.02
CA MET A 1062 -14.37 19.26 14.81
C MET A 1062 -13.84 19.54 16.23
N ALA A 1063 -13.09 20.61 16.47
CA ALA A 1063 -12.62 21.00 17.80
C ALA A 1063 -13.79 21.26 18.78
N ARG A 1064 -14.99 21.58 18.29
CA ARG A 1064 -16.20 21.69 19.11
C ARG A 1064 -16.60 20.38 19.80
N VAL A 1065 -16.13 19.22 19.32
CA VAL A 1065 -16.27 17.92 20.00
C VAL A 1065 -15.60 17.92 21.40
N VAL A 1066 -14.60 18.78 21.63
CA VAL A 1066 -13.99 18.95 22.97
C VAL A 1066 -15.03 19.38 24.01
N VAL A 1067 -16.05 20.16 23.64
CA VAL A 1067 -17.16 20.54 24.52
C VAL A 1067 -17.97 19.31 24.94
N LEU A 1068 -18.36 18.46 23.98
CA LEU A 1068 -19.07 17.20 24.25
C LEU A 1068 -18.23 16.25 25.11
N GLN A 1069 -16.92 16.17 24.84
CA GLN A 1069 -15.99 15.40 25.67
C GLN A 1069 -15.89 15.95 27.09
N ALA A 1070 -15.89 17.27 27.29
CA ALA A 1070 -15.85 17.89 28.60
C ALA A 1070 -17.11 17.57 29.42
N TYR A 1071 -18.31 17.71 28.84
CA TYR A 1071 -19.56 17.27 29.48
C TYR A 1071 -19.57 15.78 29.82
N THR A 1072 -19.11 14.92 28.90
CA THR A 1072 -19.07 13.47 29.11
C THR A 1072 -18.05 13.08 30.20
N LYS A 1073 -16.85 13.67 30.19
CA LYS A 1073 -15.82 13.49 31.23
C LYS A 1073 -16.33 14.00 32.58
N GLY A 1074 -17.00 15.15 32.62
CA GLY A 1074 -17.65 15.69 33.82
C GLY A 1074 -18.72 14.77 34.38
N TRP A 1075 -19.61 14.23 33.53
CA TRP A 1075 -20.65 13.28 33.92
C TRP A 1075 -20.06 11.95 34.44
N LEU A 1076 -19.08 11.38 33.74
CA LEU A 1076 -18.36 10.17 34.17
C LEU A 1076 -17.63 10.40 35.50
N GLY A 1077 -16.97 11.55 35.64
CA GLY A 1077 -16.29 11.97 36.87
C GLY A 1077 -17.27 12.10 38.05
N ALA A 1078 -18.39 12.81 37.86
CA ALA A 1078 -19.44 12.96 38.87
C ALA A 1078 -20.12 11.62 39.22
N ARG A 1079 -20.28 10.71 38.26
CA ARG A 1079 -20.78 9.34 38.49
C ARG A 1079 -19.78 8.49 39.28
N ARG A 1080 -18.49 8.52 38.94
CA ARG A 1080 -17.42 7.84 39.67
C ARG A 1080 -17.28 8.39 41.09
N TYR A 1081 -17.28 9.71 41.26
CA TYR A 1081 -17.23 10.37 42.56
C TYR A 1081 -18.43 10.00 43.44
N ARG A 1082 -19.67 10.03 42.91
CA ARG A 1082 -20.86 9.58 43.65
C ARG A 1082 -20.75 8.12 44.10
N ARG A 1083 -20.24 7.22 43.26
CA ARG A 1083 -20.01 5.80 43.61
C ARG A 1083 -18.98 5.64 44.74
N GLU A 1084 -17.84 6.32 44.64
CA GLU A 1084 -16.79 6.24 45.66
C GLU A 1084 -17.18 6.96 46.96
N LYS A 1085 -17.91 8.08 46.90
CA LYS A 1085 -18.51 8.75 48.07
C LYS A 1085 -19.51 7.81 48.77
N GLY A 1086 -20.34 7.10 48.02
CA GLY A 1086 -21.25 6.08 48.56
C GLY A 1086 -20.51 4.97 49.32
N LYS A 1087 -19.45 4.39 48.73
CA LYS A 1087 -18.60 3.39 49.39
C LYS A 1087 -17.93 3.95 50.66
N ARG A 1088 -17.32 5.14 50.57
CA ARG A 1088 -16.63 5.81 51.70
C ARG A 1088 -17.60 6.11 52.83
N ASN A 1089 -18.79 6.63 52.54
CA ASN A 1089 -19.84 6.87 53.54
C ASN A 1089 -20.30 5.57 54.22
N HIS A 1090 -20.54 4.50 53.44
CA HIS A 1090 -20.92 3.21 54.00
C HIS A 1090 -19.83 2.61 54.90
N GLY A 1091 -18.57 2.65 54.45
CA GLY A 1091 -17.42 2.24 55.26
C GLY A 1091 -17.25 3.07 56.53
N ALA A 1092 -17.42 4.39 56.44
CA ALA A 1092 -17.39 5.29 57.60
C ALA A 1092 -18.50 4.97 58.62
N ILE A 1093 -19.73 4.68 58.17
CA ILE A 1093 -20.83 4.26 59.06
C ILE A 1093 -20.50 2.93 59.77
N ILE A 1094 -19.92 1.95 59.06
CA ILE A 1094 -19.48 0.69 59.66
C ILE A 1094 -18.41 0.94 60.73
N ILE A 1095 -17.37 1.71 60.42
CA ILE A 1095 -16.29 2.04 61.38
C ILE A 1095 -16.83 2.82 62.58
N GLN A 1096 -17.65 3.85 62.37
CA GLN A 1096 -18.23 4.67 63.43
C GLN A 1096 -19.17 3.86 64.34
N SER A 1097 -19.99 2.96 63.78
CA SER A 1097 -20.88 2.10 64.57
C SER A 1097 -20.09 1.06 65.38
N ALA A 1098 -19.06 0.46 64.79
CA ALA A 1098 -18.14 -0.46 65.49
C ALA A 1098 -17.40 0.25 66.65
N TRP A 1099 -16.91 1.47 66.43
CA TRP A 1099 -16.25 2.30 67.44
C TRP A 1099 -17.20 2.72 68.57
N ARG A 1100 -18.39 3.24 68.26
CA ARG A 1100 -19.42 3.55 69.26
C ARG A 1100 -19.76 2.32 70.11
N GLY A 1101 -19.90 1.16 69.48
CA GLY A 1101 -20.10 -0.11 70.18
C GLY A 1101 -18.90 -0.54 71.05
N TYR A 1102 -17.67 -0.27 70.62
CA TYR A 1102 -16.46 -0.53 71.41
C TYR A 1102 -16.40 0.36 72.66
N VAL A 1103 -16.62 1.67 72.51
CA VAL A 1103 -16.65 2.64 73.63
C VAL A 1103 -17.74 2.25 74.63
N ALA A 1104 -18.95 1.92 74.16
CA ALA A 1104 -20.04 1.46 75.04
C ALA A 1104 -19.67 0.19 75.83
N ARG A 1105 -18.97 -0.77 75.22
CA ARG A 1105 -18.48 -1.98 75.91
C ARG A 1105 -17.37 -1.68 76.92
N GLN A 1106 -16.48 -0.73 76.64
CA GLN A 1106 -15.44 -0.31 77.59
C GLN A 1106 -16.07 0.40 78.81
N ASN A 1107 -16.99 1.33 78.58
CA ASN A 1107 -17.73 2.01 79.66
C ASN A 1107 -18.49 1.00 80.53
N LEU A 1108 -19.16 0.01 79.93
CA LEU A 1108 -19.82 -1.06 80.68
C LEU A 1108 -18.83 -1.92 81.49
N LYS A 1109 -17.65 -2.22 80.93
CA LYS A 1109 -16.59 -2.96 81.62
C LYS A 1109 -16.06 -2.17 82.83
N GLN A 1110 -15.85 -0.87 82.69
CA GLN A 1110 -15.45 0.02 83.78
C GLN A 1110 -16.51 0.07 84.88
N ILE A 1111 -17.78 0.34 84.52
CA ILE A 1111 -18.91 0.33 85.47
C ILE A 1111 -19.02 -1.03 86.18
N LYS A 1112 -18.78 -2.15 85.49
CA LYS A 1112 -18.78 -3.49 86.10
C LYS A 1112 -17.64 -3.65 87.10
N GLN A 1113 -16.42 -3.20 86.78
CA GLN A 1113 -15.27 -3.22 87.69
C GLN A 1113 -15.50 -2.31 88.92
N GLU A 1114 -16.11 -1.15 88.75
CA GLU A 1114 -16.49 -0.25 89.84
C GLU A 1114 -17.55 -0.89 90.74
N ARG A 1115 -18.58 -1.53 90.16
CA ARG A 1115 -19.58 -2.31 90.90
C ARG A 1115 -18.99 -3.51 91.62
N GLU A 1116 -18.05 -4.23 91.01
CA GLU A 1116 -17.34 -5.35 91.64
C GLU A 1116 -16.47 -4.87 92.81
N LYS A 1117 -15.70 -3.78 92.65
CA LYS A 1117 -14.94 -3.14 93.74
C LYS A 1117 -15.85 -2.64 94.87
N ALA A 1118 -16.99 -2.04 94.54
CA ALA A 1118 -17.98 -1.61 95.53
C ALA A 1118 -18.60 -2.81 96.26
N ALA A 1119 -18.96 -3.87 95.54
CA ALA A 1119 -19.48 -5.10 96.13
C ALA A 1119 -18.46 -5.76 97.08
N VAL A 1120 -17.17 -5.82 96.70
CA VAL A 1120 -16.10 -6.33 97.57
C VAL A 1120 -15.94 -5.47 98.83
N ARG A 1121 -15.98 -4.13 98.71
CA ARG A 1121 -15.93 -3.21 99.87
C ARG A 1121 -17.15 -3.38 100.80
N ILE A 1122 -18.35 -3.52 100.24
CA ILE A 1122 -19.58 -3.77 101.01
C ILE A 1122 -19.51 -5.14 101.70
N GLN A 1123 -19.06 -6.18 100.99
CA GLN A 1123 -18.90 -7.52 101.54
C GLN A 1123 -17.83 -7.59 102.63
N SER A 1124 -16.69 -6.91 102.48
CA SER A 1124 -15.65 -6.86 103.51
C SER A 1124 -16.08 -6.04 104.73
N ALA A 1125 -16.76 -4.91 104.52
CA ALA A 1125 -17.35 -4.12 105.60
C ALA A 1125 -18.42 -4.90 106.36
N TYR A 1126 -19.32 -5.60 105.66
CA TYR A 1126 -20.37 -6.44 106.25
C TYR A 1126 -19.78 -7.65 106.98
N ARG A 1127 -18.85 -8.40 106.37
CA ARG A 1127 -18.16 -9.53 107.04
C ARG A 1127 -17.43 -9.07 108.30
N GLY A 1128 -16.70 -7.95 108.20
CA GLY A 1128 -16.01 -7.35 109.35
C GLY A 1128 -16.97 -6.82 110.41
N HIS A 1129 -18.11 -6.23 110.03
CA HIS A 1129 -19.16 -5.83 110.96
C HIS A 1129 -19.76 -7.05 111.65
N ARG A 1130 -20.14 -8.10 110.91
CA ARG A 1130 -20.74 -9.32 111.47
C ARG A 1130 -19.80 -9.99 112.46
N VAL A 1131 -18.53 -10.21 112.11
CA VAL A 1131 -17.52 -10.75 113.05
C VAL A 1131 -17.37 -9.87 114.29
N ARG A 1132 -17.34 -8.53 114.15
CA ARG A 1132 -17.31 -7.62 115.30
C ARG A 1132 -18.62 -7.59 116.11
N GLN A 1133 -19.76 -7.87 115.48
CA GLN A 1133 -21.08 -7.89 116.11
C GLN A 1133 -21.28 -9.21 116.85
N ASP A 1134 -20.90 -10.35 116.27
CA ASP A 1134 -20.85 -11.66 116.91
C ASP A 1134 -19.94 -11.59 118.15
N TYR A 1135 -18.75 -10.97 118.02
CA TYR A 1135 -17.81 -10.74 119.12
C TYR A 1135 -18.30 -9.70 120.17
N ARG A 1136 -19.26 -8.83 119.83
CA ARG A 1136 -19.87 -7.86 120.76
C ARG A 1136 -21.15 -8.38 121.42
N HIS A 1137 -21.93 -9.22 120.74
CA HIS A 1137 -23.10 -9.90 121.31
C HIS A 1137 -22.68 -10.98 122.32
N ALA A 1138 -21.47 -11.53 122.18
CA ALA A 1138 -20.78 -12.22 123.26
C ALA A 1138 -20.45 -11.33 124.48
N ARG A 1139 -20.88 -10.04 124.52
CA ARG A 1139 -20.39 -9.02 125.47
C ARG A 1139 -21.43 -7.97 125.97
N GLN A 1140 -22.74 -8.29 126.02
CA GLN A 1140 -23.80 -7.68 126.89
C GLN A 1140 -24.52 -6.35 126.43
N PRO A 1141 -25.41 -5.65 127.20
CA PRO A 1141 -26.88 -5.78 127.04
C PRO A 1141 -27.81 -4.49 127.06
N SER A 1142 -28.97 -4.55 126.36
CA SER A 1142 -30.34 -4.00 126.66
C SER A 1142 -30.73 -2.49 126.85
N SER A 1143 -31.96 -2.16 126.39
CA SER A 1143 -32.91 -1.03 126.75
C SER A 1143 -32.69 0.39 126.14
N SER A 1144 -33.68 1.30 125.91
CA SER A 1144 -35.18 1.27 125.84
C SER A 1144 -35.78 2.49 125.07
N SER A 1145 -37.11 2.52 124.83
CA SER A 1145 -37.93 3.40 123.91
C SER A 1145 -38.92 4.34 124.69
N PRO A 1146 -40.14 4.81 124.24
CA PRO A 1146 -40.80 5.11 122.93
C PRO A 1146 -41.65 6.44 122.89
N SER A 1147 -42.45 6.70 121.84
CA SER A 1147 -43.90 7.11 121.93
C SER A 1147 -44.59 7.07 120.54
N SER A 1148 -45.93 6.98 120.49
CA SER A 1148 -46.68 6.44 119.34
C SER A 1148 -48.07 7.04 119.11
N GLY A 1149 -48.63 6.83 117.91
CA GLY A 1149 -50.05 7.03 117.58
C GLY A 1149 -50.50 6.04 116.50
N GLU A 1150 -51.52 5.24 116.77
CA GLU A 1150 -51.89 4.05 115.99
C GLU A 1150 -53.22 4.19 115.23
N ARG A 1151 -53.35 3.51 114.08
CA ARG A 1151 -54.58 2.76 113.76
C ARG A 1151 -54.40 1.68 112.70
N SER A 1152 -54.78 0.46 113.09
CA SER A 1152 -55.25 -0.66 112.26
C SER A 1152 -54.29 -1.36 111.27
N GLY A 1153 -53.81 -2.54 111.68
CA GLY A 1153 -54.11 -3.75 110.89
C GLY A 1153 -53.11 -4.23 109.82
N ARG A 1154 -51.84 -3.80 109.80
CA ARG A 1154 -50.83 -4.38 108.88
C ARG A 1154 -50.04 -5.53 109.53
N ARG A 1155 -50.34 -6.78 109.15
CA ARG A 1155 -49.46 -7.94 109.42
C ARG A 1155 -48.30 -7.99 108.43
N VAL A 1156 -47.08 -8.13 108.94
CA VAL A 1156 -45.83 -7.98 108.18
C VAL A 1156 -45.31 -9.32 107.65
N THR A 1157 -44.65 -9.22 106.49
CA THR A 1157 -43.95 -10.25 105.72
C THR A 1157 -42.72 -10.86 106.41
N LEU A 1158 -42.37 -12.09 106.02
CA LEU A 1158 -40.98 -12.48 105.79
C LEU A 1158 -40.90 -13.14 104.41
N GLY A 1159 -40.25 -12.46 103.46
CA GLY A 1159 -40.38 -12.73 102.03
C GLY A 1159 -39.28 -13.63 101.46
N SER A 1160 -39.68 -14.63 100.66
CA SER A 1160 -38.81 -15.38 99.77
C SER A 1160 -39.05 -14.95 98.32
N VAL A 1161 -38.03 -14.35 97.68
CA VAL A 1161 -38.11 -13.89 96.29
C VAL A 1161 -38.08 -15.10 95.35
N SER A 1162 -39.25 -15.51 94.88
CA SER A 1162 -39.41 -16.55 93.86
C SER A 1162 -39.58 -15.92 92.48
N LEU A 1163 -38.53 -15.98 91.65
CA LEU A 1163 -38.62 -15.62 90.24
C LEU A 1163 -39.37 -16.72 89.48
N ILE A 1164 -40.69 -16.52 89.31
CA ILE A 1164 -41.57 -17.46 88.59
C ILE A 1164 -41.78 -17.01 87.14
N SER A 1165 -41.60 -17.97 86.24
CA SER A 1165 -41.95 -17.93 84.82
C SER A 1165 -43.47 -17.96 84.62
N VAL A 1166 -44.00 -17.24 83.61
CA VAL A 1166 -45.38 -17.44 83.15
C VAL A 1166 -45.46 -17.74 81.66
N ARG A 1167 -46.22 -18.80 81.41
CA ARG A 1167 -46.55 -19.49 80.17
C ARG A 1167 -47.27 -18.65 79.10
N VAL A 1168 -46.94 -19.05 77.87
CA VAL A 1168 -47.75 -19.17 76.65
C VAL A 1168 -49.24 -19.53 76.86
N CYS A 1169 -50.12 -18.91 76.06
CA CYS A 1169 -51.30 -19.50 75.38
C CYS A 1169 -51.47 -18.74 74.02
N VAL A 1170 -51.48 -19.36 72.82
CA VAL A 1170 -52.53 -20.22 72.19
C VAL A 1170 -53.71 -19.35 71.69
N SER A 1171 -53.78 -18.91 70.42
CA SER A 1171 -54.22 -19.63 69.17
C SER A 1171 -55.63 -19.15 68.70
N PRO A 1172 -56.21 -19.53 67.54
CA PRO A 1172 -55.67 -20.03 66.25
C PRO A 1172 -56.32 -19.43 64.95
N SER A 1173 -55.86 -19.90 63.77
CA SER A 1173 -56.62 -20.16 62.50
C SER A 1173 -57.28 -18.99 61.73
N GLY A 1174 -57.37 -18.96 60.38
CA GLY A 1174 -57.21 -19.95 59.29
C GLY A 1174 -58.27 -19.62 58.20
N PRO A 1175 -58.31 -20.19 56.96
CA PRO A 1175 -57.63 -21.36 56.37
C PRO A 1175 -56.87 -21.01 55.05
N ALA A 1176 -56.53 -21.91 54.10
CA ALA A 1176 -55.90 -23.27 54.07
C ALA A 1176 -56.12 -23.86 52.64
N VAL A 1177 -55.43 -24.88 52.09
CA VAL A 1177 -54.11 -25.53 52.30
C VAL A 1177 -53.85 -26.39 51.05
N LYS A 1178 -52.66 -26.34 50.44
CA LYS A 1178 -51.96 -27.52 49.91
C LYS A 1178 -50.48 -27.26 49.58
N VAL A 1179 -49.75 -28.36 49.49
CA VAL A 1179 -48.48 -28.58 50.21
C VAL A 1179 -47.77 -29.81 49.60
N LEU A 1180 -46.43 -29.85 49.57
CA LEU A 1180 -45.48 -31.01 49.65
C LEU A 1180 -44.12 -30.58 49.01
N GLN A 1181 -42.90 -30.78 49.54
CA GLN A 1181 -42.36 -31.48 50.72
C GLN A 1181 -41.22 -30.67 51.45
N ARG A 1182 -40.68 -31.22 52.56
CA ARG A 1182 -39.70 -30.64 53.54
C ARG A 1182 -38.23 -30.76 53.05
N ALA A 1183 -37.15 -30.21 53.66
CA ALA A 1183 -36.84 -29.91 55.08
C ALA A 1183 -35.82 -28.71 55.29
N PRO A 1184 -35.03 -28.57 56.39
CA PRO A 1184 -35.29 -27.54 57.42
C PRO A 1184 -34.20 -26.44 57.61
N ARG A 1185 -34.51 -25.40 58.42
CA ARG A 1185 -33.62 -24.24 58.71
C ARG A 1185 -32.95 -24.24 60.11
N ARG A 1186 -31.63 -24.01 60.07
CA ARG A 1186 -30.67 -23.38 61.03
C ARG A 1186 -31.11 -22.97 62.46
N ARG A 1187 -30.35 -23.52 63.44
CA ARG A 1187 -29.65 -22.85 64.57
C ARG A 1187 -28.32 -23.58 64.83
N GLY A 1188 -27.23 -22.99 65.35
CA GLY A 1188 -26.97 -21.56 65.54
C GLY A 1188 -25.91 -21.15 66.60
N GLN A 1189 -24.69 -21.72 66.67
CA GLN A 1189 -23.67 -21.29 67.65
C GLN A 1189 -22.19 -21.36 67.19
N GLN A 1190 -21.50 -20.24 67.37
CA GLN A 1190 -20.09 -20.02 67.83
C GLN A 1190 -18.86 -20.65 67.10
N PRO A 1191 -17.65 -20.06 67.28
CA PRO A 1191 -16.65 -19.98 66.21
C PRO A 1191 -15.46 -20.93 66.35
N LYS A 1192 -14.89 -21.36 65.22
CA LYS A 1192 -13.53 -21.93 65.10
C LYS A 1192 -12.85 -21.51 63.79
N LEU A 1193 -11.51 -21.58 63.80
CA LEU A 1193 -10.62 -21.15 62.72
C LEU A 1193 -10.43 -22.19 61.59
N LEU A 1194 -9.80 -21.69 60.51
CA LEU A 1194 -9.06 -22.37 59.43
C LEU A 1194 -9.82 -22.94 58.21
N ASN A 1195 -9.30 -22.54 57.04
CA ASN A 1195 -9.10 -23.28 55.80
C ASN A 1195 -10.23 -24.18 55.26
N SER A 1196 -10.96 -23.71 54.25
CA SER A 1196 -11.47 -24.55 53.15
C SER A 1196 -11.54 -23.75 51.84
N PRO A 1197 -11.38 -24.38 50.65
CA PRO A 1197 -11.11 -23.68 49.39
C PRO A 1197 -12.35 -23.42 48.51
N GLU A 1198 -13.52 -23.10 49.08
CA GLU A 1198 -14.81 -23.14 48.34
C GLU A 1198 -15.51 -21.78 48.09
N ASP A 1199 -15.10 -20.69 48.74
CA ASP A 1199 -15.67 -19.33 48.48
C ASP A 1199 -15.15 -18.67 47.18
N SER A 1200 -14.47 -19.43 46.31
CA SER A 1200 -14.03 -18.98 44.97
C SER A 1200 -15.18 -18.85 43.95
N LEU A 1201 -16.38 -19.32 44.28
CA LEU A 1201 -17.48 -19.43 43.31
C LEU A 1201 -18.24 -18.13 43.01
N TYR A 1202 -18.09 -17.05 43.80
CA TYR A 1202 -18.66 -15.74 43.45
C TYR A 1202 -17.75 -14.90 42.53
N TYR A 1203 -16.47 -15.29 42.36
CA TYR A 1203 -15.56 -14.65 41.40
C TYR A 1203 -15.57 -15.31 40.01
N ASN A 1204 -16.10 -16.53 39.89
CA ASN A 1204 -16.04 -17.33 38.67
C ASN A 1204 -17.30 -17.25 37.76
N GLN A 1205 -18.26 -16.35 38.06
CA GLN A 1205 -19.40 -16.07 37.18
C GLN A 1205 -19.22 -14.85 36.26
N LEU A 1206 -18.05 -14.19 36.27
CA LEU A 1206 -17.72 -13.09 35.36
C LEU A 1206 -16.80 -13.47 34.20
N ASN A 1207 -16.22 -14.68 34.21
CA ASN A 1207 -15.31 -15.18 33.18
C ASN A 1207 -15.66 -16.63 32.78
N ARG A 1208 -16.47 -16.83 31.74
CA ARG A 1208 -16.59 -18.12 31.04
C ARG A 1208 -16.99 -17.96 29.58
N THR A 1209 -16.08 -18.33 28.69
CA THR A 1209 -16.21 -19.01 27.37
C THR A 1209 -14.99 -18.59 26.52
N LEU A 1210 -14.17 -19.46 25.91
CA LEU A 1210 -14.09 -20.93 25.83
C LEU A 1210 -12.62 -21.36 25.74
N ASP A 1211 -12.25 -22.47 26.39
CA ASP A 1211 -11.02 -23.24 26.11
C ASP A 1211 -11.33 -24.32 25.07
N TYR A 1212 -10.33 -24.75 24.27
CA TYR A 1212 -10.12 -26.18 23.98
C TYR A 1212 -8.68 -26.50 23.50
N GLN A 1213 -7.88 -27.09 24.41
CA GLN A 1213 -6.82 -28.11 24.22
C GLN A 1213 -5.71 -27.92 23.14
N GLY A 1214 -4.39 -28.05 23.42
CA GLY A 1214 -3.63 -28.19 24.67
C GLY A 1214 -2.47 -29.21 24.59
N SER A 1215 -1.31 -28.94 25.25
CA SER A 1215 -0.46 -29.98 25.90
C SER A 1215 0.81 -29.48 26.62
N LYS A 1216 0.81 -29.63 27.96
CA LYS A 1216 1.89 -30.14 28.83
C LYS A 1216 3.32 -29.52 28.80
N ARG A 1217 3.69 -28.81 29.88
CA ARG A 1217 4.83 -29.18 30.78
C ARG A 1217 4.70 -28.52 32.17
N LYS A 1218 5.37 -29.08 33.18
CA LYS A 1218 5.17 -28.83 34.64
C LYS A 1218 5.99 -27.65 35.20
N PRO A 1219 5.59 -27.04 36.34
CA PRO A 1219 6.29 -25.91 36.96
C PRO A 1219 7.39 -26.31 37.96
N ARG A 1220 8.31 -25.38 38.26
CA ARG A 1220 9.22 -25.42 39.43
C ARG A 1220 8.92 -24.25 40.39
N LYS A 1221 9.35 -24.42 41.65
CA LYS A 1221 8.93 -23.63 42.83
C LYS A 1221 9.43 -22.18 42.81
N LEU A 1222 8.58 -21.25 43.27
CA LEU A 1222 9.01 -19.94 43.78
C LEU A 1222 9.29 -20.03 45.30
N GLY A 1223 10.29 -19.32 45.78
CA GLY A 1223 10.59 -19.16 47.20
C GLY A 1223 10.84 -17.69 47.55
N GLN A 1224 10.25 -17.26 48.68
CA GLN A 1224 10.54 -16.06 49.49
C GLN A 1224 10.81 -14.72 48.78
N ILE A 1225 9.88 -13.79 49.00
CA ILE A 1225 10.06 -12.34 48.79
C ILE A 1225 10.84 -11.77 50.00
N LYS A 1226 11.93 -11.05 49.76
CA LYS A 1226 12.59 -10.17 50.75
C LYS A 1226 12.09 -8.72 50.57
N LEU A 1227 12.17 -7.93 51.65
CA LEU A 1227 12.02 -6.47 51.58
C LEU A 1227 13.11 -5.85 50.70
N LEU A 1228 12.81 -4.69 50.12
CA LEU A 1228 13.76 -3.83 49.42
C LEU A 1228 14.28 -2.75 50.38
N ASP A 1229 15.60 -2.59 50.44
CA ASP A 1229 16.28 -1.50 51.15
C ASP A 1229 16.24 -0.19 50.35
N GLY A 1230 16.43 0.93 51.05
CA GLY A 1230 16.13 2.27 50.58
C GLY A 1230 17.32 3.12 50.12
N GLU A 1231 18.24 2.56 49.34
CA GLU A 1231 19.34 3.33 48.72
C GLU A 1231 19.49 2.98 47.23
N ASP A 1232 19.07 3.89 46.35
CA ASP A 1232 19.42 3.89 44.92
C ASP A 1232 19.51 5.36 44.43
N GLU A 1233 20.59 5.73 43.75
CA GLU A 1233 21.07 7.11 43.68
C GLU A 1233 20.39 8.02 42.64
N TYR A 1234 19.47 7.48 41.84
CA TYR A 1234 18.88 8.18 40.69
C TYR A 1234 18.14 9.50 41.03
N TYR A 1235 17.71 9.70 42.27
CA TYR A 1235 16.95 10.89 42.69
C TYR A 1235 17.78 12.05 43.27
N LYS A 1236 19.11 11.91 43.45
CA LYS A 1236 19.94 12.96 44.09
C LYS A 1236 20.48 14.04 43.15
N LEU A 1237 20.43 13.84 41.84
CA LEU A 1237 21.06 14.74 40.84
C LEU A 1237 20.13 15.83 40.26
N LEU A 1238 18.95 16.05 40.86
CA LEU A 1238 17.98 17.08 40.45
C LEU A 1238 17.69 18.14 41.54
N SER A 1239 18.52 18.23 42.58
CA SER A 1239 18.33 19.21 43.68
C SER A 1239 19.64 19.86 44.17
N ALA A 1240 20.22 20.75 43.37
CA ALA A 1240 21.15 21.77 43.84
C ALA A 1240 21.22 22.97 42.88
N VAL A 1241 21.46 24.14 43.46
CA VAL A 1241 21.78 25.48 42.89
C VAL A 1241 20.55 26.33 42.51
N GLU A 1242 20.29 27.52 43.11
CA GLU A 1242 20.94 28.23 44.22
C GLU A 1242 19.96 29.23 44.90
N SER A 1243 20.33 29.80 46.05
CA SER A 1243 19.55 30.81 46.80
C SER A 1243 20.40 32.03 47.18
N ILE A 1244 19.94 33.24 46.87
CA ILE A 1244 20.56 34.56 47.18
C ILE A 1244 19.36 35.52 47.51
N PRO A 1245 19.43 36.49 48.44
CA PRO A 1245 18.52 36.49 49.61
C PRO A 1245 17.46 37.61 49.64
N GLU A 1246 16.65 37.63 50.70
CA GLU A 1246 15.64 38.65 51.00
C GLU A 1246 16.26 39.99 51.45
N GLU A 1247 15.70 41.12 51.00
CA GLU A 1247 15.66 42.39 51.76
C GLU A 1247 14.47 43.29 51.32
N ASP A 1248 13.40 43.23 52.12
CA ASP A 1248 12.68 44.34 52.75
C ASP A 1248 11.65 45.30 52.05
N PHE A 1249 10.66 45.71 52.88
CA PHE A 1249 9.65 46.79 52.81
C PHE A 1249 8.38 46.80 51.92
N SER A 1250 7.28 46.32 52.54
CA SER A 1250 5.99 47.02 52.75
C SER A 1250 5.00 47.37 51.60
N SER A 1251 3.74 46.93 51.73
CA SER A 1251 2.56 47.79 52.09
C SER A 1251 1.20 47.10 51.81
N SER A 1252 0.10 47.67 52.32
CA SER A 1252 -1.23 47.06 52.48
C SER A 1252 -2.13 47.02 51.21
N PRO A 1253 -3.16 46.15 51.16
CA PRO A 1253 -3.98 45.93 49.95
C PRO A 1253 -5.19 46.90 49.83
N PRO A 1254 -5.51 47.40 48.61
CA PRO A 1254 -6.77 48.06 48.29
C PRO A 1254 -7.81 47.11 47.61
N PRO A 1255 -9.10 47.52 47.48
CA PRO A 1255 -10.25 46.61 47.37
C PRO A 1255 -10.74 46.30 45.93
N PRO A 1256 -11.68 45.34 45.74
CA PRO A 1256 -12.21 44.97 44.43
C PRO A 1256 -13.44 45.79 43.99
N PRO A 1257 -13.51 46.20 42.71
CA PRO A 1257 -14.75 46.63 42.04
C PRO A 1257 -15.00 45.81 40.74
N PRO A 1258 -16.14 45.96 40.04
CA PRO A 1258 -17.40 45.33 40.46
C PRO A 1258 -18.06 44.46 39.35
N LEU A 1259 -19.02 43.62 39.75
CA LEU A 1259 -19.93 42.90 38.82
C LEU A 1259 -21.10 43.81 38.40
N VAL A 1260 -21.38 43.88 37.10
CA VAL A 1260 -22.61 44.48 36.55
C VAL A 1260 -23.25 43.53 35.51
N SER A 1261 -24.58 43.49 35.52
CA SER A 1261 -25.49 42.65 34.72
C SER A 1261 -25.78 43.30 33.33
N HIS A 1262 -26.59 42.80 32.38
CA HIS A 1262 -27.67 41.78 32.38
C HIS A 1262 -27.88 41.23 30.92
N PRO A 1263 -29.10 40.90 30.42
CA PRO A 1263 -29.66 39.58 30.07
C PRO A 1263 -29.45 39.16 28.58
N TRP A 1264 -29.79 37.97 28.07
CA TRP A 1264 -31.12 37.34 27.97
C TRP A 1264 -31.06 35.83 27.63
N TYR A 1265 -32.12 35.09 27.97
CA TYR A 1265 -32.36 33.70 27.54
C TYR A 1265 -33.88 33.50 27.30
N CYS A 1266 -34.25 32.73 26.28
CA CYS A 1266 -35.59 32.19 25.95
C CYS A 1266 -36.82 33.13 25.93
N SER A 1267 -37.42 33.30 24.75
CA SER A 1267 -38.72 32.67 24.42
C SER A 1267 -39.16 33.01 22.98
N LEU A 1268 -39.71 32.03 22.25
CA LEU A 1268 -41.11 32.03 21.80
C LEU A 1268 -41.41 30.87 20.83
N VAL A 1269 -42.61 30.33 21.02
CA VAL A 1269 -43.32 29.47 20.07
C VAL A 1269 -44.48 30.32 19.54
N GLN A 1270 -44.76 30.17 18.24
CA GLN A 1270 -45.98 30.57 17.54
C GLN A 1270 -46.30 32.07 17.25
N ASP A 1271 -46.85 32.17 16.04
CA ASP A 1271 -47.90 33.06 15.53
C ASP A 1271 -47.63 34.52 15.11
N GLN A 1272 -47.95 34.68 13.81
CA GLN A 1272 -48.65 35.77 13.14
C GLN A 1272 -47.96 37.12 12.83
N GLU A 1273 -47.90 37.32 11.51
CA GLU A 1273 -48.34 38.50 10.76
C GLU A 1273 -47.49 39.77 10.65
N THR A 1274 -47.47 40.22 9.38
CA THR A 1274 -47.36 41.62 8.92
C THR A 1274 -46.04 42.39 9.07
N ASN A 1275 -45.39 42.49 7.90
CA ASN A 1275 -45.18 43.75 7.17
C ASN A 1275 -43.94 44.65 7.37
N LEU A 1276 -43.51 45.11 6.19
CA LEU A 1276 -42.95 46.43 5.83
C LEU A 1276 -41.45 46.74 6.09
N TYR A 1277 -40.72 46.71 4.96
CA TYR A 1277 -39.70 47.68 4.49
C TYR A 1277 -38.73 48.33 5.49
N CYS A 1278 -37.43 48.01 5.33
CA CYS A 1278 -36.46 48.88 4.63
C CYS A 1278 -35.18 48.10 4.29
#